data_AF-A0A2N9MUK7-F1
#
_entry.id   AF-A0A2N9MUK7-F1
#
_cell.length_a   1.000
_cell.length_b   1.000
_cell.length_c   1.000
_cell.angle_alpha   90.00
_cell.angle_beta   90.00
_cell.angle_gamma   90.00
#
_symmetry.space_group_name_H-M   'P 1'
#
loop_
_entity.id
_entity.type
_entity.pdbx_description
1 polymer ?
#
loop_
_entity_poly.entity_id
_entity_poly.type
_entity_poly.pdbx_seq_one_letter_code
_entity_poly.pdbx_strand_id
1 'polypeptide(L)'
;MMKYNQGSSLAPMRQSLLHARISAHMLPIMLAMPVMCFSQKWWDTARVAADCQSSLPSITQRIHPDVCVWSNAAALPAGTHETTATDAEYEESWGLDVSSMPQCIARDLAGNMLTYWWGSQTNTASIMDPHCPPWLDVVETHVRQLIGREGISQDNLCVPNFMKGGGFAQWDRSGFIDYLKARVASGALSGLPSAPDNIDIAQYISSKGYTNGNPAALDDLIFHEFVRYQYRSNLDLWAGIVQRTGASAAASGNEDLLISGNQGGIWTPGGSWVYSALLSQYHKAIEIEDFLETVPLPQYHHSLIYKLGLASGYQEKPVWIRGDGGFFNGAAGQLYLSNSWRLAIAEAYANGGVRVISELVGTQAQDFSLPGQTINSAIDYVSWLNRSRDWMTGKLSRAAVALVYSIPTMLWREFPTTGHGNWAQISSLSGFARALEDSHIPFDSVFFGHPDFWDDSRLAAALKQYKVVVLPGIDCLGDSQIQVLKDYLAGGGSIVATGSFGSRDENYAVRRQPASASFTGNSRFVLLNGSPDANYFDAVQKGGADSTDLNVLSQPVQQFLGSEAQITTNAPPTVTFNITGSPDGTDLYVHLLNYDLDVKTDTVRSANNLQVSVKLPAGFDPQNKSLWIASPELPLPAQASFTVSGGALQFQVSSVASHVIAAFCDRHAQLAATLGQDRAQPVLLYKDAASLLTTFDSASQALDAGSFNDAAGFLDSFRSAAAAAGTIRLYVDESHDEAVTVDPQRALALNPQDPQYVLLEVLTSNGAIADRQTTGPITYANLTSYDALVIAEPRQPLSGDETEAVLRFVRAGGGLILIGNGLVDSANINSIAAAFGLRYLSGPLCSNPGLWDAGSFYVAYIDPTHPVTVGLSTLSYNNGTGSWGTVTYNWGTGLLTDAPWLALVKTGPEAWLDSNRNQVRDPAERSGPFIHTGVRNFGSGRVIAVGDNLPFRAGPGDANATLGMNAVNWAGAGLGPRRSVIQSAGADIEAAAADGRSVGLSNARADLAVASAAALNNDYPSARASALKASDEAQSAVSGTTTPPSLCCLQNAADYGPDGGGGTWMSLLGQRLSATTRSWGAADFVDGKPPTALDGVSVAVNGVASSVAYISPGQVNFLVPDGVAGVAQIGVTAPAGTSQLTVDTVAASPALFCYSASNNRWVAAIHSDGVLVSGSGLVSGTSYRPAAPGESISLYGTGFGLAASWASGASVASPVVVRVGGSQADITFAGPVSPGVYQVNLTVPDLPDGDHAVELEVSGQAAISDALLPVKR
;
A
#
# COMPACT_ATOMS: atom_id res chain seq x y z
N MET A 1 13.70 10.73 -40.23
CA MET A 1 13.48 11.95 -39.43
C MET A 1 12.34 12.76 -40.04
N MET A 2 11.27 13.02 -39.30
CA MET A 2 10.22 13.94 -39.73
C MET A 2 10.82 15.34 -39.94
N LYS A 3 10.46 15.96 -41.08
CA LYS A 3 10.93 17.28 -41.50
C LYS A 3 10.45 18.35 -40.51
N TYR A 4 11.37 18.92 -39.74
CA TYR A 4 11.18 20.26 -39.19
C TYR A 4 11.39 21.28 -40.31
N ASN A 5 10.27 21.80 -40.82
CA ASN A 5 10.25 22.87 -41.81
C ASN A 5 10.50 24.19 -41.07
N GLN A 6 11.76 24.65 -41.01
CA GLN A 6 12.07 26.01 -40.59
C GLN A 6 11.78 26.97 -41.74
N GLY A 7 10.87 27.90 -41.50
CA GLY A 7 10.59 28.99 -42.43
C GLY A 7 10.03 30.20 -41.72
N SER A 8 10.89 31.04 -41.14
CA SER A 8 10.86 32.50 -41.31
C SER A 8 11.93 33.24 -40.47
N SER A 9 12.79 33.96 -41.21
CA SER A 9 13.58 35.17 -40.88
C SER A 9 14.66 35.20 -39.79
N LEU A 10 15.92 35.11 -40.26
CA LEU A 10 17.07 36.03 -40.06
C LEU A 10 16.80 37.26 -39.15
N ALA A 11 17.64 37.63 -38.17
CA ALA A 11 19.01 38.15 -38.33
C ALA A 11 19.74 38.32 -36.94
N PRO A 12 21.05 38.67 -36.89
CA PRO A 12 22.03 38.06 -35.99
C PRO A 12 22.61 38.99 -34.91
N MET A 13 23.25 38.41 -33.88
CA MET A 13 24.33 39.10 -33.15
C MET A 13 25.57 38.20 -33.03
N ARG A 14 26.61 38.63 -33.74
CA ARG A 14 28.00 38.17 -33.65
C ARG A 14 28.67 38.77 -32.42
N GLN A 15 29.76 38.10 -32.03
CA GLN A 15 30.93 38.56 -31.24
C GLN A 15 30.91 38.28 -29.74
N SER A 16 31.55 37.19 -29.34
CA SER A 16 32.83 37.26 -28.59
C SER A 16 33.59 35.93 -28.69
N LEU A 17 34.59 35.90 -29.57
CA LEU A 17 35.74 35.00 -29.48
C LEU A 17 36.71 35.62 -28.47
N LEU A 18 37.15 34.89 -27.43
CA LEU A 18 38.57 34.71 -27.08
C LEU A 18 38.75 33.99 -25.72
N HIS A 19 39.65 32.99 -25.74
CA HIS A 19 40.37 32.39 -24.61
C HIS A 19 39.60 31.49 -23.63
N ALA A 20 39.69 30.17 -23.85
CA ALA A 20 40.34 29.30 -22.87
C ALA A 20 40.79 27.98 -23.52
N ARG A 21 42.09 27.79 -23.42
CA ARG A 21 42.96 26.64 -23.68
C ARG A 21 42.29 25.26 -23.80
N ILE A 22 42.79 24.53 -24.80
CA ILE A 22 42.89 23.07 -24.84
C ILE A 22 43.33 22.56 -23.45
N SER A 23 42.41 21.92 -22.74
CA SER A 23 42.72 20.91 -21.74
C SER A 23 42.08 19.62 -22.24
N ALA A 24 42.93 18.75 -22.77
CA ALA A 24 42.65 17.33 -22.85
C ALA A 24 42.33 16.79 -21.44
N HIS A 25 41.49 15.75 -21.36
CA HIS A 25 41.15 14.95 -20.16
C HIS A 25 39.98 15.43 -19.29
N MET A 26 38.79 15.60 -19.88
CA MET A 26 37.54 15.31 -19.16
C MET A 26 36.58 14.65 -20.16
N LEU A 27 36.62 13.32 -20.25
CA LEU A 27 35.57 12.53 -20.90
C LEU A 27 34.51 12.25 -19.84
N PRO A 28 33.28 12.79 -19.93
CA PRO A 28 32.17 12.27 -19.16
C PRO A 28 31.78 10.91 -19.77
N ILE A 29 32.36 9.82 -19.24
CA ILE A 29 31.90 8.46 -19.53
C ILE A 29 30.65 8.23 -18.67
N MET A 30 29.48 8.64 -19.14
CA MET A 30 28.24 8.07 -18.62
C MET A 30 28.10 6.65 -19.16
N LEU A 31 28.43 5.67 -18.32
CA LEU A 31 27.98 4.29 -18.45
C LEU A 31 26.43 4.34 -18.45
N ALA A 32 25.79 4.27 -19.61
CA ALA A 32 24.34 4.32 -19.71
C ALA A 32 23.73 2.95 -19.36
N MET A 33 23.84 2.52 -18.10
CA MET A 33 23.17 1.31 -17.59
C MET A 33 22.85 1.45 -16.09
N PRO A 34 21.77 2.13 -15.68
CA PRO A 34 21.15 1.81 -14.40
C PRO A 34 20.52 0.43 -14.53
N VAL A 35 20.95 -0.52 -13.70
CA VAL A 35 20.30 -1.83 -13.61
C VAL A 35 19.37 -1.80 -12.40
N MET A 36 18.08 -2.00 -12.66
CA MET A 36 17.04 -1.79 -11.64
C MET A 36 16.65 -3.11 -11.00
N CYS A 37 16.52 -3.12 -9.68
CA CYS A 37 16.21 -4.32 -8.90
C CYS A 37 14.73 -4.38 -8.54
N PHE A 38 14.12 -5.56 -8.65
CA PHE A 38 12.75 -5.82 -8.21
C PHE A 38 12.68 -6.63 -6.91
N SER A 39 11.56 -6.43 -6.20
CA SER A 39 11.07 -7.32 -5.16
C SER A 39 9.78 -8.04 -5.63
N GLN A 40 9.75 -9.38 -5.56
CA GLN A 40 8.70 -10.33 -5.88
C GLN A 40 8.03 -10.95 -4.62
N LYS A 41 8.17 -10.40 -3.41
CA LYS A 41 7.22 -10.71 -2.31
C LYS A 41 6.01 -9.78 -2.36
N TRP A 42 5.02 -10.17 -3.18
CA TRP A 42 3.77 -9.46 -3.46
C TRP A 42 2.79 -9.34 -2.27
N TRP A 43 3.25 -9.40 -1.01
CA TRP A 43 2.39 -9.37 0.18
C TRP A 43 3.04 -8.78 1.45
N ASP A 44 4.26 -8.22 1.40
CA ASP A 44 4.94 -7.77 2.62
C ASP A 44 5.87 -6.55 2.40
N THR A 45 5.37 -5.35 2.75
CA THR A 45 6.05 -4.04 2.65
C THR A 45 7.31 -3.93 3.51
N ALA A 46 7.51 -4.81 4.50
CA ALA A 46 8.60 -4.67 5.47
C ALA A 46 10.00 -4.91 4.88
N ARG A 47 10.12 -5.58 3.73
CA ARG A 47 11.41 -5.93 3.12
C ARG A 47 11.94 -4.91 2.12
N VAL A 48 11.08 -4.21 1.38
CA VAL A 48 11.47 -3.21 0.37
C VAL A 48 12.10 -1.97 1.04
N ALA A 49 11.62 -1.59 2.22
CA ALA A 49 12.14 -0.44 2.97
C ALA A 49 13.54 -0.65 3.57
N ALA A 50 14.02 -1.90 3.69
CA ALA A 50 15.33 -2.19 4.27
C ALA A 50 16.48 -2.11 3.25
N ASP A 51 16.19 -2.25 1.96
CA ASP A 51 17.20 -2.38 0.90
C ASP A 51 17.51 -1.06 0.15
N CYS A 52 16.70 -0.01 0.32
CA CYS A 52 16.89 1.31 -0.28
C CYS A 52 17.53 2.29 0.72
N GLN A 53 18.85 2.26 0.82
CA GLN A 53 19.59 3.24 1.63
C GLN A 53 19.84 4.54 0.84
N SER A 54 19.39 5.65 1.44
CA SER A 54 19.72 7.05 1.20
C SER A 54 19.07 7.75 -0.01
N SER A 55 18.26 8.77 0.31
CA SER A 55 17.55 9.76 -0.54
C SER A 55 16.25 9.27 -1.21
N LEU A 56 15.14 10.02 -1.02
CA LEU A 56 13.78 9.87 -1.60
C LEU A 56 12.65 9.15 -0.79
N PRO A 57 12.46 9.35 0.54
CA PRO A 57 11.37 8.65 1.26
C PRO A 57 9.93 9.08 0.93
N SER A 58 9.70 10.15 0.16
CA SER A 58 8.41 10.87 0.21
C SER A 58 7.31 10.35 -0.73
N ILE A 59 7.62 9.58 -1.78
CA ILE A 59 6.62 9.05 -2.74
C ILE A 59 6.39 7.55 -2.56
N THR A 60 7.46 6.77 -2.35
CA THR A 60 7.47 5.32 -2.13
C THR A 60 6.62 4.90 -0.92
N GLN A 61 6.62 5.70 0.15
CA GLN A 61 5.84 5.43 1.37
C GLN A 61 4.34 5.69 1.23
N ARG A 62 3.87 6.25 0.09
CA ARG A 62 2.46 6.64 -0.12
C ARG A 62 1.68 5.72 -1.05
N ILE A 63 2.31 4.68 -1.60
CA ILE A 63 1.69 3.71 -2.52
C ILE A 63 1.72 2.33 -1.86
N HIS A 64 0.54 1.67 -1.79
CA HIS A 64 0.30 0.39 -1.10
C HIS A 64 1.19 -0.78 -1.61
N PRO A 65 1.50 -1.81 -0.79
CA PRO A 65 2.33 -3.00 -1.12
C PRO A 65 2.05 -3.77 -2.42
N ASP A 66 0.94 -3.47 -3.10
CA ASP A 66 0.43 -4.22 -4.26
C ASP A 66 0.58 -3.46 -5.59
N VAL A 67 1.23 -2.30 -5.58
CA VAL A 67 1.63 -1.56 -6.77
C VAL A 67 3.11 -1.81 -7.02
N CYS A 68 3.48 -2.02 -8.29
CA CYS A 68 4.88 -2.17 -8.67
C CYS A 68 5.59 -0.82 -8.47
N VAL A 69 6.24 -0.64 -7.33
CA VAL A 69 7.03 0.56 -7.01
C VAL A 69 8.50 0.28 -7.34
N TRP A 70 9.11 1.21 -8.04
CA TRP A 70 10.47 1.13 -8.58
C TRP A 70 11.42 1.88 -7.69
N SER A 71 12.48 1.25 -7.18
CA SER A 71 13.59 1.97 -6.57
C SER A 71 14.89 1.72 -7.35
N ASN A 72 15.64 2.79 -7.61
CA ASN A 72 16.96 2.69 -8.22
C ASN A 72 17.93 2.04 -7.23
N ALA A 73 18.21 0.75 -7.37
CA ALA A 73 19.37 0.14 -6.75
C ALA A 73 20.58 0.40 -7.68
N ALA A 74 21.43 1.35 -7.30
CA ALA A 74 22.66 1.72 -7.99
C ALA A 74 22.46 2.25 -9.43
N ALA A 75 21.94 3.48 -9.54
CA ALA A 75 22.36 4.31 -10.65
C ALA A 75 23.88 4.54 -10.50
N LEU A 76 24.65 4.29 -11.56
CA LEU A 76 25.86 5.09 -11.77
C LEU A 76 25.45 6.55 -11.55
N PRO A 77 26.15 7.34 -10.73
CA PRO A 77 25.73 8.70 -10.46
C PRO A 77 25.46 9.41 -11.79
N ALA A 78 24.18 9.62 -12.08
CA ALA A 78 23.79 10.48 -13.18
C ALA A 78 24.25 11.85 -12.73
N GLY A 79 25.39 12.31 -13.25
CA GLY A 79 25.96 13.62 -12.96
C GLY A 79 24.97 14.72 -13.35
N THR A 80 24.07 15.03 -12.42
CA THR A 80 23.30 16.28 -12.41
C THR A 80 23.83 17.25 -11.35
N HIS A 81 24.96 16.95 -10.74
CA HIS A 81 25.77 17.94 -10.05
C HIS A 81 27.14 18.03 -10.70
N GLU A 82 27.61 19.26 -10.87
CA GLU A 82 29.02 19.58 -11.08
C GLU A 82 29.85 18.91 -9.97
N THR A 83 30.22 17.64 -10.13
CA THR A 83 31.17 16.98 -9.24
C THR A 83 32.32 16.42 -10.05
N THR A 84 33.50 16.85 -9.62
CA THR A 84 34.82 16.66 -10.17
C THR A 84 35.35 15.24 -9.99
N ALA A 85 34.55 14.21 -10.28
CA ALA A 85 35.00 12.85 -10.09
C ALA A 85 35.98 12.44 -11.21
N THR A 86 37.14 11.91 -10.84
CA THR A 86 38.20 11.50 -11.79
C THR A 86 38.11 10.01 -12.11
N ASP A 87 38.63 9.57 -13.28
CA ASP A 87 38.64 8.15 -13.70
C ASP A 87 39.16 7.21 -12.58
N ALA A 88 40.09 7.68 -11.74
CA ALA A 88 40.64 6.96 -10.60
C ALA A 88 39.60 6.61 -9.51
N GLU A 89 38.57 7.44 -9.29
CA GLU A 89 37.54 7.18 -8.27
C GLU A 89 36.53 6.10 -8.72
N TYR A 90 36.33 5.94 -10.03
CA TYR A 90 35.55 4.82 -10.59
C TYR A 90 36.33 3.50 -10.59
N GLU A 91 37.63 3.54 -10.88
CA GLU A 91 38.53 2.39 -10.82
C GLU A 91 38.65 1.85 -9.36
N GLU A 92 38.73 2.74 -8.37
CA GLU A 92 38.93 2.39 -6.95
C GLU A 92 37.65 1.91 -6.25
N SER A 93 36.47 2.44 -6.61
CA SER A 93 35.20 2.07 -5.97
C SER A 93 34.57 0.78 -6.51
N TRP A 94 34.84 0.41 -7.76
CA TRP A 94 34.19 -0.74 -8.42
C TRP A 94 35.16 -1.77 -9.01
N GLY A 95 36.48 -1.52 -8.99
CA GLY A 95 37.49 -2.44 -9.51
C GLY A 95 37.46 -2.63 -11.04
N LEU A 96 36.96 -1.64 -11.78
CA LEU A 96 36.78 -1.70 -13.24
C LEU A 96 37.85 -0.88 -13.96
N ASP A 97 38.55 -1.46 -14.94
CA ASP A 97 39.48 -0.73 -15.82
C ASP A 97 38.72 0.05 -16.90
N VAL A 98 38.52 1.35 -16.68
CA VAL A 98 37.77 2.23 -17.59
C VAL A 98 38.64 2.84 -18.70
N SER A 99 39.97 2.65 -18.65
CA SER A 99 40.91 3.20 -19.64
C SER A 99 40.65 2.69 -21.07
N SER A 100 40.03 1.52 -21.17
CA SER A 100 39.68 0.83 -22.42
C SER A 100 38.27 1.15 -22.94
N MET A 101 37.50 2.01 -22.28
CA MET A 101 36.10 2.31 -22.65
C MET A 101 35.93 3.26 -23.86
N PRO A 102 36.77 4.27 -24.11
CA PRO A 102 36.57 5.20 -25.23
C PRO A 102 36.55 4.55 -26.61
N GLN A 103 37.25 3.41 -26.76
CA GLN A 103 37.19 2.63 -27.99
C GLN A 103 35.83 1.95 -28.17
N CYS A 104 35.15 1.55 -27.09
CA CYS A 104 33.86 0.87 -27.10
C CYS A 104 32.68 1.79 -27.47
N ILE A 105 32.90 3.08 -27.70
CA ILE A 105 31.85 3.99 -28.15
C ILE A 105 31.41 3.62 -29.58
N ALA A 106 30.11 3.39 -29.77
CA ALA A 106 29.50 3.05 -31.03
C ALA A 106 29.76 4.13 -32.09
N ARG A 107 29.77 3.71 -33.37
CA ARG A 107 30.11 4.59 -34.49
C ARG A 107 28.96 4.68 -35.49
N ASP A 108 28.77 5.88 -36.01
CA ASP A 108 27.86 6.14 -37.12
C ASP A 108 28.45 5.71 -38.48
N LEU A 109 27.67 5.84 -39.55
CA LEU A 109 28.09 5.50 -40.92
C LEU A 109 29.35 6.27 -41.38
N ALA A 110 29.56 7.49 -40.87
CA ALA A 110 30.72 8.33 -41.17
C ALA A 110 31.93 8.05 -40.27
N GLY A 111 31.80 7.16 -39.28
CA GLY A 111 32.84 6.81 -38.32
C GLY A 111 32.93 7.75 -37.11
N ASN A 112 31.99 8.66 -36.94
CA ASN A 112 31.93 9.53 -35.78
C ASN A 112 31.46 8.76 -34.54
N MET A 113 31.93 9.16 -33.36
CA MET A 113 31.41 8.65 -32.09
C MET A 113 29.94 9.03 -31.94
N LEU A 114 29.12 8.07 -31.52
CA LEU A 114 27.73 8.32 -31.23
C LEU A 114 27.54 8.83 -29.81
N THR A 115 26.83 9.94 -29.72
CA THR A 115 26.39 10.52 -28.46
C THR A 115 24.88 10.71 -28.47
N TYR A 116 24.29 10.67 -27.27
CA TYR A 116 22.89 10.85 -27.00
C TYR A 116 22.69 12.06 -26.08
N TRP A 117 21.63 12.82 -26.31
CA TRP A 117 21.28 14.01 -25.52
C TRP A 117 20.19 13.66 -24.52
N TRP A 118 20.39 14.03 -23.25
CA TRP A 118 19.38 13.85 -22.20
C TRP A 118 19.02 15.19 -21.58
N GLY A 119 17.81 15.68 -21.83
CA GLY A 119 17.30 16.94 -21.27
C GLY A 119 17.87 18.20 -21.95
N SER A 120 18.87 18.84 -21.33
CA SER A 120 19.41 20.15 -21.74
C SER A 120 20.67 20.05 -22.62
N GLN A 121 21.01 21.12 -23.34
CA GLN A 121 22.14 21.20 -24.30
C GLN A 121 23.55 21.02 -23.71
N THR A 122 23.67 20.65 -22.43
CA THR A 122 24.97 20.49 -21.74
C THR A 122 25.29 19.06 -21.32
N ASN A 123 24.34 18.11 -21.35
CA ASN A 123 24.56 16.72 -20.93
C ASN A 123 24.51 15.76 -22.13
N THR A 124 25.69 15.29 -22.57
CA THR A 124 25.85 14.27 -23.63
C THR A 124 26.33 12.95 -23.05
N ALA A 125 25.61 11.86 -23.32
CA ALA A 125 26.02 10.50 -23.00
C ALA A 125 26.61 9.82 -24.25
N SER A 126 27.59 8.92 -24.08
CA SER A 126 28.12 8.11 -25.19
C SER A 126 27.28 6.84 -25.37
N ILE A 127 26.96 6.48 -26.60
CA ILE A 127 26.29 5.21 -26.90
C ILE A 127 27.39 4.15 -27.07
N MET A 128 27.33 3.07 -26.29
CA MET A 128 28.33 2.00 -26.31
C MET A 128 27.98 0.94 -27.36
N ASP A 129 28.99 0.32 -27.97
CA ASP A 129 28.84 -0.88 -28.80
C ASP A 129 28.74 -2.11 -27.87
N PRO A 130 27.59 -2.81 -27.86
CA PRO A 130 27.40 -3.97 -27.00
C PRO A 130 28.31 -5.15 -27.37
N HIS A 131 28.89 -5.18 -28.57
CA HIS A 131 29.83 -6.21 -29.00
C HIS A 131 31.28 -5.93 -28.60
N CYS A 132 31.57 -4.80 -27.95
CA CYS A 132 32.90 -4.50 -27.42
C CYS A 132 33.19 -5.38 -26.20
N PRO A 133 34.21 -6.26 -26.21
CA PRO A 133 34.44 -7.19 -25.09
C PRO A 133 34.68 -6.50 -23.73
N PRO A 134 35.49 -5.42 -23.63
CA PRO A 134 35.62 -4.69 -22.38
C PRO A 134 34.29 -4.16 -21.84
N TRP A 135 33.41 -3.67 -22.73
CA TRP A 135 32.09 -3.19 -22.32
C TRP A 135 31.20 -4.34 -21.84
N LEU A 136 31.15 -5.45 -22.60
CA LEU A 136 30.34 -6.61 -22.24
C LEU A 136 30.73 -7.19 -20.87
N ASP A 137 32.04 -7.24 -20.56
CA ASP A 137 32.53 -7.69 -19.25
C ASP A 137 32.02 -6.81 -18.11
N VAL A 138 31.92 -5.49 -18.31
CA VAL A 138 31.31 -4.57 -17.33
C VAL A 138 29.83 -4.90 -17.12
N VAL A 139 29.07 -5.06 -18.21
CA VAL A 139 27.63 -5.37 -18.15
C VAL A 139 27.39 -6.68 -17.39
N GLU A 140 28.11 -7.75 -17.76
CA GLU A 140 27.95 -9.05 -17.12
C GLU A 140 28.38 -9.05 -15.65
N THR A 141 29.47 -8.36 -15.32
CA THR A 141 29.94 -8.25 -13.94
C THR A 141 28.89 -7.58 -13.07
N HIS A 142 28.29 -6.49 -13.56
CA HIS A 142 27.27 -5.76 -12.82
C HIS A 142 25.97 -6.57 -12.66
N VAL A 143 25.46 -7.15 -13.74
CA VAL A 143 24.25 -7.99 -13.68
C VAL A 143 24.43 -9.16 -12.71
N ARG A 144 25.64 -9.75 -12.62
CA ARG A 144 25.94 -10.82 -11.65
C ARG A 144 25.97 -10.34 -10.20
N GLN A 145 26.39 -9.11 -9.93
CA GLN A 145 26.38 -8.54 -8.57
C GLN A 145 24.96 -8.38 -8.02
N LEU A 146 23.95 -8.33 -8.88
CA LEU A 146 22.54 -8.21 -8.49
C LEU A 146 21.87 -9.56 -8.21
N ILE A 147 22.61 -10.66 -8.37
CA ILE A 147 22.13 -11.99 -7.98
C ILE A 147 21.91 -12.01 -6.46
N GLY A 148 20.67 -12.29 -6.05
CA GLY A 148 20.21 -12.23 -4.66
C GLY A 148 19.02 -11.28 -4.48
N ARG A 149 18.73 -10.47 -5.50
CA ARG A 149 17.48 -9.70 -5.67
C ARG A 149 16.38 -10.57 -6.25
N GLU A 150 15.13 -10.10 -6.20
CA GLU A 150 13.97 -10.87 -6.67
C GLU A 150 13.72 -10.66 -8.18
N GLY A 151 14.24 -9.58 -8.75
CA GLY A 151 14.34 -9.39 -10.21
C GLY A 151 15.33 -8.31 -10.66
N ILE A 152 15.60 -8.28 -11.96
CA ILE A 152 16.50 -7.38 -12.68
C ILE A 152 15.76 -6.87 -13.91
N SER A 153 15.63 -5.53 -14.07
CA SER A 153 15.27 -4.89 -15.34
C SER A 153 16.46 -4.13 -15.92
N GLN A 154 16.78 -4.42 -17.18
CA GLN A 154 17.74 -3.63 -17.95
C GLN A 154 17.06 -2.43 -18.60
N ASP A 155 17.57 -1.23 -18.32
CA ASP A 155 17.15 0.02 -18.94
C ASP A 155 17.75 0.22 -20.34
N ASN A 156 17.09 1.02 -21.17
CA ASN A 156 17.37 1.29 -22.60
C ASN A 156 17.62 0.06 -23.49
N LEU A 157 17.18 -1.13 -23.08
CA LEU A 157 17.38 -2.36 -23.84
C LEU A 157 16.66 -2.32 -25.19
N CYS A 158 15.52 -1.64 -25.26
CA CYS A 158 14.70 -1.54 -26.46
C CYS A 158 15.28 -0.71 -27.60
N VAL A 159 16.37 0.04 -27.36
CA VAL A 159 17.00 0.88 -28.37
C VAL A 159 18.47 0.50 -28.56
N PRO A 160 18.75 -0.63 -29.26
CA PRO A 160 20.12 -1.02 -29.54
C PRO A 160 20.85 0.05 -30.35
N ASN A 161 22.19 0.02 -30.32
CA ASN A 161 23.04 1.05 -30.93
C ASN A 161 22.68 1.36 -32.40
N PHE A 162 22.33 0.34 -33.21
CA PHE A 162 21.95 0.51 -34.61
C PHE A 162 20.64 1.29 -34.82
N MET A 163 19.73 1.28 -33.83
CA MET A 163 18.50 2.08 -33.85
C MET A 163 18.76 3.56 -33.56
N LYS A 164 19.91 3.91 -32.95
CA LYS A 164 20.38 5.29 -32.78
C LYS A 164 21.35 5.74 -33.87
N GLY A 165 21.46 5.02 -34.98
CA GLY A 165 22.37 5.35 -36.08
C GLY A 165 23.73 4.65 -36.01
N GLY A 166 23.90 3.70 -35.10
CA GLY A 166 25.13 2.92 -34.89
C GLY A 166 25.25 1.65 -35.71
N GLY A 167 26.06 0.71 -35.24
CA GLY A 167 26.34 -0.56 -35.91
C GLY A 167 27.57 -0.53 -36.83
N PHE A 168 28.41 0.51 -36.76
CA PHE A 168 29.59 0.67 -37.63
C PHE A 168 30.91 0.76 -36.87
N ALA A 169 30.93 0.37 -35.59
CA ALA A 169 32.19 0.25 -34.85
C ALA A 169 33.00 -0.96 -35.34
N GLN A 170 34.26 -1.07 -34.92
CA GLN A 170 35.15 -2.12 -35.43
C GLN A 170 34.66 -3.54 -35.10
N TRP A 171 33.98 -3.73 -33.95
CA TRP A 171 33.43 -5.02 -33.54
C TRP A 171 32.21 -5.39 -34.37
N ASP A 172 31.26 -4.46 -34.55
CA ASP A 172 30.14 -4.65 -35.47
C ASP A 172 30.59 -5.03 -36.89
N ARG A 173 31.58 -4.31 -37.45
CA ARG A 173 32.11 -4.56 -38.80
C ARG A 173 32.76 -5.93 -38.90
N SER A 174 33.61 -6.28 -37.94
CA SER A 174 34.33 -7.56 -37.93
C SER A 174 33.37 -8.73 -37.73
N GLY A 175 32.44 -8.61 -36.78
CA GLY A 175 31.42 -9.61 -36.52
C GLY A 175 30.47 -9.82 -37.71
N PHE A 176 30.16 -8.75 -38.46
CA PHE A 176 29.39 -8.89 -39.71
C PHE A 176 30.15 -9.70 -40.77
N ILE A 177 31.48 -9.53 -40.90
CA ILE A 177 32.29 -10.34 -41.82
C ILE A 177 32.29 -11.81 -41.40
N ASP A 178 32.44 -12.09 -40.11
CA ASP A 178 32.40 -13.47 -39.59
C ASP A 178 31.02 -14.10 -39.80
N TYR A 179 29.96 -13.33 -39.58
CA TYR A 179 28.59 -13.71 -39.91
C TYR A 179 28.43 -14.05 -41.40
N LEU A 180 28.89 -13.20 -42.32
CA LEU A 180 28.82 -13.46 -43.76
C LEU A 180 29.59 -14.72 -44.15
N LYS A 181 30.79 -14.95 -43.59
CA LYS A 181 31.57 -16.17 -43.80
C LYS A 181 30.79 -17.40 -43.38
N ALA A 182 30.17 -17.38 -42.20
CA ALA A 182 29.37 -18.49 -41.69
C ALA A 182 28.16 -18.77 -42.60
N ARG A 183 27.47 -17.72 -43.05
CA ARG A 183 26.33 -17.84 -43.97
C ARG A 183 26.74 -18.41 -45.33
N VAL A 184 27.86 -17.96 -45.91
CA VAL A 184 28.42 -18.52 -47.14
C VAL A 184 28.82 -19.98 -46.94
N ALA A 185 29.51 -20.32 -45.84
CA ALA A 185 29.93 -21.68 -45.53
C ALA A 185 28.74 -22.65 -45.35
N SER A 186 27.63 -22.15 -44.78
CA SER A 186 26.39 -22.93 -44.64
C SER A 186 25.62 -23.11 -45.96
N GLY A 187 26.02 -22.43 -47.04
CA GLY A 187 25.32 -22.42 -48.31
C GLY A 187 24.11 -21.47 -48.38
N ALA A 188 23.82 -20.73 -47.31
CA ALA A 188 22.69 -19.79 -47.24
C ALA A 188 22.81 -18.60 -48.22
N LEU A 189 24.02 -18.29 -48.69
CA LEU A 189 24.31 -17.14 -49.57
C LEU A 189 25.04 -17.56 -50.84
N SER A 190 24.46 -18.50 -51.60
CA SER A 190 25.05 -19.08 -52.83
C SER A 190 25.28 -18.10 -54.00
N GLY A 191 25.06 -16.79 -53.82
CA GLY A 191 25.26 -15.74 -54.82
C GLY A 191 26.22 -14.61 -54.40
N LEU A 192 26.82 -14.71 -53.22
CA LEU A 192 27.77 -13.72 -52.69
C LEU A 192 29.20 -14.01 -53.21
N PRO A 193 30.05 -12.99 -53.47
CA PRO A 193 31.42 -13.23 -53.91
C PRO A 193 32.17 -14.09 -52.91
N SER A 194 33.02 -14.98 -53.40
CA SER A 194 33.79 -15.96 -52.63
C SER A 194 34.81 -15.37 -51.64
N ALA A 195 34.82 -14.04 -51.42
CA ALA A 195 35.72 -13.33 -50.51
C ALA A 195 34.98 -12.21 -49.74
N PRO A 196 34.16 -12.54 -48.74
CA PRO A 196 33.51 -11.55 -47.87
C PRO A 196 34.51 -10.70 -47.07
N ASP A 197 35.77 -11.14 -46.92
CA ASP A 197 36.84 -10.48 -46.15
C ASP A 197 37.07 -8.99 -46.48
N ASN A 198 36.71 -8.56 -47.69
CA ASN A 198 37.00 -7.21 -48.18
C ASN A 198 35.79 -6.27 -48.13
N ILE A 199 34.67 -6.68 -47.54
CA ILE A 199 33.45 -5.86 -47.48
C ILE A 199 33.52 -4.93 -46.25
N ASP A 200 33.82 -3.65 -46.47
CA ASP A 200 33.51 -2.60 -45.49
C ASP A 200 32.07 -2.14 -45.70
N ILE A 201 31.17 -2.53 -44.78
CA ILE A 201 29.74 -2.23 -44.90
C ILE A 201 29.43 -0.72 -44.90
N ALA A 202 30.21 0.10 -44.20
CA ALA A 202 30.00 1.55 -44.18
C ALA A 202 30.33 2.16 -45.55
N GLN A 203 31.45 1.74 -46.15
CA GLN A 203 31.81 2.14 -47.50
C GLN A 203 30.82 1.59 -48.53
N TYR A 204 30.35 0.35 -48.35
CA TYR A 204 29.38 -0.29 -49.24
C TYR A 204 28.08 0.53 -49.30
N ILE A 205 27.46 0.80 -48.15
CA ILE A 205 26.23 1.61 -48.04
C ILE A 205 26.43 3.00 -48.63
N SER A 206 27.55 3.65 -48.31
CA SER A 206 27.87 5.00 -48.81
C SER A 206 28.05 5.03 -50.34
N SER A 207 28.78 4.05 -50.90
CA SER A 207 29.06 3.97 -52.34
C SER A 207 27.80 3.70 -53.18
N LYS A 208 26.84 2.98 -52.60
CA LYS A 208 25.55 2.68 -53.24
C LYS A 208 24.52 3.80 -53.10
N GLY A 209 24.80 4.80 -52.25
CA GLY A 209 23.86 5.89 -51.96
C GLY A 209 22.60 5.39 -51.26
N TYR A 210 22.72 4.40 -50.36
CA TYR A 210 21.60 3.83 -49.61
C TYR A 210 21.16 4.69 -48.41
N THR A 211 21.37 6.00 -48.46
CA THR A 211 20.90 6.97 -47.46
C THR A 211 19.57 7.59 -47.88
N ASN A 212 18.90 8.30 -46.97
CA ASN A 212 17.63 9.02 -47.23
C ASN A 212 16.46 8.12 -47.69
N GLY A 213 16.40 6.86 -47.23
CA GLY A 213 15.31 5.94 -47.53
C GLY A 213 15.31 5.44 -48.98
N ASN A 214 16.49 5.27 -49.58
CA ASN A 214 16.62 4.78 -50.94
C ASN A 214 16.03 3.36 -51.07
N PRO A 215 14.92 3.17 -51.82
CA PRO A 215 14.19 1.90 -51.85
C PRO A 215 15.03 0.73 -52.41
N ALA A 216 16.06 1.01 -53.21
CA ALA A 216 16.94 -0.03 -53.75
C ALA A 216 17.81 -0.70 -52.67
N ALA A 217 17.94 -0.10 -51.48
CA ALA A 217 18.63 -0.74 -50.36
C ALA A 217 17.89 -2.00 -49.92
N LEU A 218 16.54 -1.94 -49.88
CA LEU A 218 15.68 -3.05 -49.48
C LEU A 218 15.58 -4.17 -50.55
N ASP A 219 16.31 -4.09 -51.66
CA ASP A 219 16.42 -5.21 -52.60
C ASP A 219 17.89 -5.69 -52.72
N ASP A 220 18.81 -5.11 -51.94
CA ASP A 220 20.24 -5.47 -51.96
C ASP A 220 20.56 -6.54 -50.90
N LEU A 221 21.12 -7.65 -51.36
CA LEU A 221 21.42 -8.82 -50.52
C LEU A 221 22.38 -8.51 -49.37
N ILE A 222 23.42 -7.70 -49.61
CA ILE A 222 24.42 -7.38 -48.57
C ILE A 222 23.79 -6.50 -47.50
N PHE A 223 23.02 -5.51 -47.92
CA PHE A 223 22.31 -4.64 -46.99
C PHE A 223 21.32 -5.42 -46.12
N HIS A 224 20.55 -6.33 -46.72
CA HIS A 224 19.63 -7.21 -45.97
C HIS A 224 20.34 -8.11 -44.97
N GLU A 225 21.44 -8.75 -45.36
CA GLU A 225 22.21 -9.58 -44.44
C GLU A 225 22.83 -8.74 -43.31
N PHE A 226 23.17 -7.47 -43.55
CA PHE A 226 23.61 -6.57 -42.50
C PHE A 226 22.50 -6.21 -41.51
N VAL A 227 21.29 -5.89 -41.99
CA VAL A 227 20.13 -5.69 -41.11
C VAL A 227 19.86 -6.96 -40.29
N ARG A 228 19.85 -8.13 -40.94
CA ARG A 228 19.67 -9.42 -40.27
C ARG A 228 20.71 -9.65 -39.18
N TYR A 229 21.99 -9.40 -39.48
CA TYR A 229 23.09 -9.50 -38.52
C TYR A 229 22.86 -8.59 -37.31
N GLN A 230 22.53 -7.32 -37.53
CA GLN A 230 22.32 -6.35 -36.45
C GLN A 230 21.24 -6.79 -35.46
N TYR A 231 20.10 -7.28 -35.95
CA TYR A 231 19.06 -7.85 -35.07
C TYR A 231 19.55 -9.12 -34.38
N ARG A 232 20.13 -10.07 -35.13
CA ARG A 232 20.51 -11.38 -34.58
C ARG A 232 21.61 -11.28 -33.53
N SER A 233 22.67 -10.54 -33.80
CA SER A 233 23.83 -10.43 -32.92
C SER A 233 23.46 -9.77 -31.59
N ASN A 234 22.65 -8.72 -31.62
CA ASN A 234 22.18 -8.04 -30.40
C ASN A 234 21.22 -8.93 -29.59
N LEU A 235 20.31 -9.67 -30.24
CA LEU A 235 19.41 -10.62 -29.55
C LEU A 235 20.19 -11.78 -28.92
N ASP A 236 21.16 -12.36 -29.64
CA ASP A 236 21.98 -13.45 -29.13
C ASP A 236 22.86 -13.03 -27.96
N LEU A 237 23.39 -11.80 -28.00
CA LEU A 237 24.15 -11.21 -26.91
C LEU A 237 23.29 -11.11 -25.64
N TRP A 238 22.07 -10.55 -25.75
CA TRP A 238 21.15 -10.45 -24.63
C TRP A 238 20.69 -11.82 -24.11
N ALA A 239 20.31 -12.73 -25.01
CA ALA A 239 19.94 -14.10 -24.64
C ALA A 239 21.07 -14.80 -23.87
N GLY A 240 22.33 -14.58 -24.27
CA GLY A 240 23.50 -15.08 -23.58
C GLY A 240 23.65 -14.51 -22.16
N ILE A 241 23.43 -13.20 -21.98
CA ILE A 241 23.44 -12.56 -20.66
C ILE A 241 22.36 -13.17 -19.76
N VAL A 242 21.11 -13.24 -20.24
CA VAL A 242 19.99 -13.83 -19.48
C VAL A 242 20.29 -15.27 -19.08
N GLN A 243 20.80 -16.09 -20.02
CA GLN A 243 21.13 -17.49 -19.76
C GLN A 243 22.23 -17.65 -18.71
N ARG A 244 23.34 -16.90 -18.85
CA ARG A 244 24.48 -16.98 -17.92
C ARG A 244 24.12 -16.46 -16.53
N THR A 245 23.38 -15.36 -16.45
CA THR A 245 22.88 -14.79 -15.20
C THR A 245 21.89 -15.74 -14.53
N GLY A 246 20.93 -16.28 -15.27
CA GLY A 246 19.96 -17.25 -14.76
C GLY A 246 20.63 -18.52 -14.22
N ALA A 247 21.63 -19.06 -14.95
CA ALA A 247 22.40 -20.21 -14.48
C ALA A 247 23.18 -19.91 -13.19
N SER A 248 23.73 -18.70 -13.08
CA SER A 248 24.46 -18.26 -11.89
C SER A 248 23.53 -18.04 -10.69
N ALA A 249 22.34 -17.47 -10.92
CA ALA A 249 21.32 -17.26 -9.92
C ALA A 249 20.77 -18.59 -9.38
N ALA A 250 20.50 -19.54 -10.27
CA ALA A 250 20.10 -20.90 -9.89
C ALA A 250 21.17 -21.60 -9.04
N ALA A 251 22.45 -21.49 -9.41
CA ALA A 251 23.56 -22.04 -8.63
C ALA A 251 23.68 -21.45 -7.21
N SER A 252 23.18 -20.23 -7.00
CA SER A 252 23.12 -19.56 -5.68
C SER A 252 21.79 -19.78 -4.92
N GLY A 253 20.86 -20.59 -5.44
CA GLY A 253 19.55 -20.82 -4.81
C GLY A 253 18.49 -19.75 -5.08
N ASN A 254 18.69 -18.90 -6.09
CA ASN A 254 17.74 -17.87 -6.56
C ASN A 254 17.16 -18.27 -7.93
N GLU A 255 16.49 -19.42 -7.98
CA GLU A 255 15.96 -20.01 -9.24
C GLU A 255 14.83 -19.16 -9.87
N ASP A 256 14.13 -18.39 -9.03
CA ASP A 256 12.97 -17.59 -9.45
C ASP A 256 13.32 -16.19 -9.98
N LEU A 257 14.61 -15.78 -9.95
CA LEU A 257 15.06 -14.45 -10.37
C LEU A 257 14.36 -14.00 -11.67
N LEU A 258 13.62 -12.89 -11.59
CA LEU A 258 12.96 -12.28 -12.73
C LEU A 258 13.98 -11.48 -13.54
N ILE A 259 14.26 -11.86 -14.78
CA ILE A 259 15.12 -11.08 -15.68
C ILE A 259 14.26 -10.51 -16.82
N SER A 260 14.30 -9.19 -16.97
CA SER A 260 13.57 -8.42 -17.97
C SER A 260 14.40 -7.20 -18.41
N GLY A 261 13.81 -6.39 -19.28
CA GLY A 261 14.28 -5.06 -19.66
C GLY A 261 13.18 -4.28 -20.34
N ASN A 262 13.29 -2.95 -20.33
CA ASN A 262 12.28 -2.08 -20.96
C ASN A 262 12.20 -2.33 -22.46
N GLN A 263 10.97 -2.37 -22.96
CA GLN A 263 10.58 -2.55 -24.35
C GLN A 263 9.91 -1.27 -24.83
N GLY A 264 10.48 -0.57 -25.80
CA GLY A 264 9.89 0.67 -26.29
C GLY A 264 8.60 0.33 -27.04
N GLY A 265 7.52 1.03 -26.71
CA GLY A 265 6.22 0.94 -27.37
C GLY A 265 6.20 1.29 -28.86
N ILE A 266 5.10 0.94 -29.55
CA ILE A 266 4.90 1.23 -31.00
C ILE A 266 4.91 2.74 -31.34
N TRP A 267 4.72 3.61 -30.35
CA TRP A 267 4.72 5.07 -30.49
C TRP A 267 5.95 5.75 -29.88
N THR A 268 6.89 4.96 -29.35
CA THR A 268 8.03 5.48 -28.60
C THR A 268 9.04 6.17 -29.53
N PRO A 269 9.43 7.44 -29.26
CA PRO A 269 10.41 8.16 -30.07
C PRO A 269 11.76 7.44 -30.13
N GLY A 270 12.10 6.93 -31.32
CA GLY A 270 13.37 6.23 -31.55
C GLY A 270 13.44 4.82 -30.94
N GLY A 271 12.35 4.27 -30.43
CA GLY A 271 12.23 2.86 -30.03
C GLY A 271 11.92 1.96 -31.23
N SER A 272 12.25 0.67 -31.09
CA SER A 272 11.94 -0.36 -32.08
C SER A 272 10.94 -1.37 -31.55
N TRP A 273 9.69 -1.35 -32.04
CA TRP A 273 8.73 -2.37 -31.59
C TRP A 273 9.09 -3.77 -32.10
N VAL A 274 9.72 -3.90 -33.29
CA VAL A 274 10.17 -5.22 -33.77
C VAL A 274 11.21 -5.79 -32.81
N TYR A 275 12.24 -5.01 -32.46
CA TYR A 275 13.26 -5.48 -31.53
C TYR A 275 12.68 -5.79 -30.15
N SER A 276 11.83 -4.91 -29.61
CA SER A 276 11.06 -5.12 -28.37
C SER A 276 10.27 -6.43 -28.37
N ALA A 277 9.53 -6.72 -29.45
CA ALA A 277 8.78 -7.96 -29.58
C ALA A 277 9.72 -9.18 -29.60
N LEU A 278 10.85 -9.10 -30.30
CA LEU A 278 11.83 -10.20 -30.34
C LEU A 278 12.49 -10.45 -28.97
N LEU A 279 12.79 -9.40 -28.20
CA LEU A 279 13.31 -9.48 -26.82
C LEU A 279 12.35 -10.20 -25.88
N SER A 280 11.03 -10.04 -26.10
CA SER A 280 9.98 -10.67 -25.27
C SER A 280 10.13 -12.17 -25.12
N GLN A 281 10.78 -12.86 -26.07
CA GLN A 281 11.05 -14.29 -26.01
C GLN A 281 11.99 -14.67 -24.85
N TYR A 282 12.90 -13.78 -24.48
CA TYR A 282 13.94 -14.02 -23.48
C TYR A 282 13.60 -13.47 -22.07
N HIS A 283 12.50 -12.73 -21.93
CA HIS A 283 12.10 -12.15 -20.64
C HIS A 283 11.06 -13.00 -19.91
N LYS A 284 11.02 -12.93 -18.57
CA LYS A 284 9.94 -13.53 -17.76
C LYS A 284 8.69 -12.63 -17.67
N ALA A 285 8.84 -11.33 -17.89
CA ALA A 285 7.75 -10.35 -17.97
C ALA A 285 7.98 -9.43 -19.18
N ILE A 286 6.90 -8.92 -19.76
CA ILE A 286 6.96 -7.99 -20.90
C ILE A 286 6.80 -6.59 -20.34
N GLU A 287 7.90 -5.87 -20.22
CA GLU A 287 7.90 -4.52 -19.66
C GLU A 287 7.99 -3.50 -20.78
N ILE A 288 6.92 -2.74 -21.04
CA ILE A 288 6.83 -1.81 -22.15
C ILE A 288 6.90 -0.37 -21.64
N GLU A 289 7.86 0.39 -22.15
CA GLU A 289 8.01 1.82 -21.95
C GLU A 289 7.11 2.60 -22.93
N ASP A 290 6.22 3.39 -22.36
CA ASP A 290 5.19 4.18 -23.04
C ASP A 290 5.25 5.66 -22.63
N PHE A 291 5.48 6.54 -23.61
CA PHE A 291 5.60 7.98 -23.41
C PHE A 291 4.24 8.68 -23.61
N LEU A 292 3.42 8.70 -22.54
CA LEU A 292 2.12 9.39 -22.50
C LEU A 292 2.18 10.86 -22.96
N GLU A 293 3.35 11.49 -22.88
CA GLU A 293 3.57 12.92 -23.21
C GLU A 293 3.52 13.25 -24.71
N THR A 294 3.64 12.25 -25.57
CA THR A 294 3.94 12.47 -26.99
C THR A 294 2.74 12.36 -27.91
N VAL A 295 1.57 12.00 -27.38
CA VAL A 295 0.36 11.69 -28.16
C VAL A 295 -0.69 12.81 -27.97
N PRO A 296 -0.79 13.79 -28.89
CA PRO A 296 -1.76 14.88 -28.77
C PRO A 296 -3.21 14.39 -28.90
N LEU A 297 -4.12 14.78 -28.01
CA LEU A 297 -5.52 14.35 -28.11
C LEU A 297 -6.28 14.97 -29.29
N PRO A 298 -7.25 14.24 -29.89
CA PRO A 298 -8.08 13.13 -29.32
C PRO A 298 -7.53 11.69 -29.47
N GLN A 299 -6.23 11.53 -29.68
CA GLN A 299 -5.50 10.28 -29.96
C GLN A 299 -5.37 9.28 -28.78
N TYR A 300 -6.02 9.48 -27.62
CA TYR A 300 -5.74 8.71 -26.40
C TYR A 300 -6.32 7.28 -26.45
N HIS A 301 -5.75 6.33 -27.19
CA HIS A 301 -6.11 4.91 -27.18
C HIS A 301 -4.81 4.08 -27.31
N HIS A 302 -4.32 3.48 -26.22
CA HIS A 302 -3.11 2.65 -26.22
C HIS A 302 -3.43 1.14 -26.13
N SER A 303 -4.69 0.72 -26.15
CA SER A 303 -5.11 -0.71 -26.07
C SER A 303 -4.25 -1.68 -26.91
N LEU A 304 -3.85 -1.28 -28.13
CA LEU A 304 -3.03 -2.06 -29.05
C LEU A 304 -1.67 -2.44 -28.44
N ILE A 305 -1.05 -1.58 -27.64
CA ILE A 305 0.26 -1.84 -27.03
C ILE A 305 0.19 -3.02 -26.05
N TYR A 306 -0.87 -3.08 -25.25
CA TYR A 306 -1.09 -4.14 -24.26
C TYR A 306 -1.35 -5.47 -24.97
N LYS A 307 -2.17 -5.44 -26.03
CA LYS A 307 -2.49 -6.63 -26.82
C LYS A 307 -1.27 -7.15 -27.57
N LEU A 308 -0.41 -6.27 -28.09
CA LEU A 308 0.87 -6.65 -28.70
C LEU A 308 1.85 -7.21 -27.66
N GLY A 309 1.93 -6.62 -26.46
CA GLY A 309 2.74 -7.16 -25.36
C GLY A 309 2.29 -8.55 -24.92
N LEU A 310 0.98 -8.76 -24.79
CA LEU A 310 0.43 -10.06 -24.45
C LEU A 310 0.75 -11.08 -25.55
N ALA A 311 0.58 -10.68 -26.81
CA ALA A 311 0.87 -11.54 -27.95
C ALA A 311 2.37 -11.87 -28.08
N SER A 312 3.28 -10.93 -27.79
CA SER A 312 4.73 -11.19 -27.80
C SER A 312 5.18 -12.11 -26.66
N GLY A 313 4.41 -12.15 -25.58
CA GLY A 313 4.54 -13.09 -24.47
C GLY A 313 3.73 -14.40 -24.63
N TYR A 314 3.21 -14.70 -25.82
CA TYR A 314 2.34 -15.86 -26.09
C TYR A 314 1.09 -15.96 -25.19
N GLN A 315 0.59 -14.84 -24.67
CA GLN A 315 -0.51 -14.77 -23.68
C GLN A 315 -0.17 -15.45 -22.33
N GLU A 316 1.08 -15.83 -22.11
CA GLU A 316 1.54 -16.58 -20.92
C GLU A 316 2.33 -15.68 -19.96
N LYS A 317 2.88 -14.56 -20.46
CA LYS A 317 3.72 -13.65 -19.69
C LYS A 317 2.94 -12.41 -19.24
N PRO A 318 3.16 -11.92 -18.01
CA PRO A 318 2.57 -10.67 -17.58
C PRO A 318 3.10 -9.50 -18.41
N VAL A 319 2.22 -8.54 -18.68
CA VAL A 319 2.56 -7.30 -19.40
C VAL A 319 2.48 -6.12 -18.45
N TRP A 320 3.59 -5.41 -18.33
CA TRP A 320 3.77 -4.26 -17.47
C TRP A 320 4.05 -3.05 -18.35
N ILE A 321 3.32 -1.96 -18.19
CA ILE A 321 3.61 -0.71 -18.91
C ILE A 321 4.27 0.27 -17.96
N ARG A 322 5.54 0.60 -18.22
CA ARG A 322 6.28 1.68 -17.60
C ARG A 322 5.94 3.00 -18.29
N GLY A 323 5.62 4.04 -17.53
CA GLY A 323 5.55 5.40 -18.05
C GLY A 323 6.83 6.15 -17.68
N ASP A 324 7.71 6.42 -18.64
CA ASP A 324 8.95 7.19 -18.42
C ASP A 324 8.71 8.71 -18.45
N GLY A 325 7.49 9.10 -18.83
CA GLY A 325 6.99 10.45 -18.58
C GLY A 325 6.36 10.51 -17.19
N GLY A 326 7.03 11.21 -16.27
CA GLY A 326 6.47 11.61 -14.99
C GLY A 326 5.20 12.45 -15.18
N PHE A 327 4.72 13.13 -14.15
CA PHE A 327 3.46 13.89 -14.17
C PHE A 327 3.43 15.13 -15.11
N PHE A 328 4.19 15.16 -16.22
CA PHE A 328 4.48 16.37 -16.99
C PHE A 328 4.40 16.16 -18.50
N ASN A 329 3.86 17.14 -19.21
CA ASN A 329 4.14 17.32 -20.63
C ASN A 329 5.27 18.35 -20.75
N GLY A 330 6.49 17.89 -21.09
CA GLY A 330 7.66 18.77 -21.26
C GLY A 330 7.52 19.83 -22.35
N ALA A 331 6.58 19.68 -23.28
CA ALA A 331 6.35 20.64 -24.36
C ALA A 331 5.30 21.73 -24.01
N ALA A 332 4.49 21.53 -22.97
CA ALA A 332 3.36 22.41 -22.64
C ALA A 332 3.43 23.03 -21.24
N GLY A 333 4.32 22.59 -20.35
CA GLY A 333 4.38 23.10 -18.97
C GLY A 333 3.10 22.84 -18.16
N GLN A 334 2.31 21.83 -18.54
CA GLN A 334 1.09 21.44 -17.85
C GLN A 334 1.27 20.08 -17.17
N LEU A 335 0.80 20.02 -15.91
CA LEU A 335 0.72 18.82 -15.09
C LEU A 335 -0.27 17.82 -15.70
N TYR A 336 0.05 16.52 -15.67
CA TYR A 336 -0.91 15.50 -16.04
C TYR A 336 -2.14 15.58 -15.15
N LEU A 337 -3.25 15.52 -15.87
CA LEU A 337 -4.60 15.77 -15.48
C LEU A 337 -5.18 14.49 -14.84
N SER A 338 -5.89 14.63 -13.72
CA SER A 338 -6.39 13.54 -12.85
C SER A 338 -7.14 12.44 -13.61
N ASN A 339 -7.98 12.79 -14.58
CA ASN A 339 -8.78 11.80 -15.30
C ASN A 339 -8.02 11.11 -16.44
N SER A 340 -7.03 11.78 -17.03
CA SER A 340 -6.13 11.16 -18.01
C SER A 340 -5.36 9.96 -17.42
N TRP A 341 -4.89 10.10 -16.18
CA TRP A 341 -4.24 9.00 -15.45
C TRP A 341 -5.18 7.86 -15.10
N ARG A 342 -6.40 8.18 -14.64
CA ARG A 342 -7.43 7.18 -14.34
C ARG A 342 -7.71 6.32 -15.57
N LEU A 343 -7.83 6.95 -16.74
CA LEU A 343 -8.06 6.25 -18.00
C LEU A 343 -6.85 5.41 -18.43
N ALA A 344 -5.61 5.89 -18.21
CA ALA A 344 -4.39 5.12 -18.48
C ALA A 344 -4.36 3.79 -17.73
N ILE A 345 -4.68 3.86 -16.44
CA ILE A 345 -4.68 2.69 -15.57
C ILE A 345 -5.87 1.80 -15.93
N ALA A 346 -7.06 2.38 -16.18
CA ALA A 346 -8.22 1.65 -16.65
C ALA A 346 -7.94 0.80 -17.87
N GLU A 347 -7.33 1.43 -18.88
CA GLU A 347 -7.02 0.82 -20.15
C GLU A 347 -6.05 -0.35 -19.99
N ALA A 348 -5.03 -0.20 -19.13
CA ALA A 348 -4.09 -1.27 -18.88
C ALA A 348 -4.77 -2.55 -18.38
N TYR A 349 -5.55 -2.43 -17.32
CA TYR A 349 -6.22 -3.58 -16.69
C TYR A 349 -7.31 -4.17 -17.59
N ALA A 350 -8.08 -3.34 -18.29
CA ALA A 350 -9.11 -3.79 -19.22
C ALA A 350 -8.55 -4.55 -20.44
N ASN A 351 -7.28 -4.33 -20.78
CA ASN A 351 -6.58 -5.03 -21.85
C ASN A 351 -5.62 -6.13 -21.35
N GLY A 352 -5.71 -6.54 -20.07
CA GLY A 352 -4.92 -7.64 -19.49
C GLY A 352 -3.48 -7.30 -19.12
N GLY A 353 -3.09 -6.02 -19.19
CA GLY A 353 -1.81 -5.52 -18.70
C GLY A 353 -1.90 -4.87 -17.32
N VAL A 354 -0.76 -4.40 -16.81
CA VAL A 354 -0.66 -3.65 -15.56
C VAL A 354 0.12 -2.37 -15.82
N ARG A 355 -0.42 -1.22 -15.42
CA ARG A 355 0.34 0.05 -15.43
C ARG A 355 1.26 0.09 -14.22
N VAL A 356 2.56 0.24 -14.46
CA VAL A 356 3.60 0.42 -13.44
C VAL A 356 3.63 1.88 -13.01
N ILE A 357 3.71 2.13 -11.70
CA ILE A 357 3.84 3.49 -11.15
C ILE A 357 5.30 3.71 -10.74
N SER A 358 6.05 4.48 -11.53
CA SER A 358 7.48 4.74 -11.32
C SER A 358 7.73 5.93 -10.38
N GLU A 359 8.82 5.87 -9.60
CA GLU A 359 9.35 6.95 -8.75
C GLU A 359 9.99 8.11 -9.53
N LEU A 360 10.09 8.03 -10.86
CA LEU A 360 10.67 9.08 -11.74
C LEU A 360 9.82 10.37 -11.83
N VAL A 361 9.13 10.71 -10.75
CA VAL A 361 8.58 12.04 -10.50
C VAL A 361 9.70 12.91 -9.91
N GLY A 362 10.58 13.44 -10.77
CA GLY A 362 11.42 14.58 -10.40
C GLY A 362 12.93 14.43 -10.51
N THR A 363 13.47 13.83 -11.57
CA THR A 363 14.92 13.88 -11.82
C THR A 363 15.34 14.70 -13.03
N GLN A 364 14.41 15.22 -13.83
CA GLN A 364 14.73 16.14 -14.91
C GLN A 364 14.08 17.52 -14.71
N ALA A 365 14.87 18.40 -14.10
CA ALA A 365 14.68 19.84 -13.99
C ALA A 365 13.51 20.34 -13.11
N GLN A 366 13.91 20.97 -11.99
CA GLN A 366 13.12 21.80 -11.07
C GLN A 366 12.21 21.06 -10.08
N ASP A 367 12.32 21.46 -8.81
CA ASP A 367 11.45 21.08 -7.69
C ASP A 367 9.98 21.38 -8.00
N PHE A 368 9.27 20.45 -8.63
CA PHE A 368 7.83 20.56 -8.85
C PHE A 368 7.06 19.61 -7.93
N SER A 369 6.26 20.20 -7.04
CA SER A 369 5.25 19.48 -6.27
C SER A 369 4.05 19.12 -7.18
N LEU A 370 3.58 17.87 -7.10
CA LEU A 370 2.33 17.48 -7.74
C LEU A 370 1.15 18.19 -7.05
N PRO A 371 0.13 18.67 -7.79
CA PRO A 371 -1.10 19.15 -7.19
C PRO A 371 -1.77 18.01 -6.41
N GLY A 372 -2.19 18.29 -5.17
CA GLY A 372 -2.84 17.28 -4.31
C GLY A 372 -4.08 16.62 -4.92
N GLN A 373 -4.79 17.30 -5.83
CA GLN A 373 -5.96 16.74 -6.53
C GLN A 373 -5.61 15.57 -7.46
N THR A 374 -4.46 15.62 -8.14
CA THR A 374 -4.02 14.54 -9.05
C THR A 374 -3.60 13.30 -8.28
N ILE A 375 -2.86 13.48 -7.18
CA ILE A 375 -2.48 12.39 -6.28
C ILE A 375 -3.71 11.71 -5.67
N ASN A 376 -4.65 12.49 -5.14
CA ASN A 376 -5.89 11.96 -4.55
C ASN A 376 -6.71 11.17 -5.59
N SER A 377 -6.77 11.65 -6.82
CA SER A 377 -7.51 11.00 -7.89
C SER A 377 -6.89 9.67 -8.34
N ALA A 378 -5.56 9.59 -8.37
CA ALA A 378 -4.83 8.35 -8.64
C ALA A 378 -5.00 7.34 -7.50
N ILE A 379 -4.95 7.79 -6.24
CA ILE A 379 -5.13 6.93 -5.07
C ILE A 379 -6.54 6.38 -4.99
N ASP A 380 -7.57 7.19 -5.25
CA ASP A 380 -8.96 6.74 -5.33
C ASP A 380 -9.11 5.60 -6.34
N TYR A 381 -8.49 5.76 -7.51
CA TYR A 381 -8.54 4.79 -8.60
C TYR A 381 -7.78 3.50 -8.26
N VAL A 382 -6.54 3.60 -7.78
CA VAL A 382 -5.72 2.46 -7.34
C VAL A 382 -6.41 1.69 -6.21
N SER A 383 -7.06 2.40 -5.29
CA SER A 383 -7.82 1.78 -4.21
C SER A 383 -9.02 0.99 -4.75
N TRP A 384 -9.73 1.53 -5.73
CA TRP A 384 -10.80 0.81 -6.43
C TRP A 384 -10.29 -0.42 -7.18
N LEU A 385 -9.16 -0.31 -7.89
CA LEU A 385 -8.52 -1.45 -8.55
C LEU A 385 -8.14 -2.55 -7.56
N ASN A 386 -7.57 -2.20 -6.43
CA ASN A 386 -7.18 -3.18 -5.40
C ASN A 386 -8.38 -3.92 -4.81
N ARG A 387 -9.54 -3.27 -4.75
CA ARG A 387 -10.83 -3.90 -4.38
C ARG A 387 -11.45 -4.71 -5.52
N SER A 388 -11.04 -4.50 -6.77
CA SER A 388 -11.66 -5.13 -7.94
C SER A 388 -10.69 -6.02 -8.73
N ARG A 389 -9.49 -6.26 -8.19
CA ARG A 389 -8.35 -6.90 -8.86
C ARG A 389 -8.67 -8.30 -9.38
N ASP A 390 -9.44 -9.06 -8.61
CA ASP A 390 -9.86 -10.40 -8.96
C ASP A 390 -10.73 -10.44 -10.21
N TRP A 391 -11.34 -9.34 -10.62
CA TRP A 391 -12.12 -9.26 -11.86
C TRP A 391 -11.28 -8.79 -13.05
N MET A 392 -10.08 -8.26 -12.80
CA MET A 392 -9.27 -7.58 -13.80
C MET A 392 -8.03 -8.39 -14.20
N THR A 393 -7.40 -9.07 -13.24
CA THR A 393 -6.13 -9.79 -13.46
C THR A 393 -6.34 -11.29 -13.66
N GLY A 394 -5.43 -11.94 -14.40
CA GLY A 394 -5.48 -13.38 -14.66
C GLY A 394 -6.71 -13.83 -15.44
N LYS A 395 -7.26 -12.95 -16.29
CA LYS A 395 -8.43 -13.21 -17.13
C LYS A 395 -8.01 -13.48 -18.57
N LEU A 396 -8.72 -14.38 -19.22
CA LEU A 396 -8.48 -14.74 -20.61
C LEU A 396 -9.38 -13.90 -21.52
N SER A 397 -8.81 -13.31 -22.56
CA SER A 397 -9.58 -12.63 -23.60
C SER A 397 -10.58 -13.58 -24.25
N ARG A 398 -11.75 -13.05 -24.59
CA ARG A 398 -12.79 -13.77 -25.34
C ARG A 398 -12.98 -13.22 -26.74
N ALA A 399 -12.03 -12.41 -27.23
CA ALA A 399 -12.02 -11.83 -28.58
C ALA A 399 -12.28 -12.89 -29.68
N ALA A 400 -13.17 -12.59 -30.62
CA ALA A 400 -13.39 -13.43 -31.80
C ALA A 400 -12.57 -12.98 -33.01
N VAL A 401 -11.85 -11.86 -32.88
CA VAL A 401 -11.04 -11.24 -33.93
C VAL A 401 -9.58 -11.21 -33.50
N ALA A 402 -8.69 -11.63 -34.41
CA ALA A 402 -7.24 -11.44 -34.25
C ALA A 402 -6.74 -10.39 -35.24
N LEU A 403 -5.93 -9.44 -34.75
CA LEU A 403 -5.21 -8.46 -35.53
C LEU A 403 -3.74 -8.89 -35.65
N VAL A 404 -3.24 -9.05 -36.87
CA VAL A 404 -1.91 -9.60 -37.10
C VAL A 404 -0.84 -8.51 -37.11
N TYR A 405 0.22 -8.72 -36.34
CA TYR A 405 1.50 -8.03 -36.44
C TYR A 405 2.50 -8.90 -37.20
N SER A 406 2.99 -8.46 -38.35
CA SER A 406 4.00 -9.21 -39.13
C SER A 406 5.41 -8.68 -38.87
N ILE A 407 6.22 -9.48 -38.16
CA ILE A 407 7.66 -9.20 -37.95
C ILE A 407 8.38 -9.01 -39.29
N PRO A 408 8.28 -9.90 -40.30
CA PRO A 408 9.01 -9.72 -41.55
C PRO A 408 8.53 -8.51 -42.36
N THR A 409 7.28 -8.06 -42.23
CA THR A 409 6.85 -6.80 -42.87
C THR A 409 7.50 -5.57 -42.23
N MET A 410 7.77 -5.62 -40.93
CA MET A 410 8.30 -4.46 -40.18
C MET A 410 9.84 -4.42 -40.18
N LEU A 411 10.47 -5.57 -39.92
CA LEU A 411 11.91 -5.73 -39.64
C LEU A 411 12.82 -5.13 -40.70
N TRP A 412 12.57 -5.43 -41.98
CA TRP A 412 13.48 -5.03 -43.07
C TRP A 412 13.54 -3.51 -43.29
N ARG A 413 12.48 -2.81 -42.89
CA ARG A 413 12.36 -1.35 -43.04
C ARG A 413 12.92 -0.59 -41.85
N GLU A 414 13.23 -1.28 -40.76
CA GLU A 414 13.54 -0.68 -39.48
C GLU A 414 15.05 -0.64 -39.25
N PHE A 415 15.72 0.21 -40.06
CA PHE A 415 17.15 0.50 -39.97
C PHE A 415 17.41 2.02 -40.16
N PRO A 416 17.24 2.83 -39.09
CA PRO A 416 17.16 4.30 -39.18
C PRO A 416 18.37 4.99 -39.81
N THR A 417 19.58 4.42 -39.70
CA THR A 417 20.82 4.96 -40.27
C THR A 417 20.71 5.24 -41.77
N THR A 418 19.89 4.45 -42.48
CA THR A 418 19.67 4.61 -43.93
C THR A 418 18.48 5.47 -44.27
N GLY A 419 17.71 5.95 -43.29
CA GLY A 419 16.48 6.71 -43.49
C GLY A 419 15.24 5.86 -43.80
N HIS A 420 15.34 4.52 -43.76
CA HIS A 420 14.19 3.62 -43.83
C HIS A 420 13.44 3.60 -42.49
N GLY A 421 12.12 3.39 -42.56
CA GLY A 421 11.26 3.20 -41.39
C GLY A 421 9.97 2.48 -41.77
N ASN A 422 9.27 1.97 -40.77
CA ASN A 422 8.05 1.16 -40.91
C ASN A 422 6.76 1.93 -40.61
N TRP A 423 6.81 3.28 -40.58
CA TRP A 423 5.67 4.12 -40.16
C TRP A 423 4.38 3.87 -40.95
N ALA A 424 4.47 3.60 -42.25
CA ALA A 424 3.30 3.31 -43.07
C ALA A 424 2.60 2.01 -42.62
N GLN A 425 3.37 0.99 -42.27
CA GLN A 425 2.86 -0.30 -41.79
C GLN A 425 2.29 -0.15 -40.37
N ILE A 426 2.97 0.60 -39.48
CA ILE A 426 2.45 0.90 -38.15
C ILE A 426 1.15 1.71 -38.24
N SER A 427 1.05 2.68 -39.16
CA SER A 427 -0.18 3.46 -39.37
C SER A 427 -1.36 2.58 -39.82
N SER A 428 -1.10 1.63 -40.72
CA SER A 428 -2.10 0.65 -41.17
C SER A 428 -2.54 -0.28 -40.04
N LEU A 429 -1.61 -0.83 -39.25
CA LEU A 429 -1.92 -1.64 -38.08
C LEU A 429 -2.77 -0.88 -37.05
N SER A 430 -2.32 0.31 -36.68
CA SER A 430 -2.97 1.14 -35.66
C SER A 430 -4.32 1.69 -36.11
N GLY A 431 -4.45 2.03 -37.38
CA GLY A 431 -5.72 2.44 -37.97
C GLY A 431 -6.77 1.34 -37.97
N PHE A 432 -6.38 0.11 -38.31
CA PHE A 432 -7.31 -1.02 -38.26
C PHE A 432 -7.67 -1.36 -36.80
N ALA A 433 -6.70 -1.40 -35.89
CA ALA A 433 -6.96 -1.56 -34.45
C ALA A 433 -8.00 -0.54 -33.96
N ARG A 434 -7.79 0.74 -34.30
CA ARG A 434 -8.70 1.82 -33.93
C ARG A 434 -10.09 1.67 -34.54
N ALA A 435 -10.18 1.26 -35.81
CA ALA A 435 -11.46 1.01 -36.47
C ALA A 435 -12.26 -0.13 -35.82
N LEU A 436 -11.59 -1.17 -35.30
CA LEU A 436 -12.24 -2.24 -34.54
C LEU A 436 -12.80 -1.72 -33.23
N GLU A 437 -12.05 -0.91 -32.49
CA GLU A 437 -12.50 -0.29 -31.23
C GLU A 437 -13.70 0.63 -31.42
N ASP A 438 -13.59 1.56 -32.38
CA ASP A 438 -14.64 2.54 -32.70
C ASP A 438 -15.92 1.86 -33.23
N SER A 439 -15.80 0.61 -33.68
CA SER A 439 -16.91 -0.26 -34.12
C SER A 439 -17.37 -1.27 -33.05
N HIS A 440 -16.86 -1.16 -31.82
CA HIS A 440 -17.14 -2.05 -30.68
C HIS A 440 -16.81 -3.52 -30.93
N ILE A 441 -15.74 -3.83 -31.65
CA ILE A 441 -15.30 -5.18 -31.96
C ILE A 441 -14.08 -5.54 -31.09
N PRO A 442 -14.24 -6.37 -30.04
CA PRO A 442 -13.11 -6.82 -29.24
C PRO A 442 -12.15 -7.66 -30.08
N PHE A 443 -10.86 -7.37 -29.98
CA PHE A 443 -9.81 -8.07 -30.72
C PHE A 443 -8.62 -8.41 -29.81
N ASP A 444 -7.84 -9.42 -30.22
CA ASP A 444 -6.50 -9.71 -29.71
C ASP A 444 -5.46 -9.48 -30.80
N SER A 445 -4.18 -9.41 -30.43
CA SER A 445 -3.08 -9.39 -31.40
C SER A 445 -2.45 -10.77 -31.57
N VAL A 446 -1.93 -11.06 -32.77
CA VAL A 446 -1.18 -12.29 -33.08
C VAL A 446 0.06 -11.94 -33.90
N PHE A 447 1.19 -12.57 -33.61
CA PHE A 447 2.43 -12.37 -34.35
C PHE A 447 2.59 -13.35 -35.50
N PHE A 448 3.04 -12.85 -36.65
CA PHE A 448 3.57 -13.63 -37.75
C PHE A 448 5.08 -13.48 -37.76
N GLY A 449 5.78 -14.58 -37.51
CA GLY A 449 7.22 -14.61 -37.31
C GLY A 449 8.06 -14.53 -38.58
N HIS A 450 9.34 -14.20 -38.40
CA HIS A 450 10.38 -14.55 -39.36
C HIS A 450 11.12 -15.78 -38.81
N PRO A 451 11.38 -16.83 -39.60
CA PRO A 451 11.91 -18.11 -39.09
C PRO A 451 13.25 -18.01 -38.36
N ASP A 452 14.10 -17.04 -38.72
CA ASP A 452 15.38 -16.80 -38.01
C ASP A 452 15.22 -16.13 -36.63
N PHE A 453 14.06 -15.53 -36.35
CA PHE A 453 13.86 -14.65 -35.20
C PHE A 453 12.68 -15.05 -34.31
N TRP A 454 11.73 -15.83 -34.83
CA TRP A 454 10.47 -16.13 -34.17
C TRP A 454 9.99 -17.54 -34.52
N ASP A 455 9.41 -18.23 -33.52
CA ASP A 455 8.84 -19.56 -33.69
C ASP A 455 7.33 -19.51 -34.00
N ASP A 456 6.98 -19.79 -35.25
CA ASP A 456 5.59 -19.88 -35.70
C ASP A 456 4.93 -21.25 -35.43
N SER A 457 5.58 -22.17 -34.71
CA SER A 457 5.02 -23.52 -34.44
C SER A 457 3.63 -23.48 -33.78
N ARG A 458 3.34 -22.43 -32.99
CA ARG A 458 2.06 -22.23 -32.30
C ARG A 458 1.02 -21.49 -33.14
N LEU A 459 1.39 -20.91 -34.27
CA LEU A 459 0.55 -19.99 -35.05
C LEU A 459 -0.77 -20.64 -35.49
N ALA A 460 -0.71 -21.86 -36.03
CA ALA A 460 -1.90 -22.58 -36.48
C ALA A 460 -2.90 -22.86 -35.36
N ALA A 461 -2.42 -23.12 -34.13
CA ALA A 461 -3.28 -23.32 -32.97
C ALA A 461 -3.87 -22.00 -32.45
N ALA A 462 -3.08 -20.92 -32.48
CA ALA A 462 -3.54 -19.59 -32.10
C ALA A 462 -4.68 -19.11 -33.00
N LEU A 463 -4.53 -19.21 -34.33
CA LEU A 463 -5.56 -18.71 -35.26
C LEU A 463 -6.91 -19.44 -35.14
N LYS A 464 -6.93 -20.72 -34.73
CA LYS A 464 -8.17 -21.49 -34.56
C LYS A 464 -9.11 -20.94 -33.49
N GLN A 465 -8.62 -20.10 -32.58
CA GLN A 465 -9.41 -19.49 -31.53
C GLN A 465 -10.30 -18.36 -32.07
N TYR A 466 -9.92 -17.78 -33.22
CA TYR A 466 -10.56 -16.61 -33.79
C TYR A 466 -11.48 -16.95 -34.97
N LYS A 467 -12.56 -16.20 -35.12
CA LYS A 467 -13.50 -16.30 -36.26
C LYS A 467 -13.06 -15.46 -37.44
N VAL A 468 -12.41 -14.34 -37.17
CA VAL A 468 -11.86 -13.43 -38.19
C VAL A 468 -10.41 -13.11 -37.87
N VAL A 469 -9.54 -13.21 -38.88
CA VAL A 469 -8.15 -12.76 -38.82
C VAL A 469 -7.99 -11.53 -39.72
N VAL A 470 -7.48 -10.45 -39.15
CA VAL A 470 -7.24 -9.17 -39.83
C VAL A 470 -5.75 -9.01 -40.11
N LEU A 471 -5.39 -8.76 -41.37
CA LEU A 471 -4.02 -8.61 -41.85
C LEU A 471 -3.79 -7.21 -42.44
N PRO A 472 -3.43 -6.21 -41.63
CA PRO A 472 -3.27 -4.83 -42.08
C PRO A 472 -1.93 -4.62 -42.79
N GLY A 473 -1.97 -4.37 -44.10
CA GLY A 473 -0.78 -3.98 -44.89
C GLY A 473 0.37 -4.99 -44.90
N ILE A 474 0.08 -6.29 -44.78
CA ILE A 474 1.09 -7.37 -44.64
C ILE A 474 1.61 -7.81 -46.01
N ASP A 475 2.72 -7.20 -46.43
CA ASP A 475 3.34 -7.46 -47.72
C ASP A 475 4.36 -8.62 -47.71
N CYS A 476 4.92 -8.98 -46.56
CA CYS A 476 5.84 -10.11 -46.37
C CYS A 476 5.13 -11.26 -45.65
N LEU A 477 5.06 -12.41 -46.31
CA LEU A 477 4.52 -13.65 -45.74
C LEU A 477 5.38 -14.85 -46.15
N GLY A 478 5.65 -15.75 -45.21
CA GLY A 478 6.31 -17.02 -45.50
C GLY A 478 5.37 -18.08 -46.08
N ASP A 479 5.93 -19.07 -46.78
CA ASP A 479 5.13 -20.14 -47.40
C ASP A 479 4.37 -20.98 -46.35
N SER A 480 4.98 -21.21 -45.18
CA SER A 480 4.33 -21.87 -44.04
C SER A 480 3.13 -21.06 -43.53
N GLN A 481 3.28 -19.75 -43.37
CA GLN A 481 2.21 -18.84 -42.94
C GLN A 481 1.07 -18.81 -43.96
N ILE A 482 1.38 -18.78 -45.26
CA ILE A 482 0.38 -18.86 -46.33
C ILE A 482 -0.39 -20.17 -46.23
N GLN A 483 0.28 -21.30 -45.97
CA GLN A 483 -0.39 -22.58 -45.79
C GLN A 483 -1.28 -22.59 -44.55
N VAL A 484 -0.82 -22.04 -43.42
CA VAL A 484 -1.63 -21.90 -42.20
C VAL A 484 -2.90 -21.06 -42.46
N LEU A 485 -2.80 -19.96 -43.21
CA LEU A 485 -3.96 -19.14 -43.59
C LEU A 485 -4.94 -19.89 -44.50
N LYS A 486 -4.44 -20.71 -45.44
CA LYS A 486 -5.28 -21.57 -46.29
C LYS A 486 -6.03 -22.61 -45.46
N ASP A 487 -5.33 -23.27 -44.55
CA ASP A 487 -5.90 -24.28 -43.66
C ASP A 487 -6.92 -23.65 -42.70
N TYR A 488 -6.65 -22.43 -42.23
CA TYR A 488 -7.58 -21.65 -41.42
C TYR A 488 -8.90 -21.35 -42.16
N LEU A 489 -8.82 -20.88 -43.41
CA LEU A 489 -10.00 -20.67 -44.26
C LEU A 489 -10.74 -21.99 -44.53
N ALA A 490 -10.01 -23.08 -44.81
CA ALA A 490 -10.60 -24.40 -45.01
C ALA A 490 -11.31 -24.92 -43.74
N GLY A 491 -10.81 -24.55 -42.56
CA GLY A 491 -11.44 -24.80 -41.26
C GLY A 491 -12.65 -23.91 -40.95
N GLY A 492 -13.04 -23.01 -41.86
CA GLY A 492 -14.21 -22.13 -41.71
C GLY A 492 -13.91 -20.75 -41.13
N GLY A 493 -12.64 -20.42 -40.88
CA GLY A 493 -12.19 -19.08 -40.53
C GLY A 493 -12.40 -18.06 -41.65
N SER A 494 -12.32 -16.77 -41.34
CA SER A 494 -12.46 -15.69 -42.32
C SER A 494 -11.32 -14.69 -42.21
N ILE A 495 -10.93 -14.09 -43.32
CA ILE A 495 -9.77 -13.21 -43.41
C ILE A 495 -10.18 -11.86 -44.02
N VAL A 496 -9.76 -10.78 -43.38
CA VAL A 496 -9.84 -9.41 -43.93
C VAL A 496 -8.42 -8.87 -44.01
N ALA A 497 -7.99 -8.46 -45.21
CA ALA A 497 -6.67 -7.89 -45.44
C ALA A 497 -6.78 -6.51 -46.10
N THR A 498 -5.79 -5.65 -45.90
CA THR A 498 -5.67 -4.34 -46.57
C THR A 498 -4.33 -4.22 -47.28
N GLY A 499 -4.24 -3.32 -48.26
CA GLY A 499 -3.00 -2.99 -48.93
C GLY A 499 -2.41 -4.15 -49.73
N SER A 500 -1.08 -4.27 -49.68
CA SER A 500 -0.38 -5.41 -50.29
C SER A 500 -0.50 -6.64 -49.39
N PHE A 501 -0.79 -7.80 -49.99
CA PHE A 501 -0.95 -9.05 -49.25
C PHE A 501 0.01 -10.13 -49.79
N GLY A 502 1.12 -10.34 -49.08
CA GLY A 502 2.17 -11.30 -49.41
C GLY A 502 2.75 -11.10 -50.81
N SER A 503 3.08 -9.86 -51.19
CA SER A 503 3.80 -9.58 -52.44
C SER A 503 5.28 -9.98 -52.37
N ARG A 504 5.80 -10.16 -51.15
CA ARG A 504 7.15 -10.60 -50.83
C ARG A 504 7.13 -11.82 -49.91
N ASP A 505 8.21 -12.58 -49.89
CA ASP A 505 8.43 -13.62 -48.90
C ASP A 505 8.92 -13.04 -47.56
N GLU A 506 9.15 -13.89 -46.57
CA GLU A 506 9.64 -13.49 -45.25
C GLU A 506 11.02 -12.81 -45.32
N ASN A 507 11.84 -13.12 -46.33
CA ASN A 507 13.17 -12.53 -46.56
C ASN A 507 13.11 -11.26 -47.42
N TYR A 508 11.92 -10.68 -47.60
CA TYR A 508 11.64 -9.51 -48.43
C TYR A 508 11.84 -9.74 -49.93
N ALA A 509 12.07 -10.96 -50.40
CA ALA A 509 12.25 -11.21 -51.83
C ALA A 509 10.90 -11.10 -52.56
N VAL A 510 10.89 -10.43 -53.72
CA VAL A 510 9.68 -10.29 -54.55
C VAL A 510 9.19 -11.65 -55.00
N ARG A 511 7.94 -11.97 -54.70
CA ARG A 511 7.31 -13.21 -55.17
C ARG A 511 6.93 -13.07 -56.65
N ARG A 512 7.09 -14.15 -57.41
CA ARG A 512 6.62 -14.22 -58.81
C ARG A 512 5.11 -14.02 -58.93
N GLN A 513 4.37 -14.46 -57.91
CA GLN A 513 2.93 -14.26 -57.76
C GLN A 513 2.68 -13.88 -56.31
N PRO A 514 1.93 -12.80 -56.03
CA PRO A 514 1.60 -12.42 -54.66
C PRO A 514 0.72 -13.50 -54.02
N ALA A 515 0.81 -13.63 -52.70
CA ALA A 515 0.03 -14.60 -51.93
C ALA A 515 -1.47 -14.45 -52.21
N SER A 516 -1.96 -13.21 -52.41
CA SER A 516 -3.37 -12.88 -52.68
C SER A 516 -3.98 -13.65 -53.85
N ALA A 517 -3.19 -14.01 -54.87
CA ALA A 517 -3.66 -14.81 -56.00
C ALA A 517 -4.17 -16.20 -55.57
N SER A 518 -3.61 -16.77 -54.48
CA SER A 518 -4.03 -18.06 -53.93
C SER A 518 -5.33 -18.00 -53.12
N PHE A 519 -5.81 -16.80 -52.76
CA PHE A 519 -7.00 -16.60 -51.93
C PHE A 519 -8.17 -15.98 -52.72
N THR A 520 -7.89 -15.47 -53.92
CA THR A 520 -8.89 -14.83 -54.78
C THR A 520 -10.03 -15.80 -55.09
N GLY A 521 -11.27 -15.34 -54.92
CA GLY A 521 -12.48 -16.13 -55.18
C GLY A 521 -12.98 -16.94 -53.97
N ASN A 522 -12.27 -16.96 -52.85
CA ASN A 522 -12.78 -17.53 -51.60
C ASN A 522 -13.78 -16.55 -50.96
N SER A 523 -15.01 -17.00 -50.67
CA SER A 523 -16.07 -16.16 -50.10
C SER A 523 -15.82 -15.71 -48.65
N ARG A 524 -14.82 -16.28 -47.97
CA ARG A 524 -14.39 -15.94 -46.60
C ARG A 524 -13.10 -15.11 -46.59
N PHE A 525 -12.63 -14.63 -47.73
CA PHE A 525 -11.46 -13.77 -47.84
C PHE A 525 -11.84 -12.45 -48.52
N VAL A 526 -11.49 -11.33 -47.88
CA VAL A 526 -11.64 -9.99 -48.45
C VAL A 526 -10.29 -9.29 -48.43
N LEU A 527 -9.88 -8.76 -49.58
CA LEU A 527 -8.75 -7.84 -49.71
C LEU A 527 -9.28 -6.46 -50.07
N LEU A 528 -9.15 -5.52 -49.13
CA LEU A 528 -9.53 -4.13 -49.31
C LEU A 528 -8.41 -3.40 -50.06
N ASN A 529 -8.78 -2.71 -51.13
CA ASN A 529 -7.82 -1.98 -51.96
C ASN A 529 -7.37 -0.68 -51.28
N GLY A 530 -6.12 -0.28 -51.52
CA GLY A 530 -5.51 0.89 -50.88
C GLY A 530 -5.18 0.67 -49.40
N SER A 531 -5.11 1.76 -48.65
CA SER A 531 -4.79 1.77 -47.21
C SER A 531 -5.85 2.54 -46.41
N PRO A 532 -7.13 2.12 -46.45
CA PRO A 532 -8.21 2.77 -45.71
C PRO A 532 -7.95 2.80 -44.21
N ASP A 533 -7.21 1.83 -43.69
CA ASP A 533 -6.71 1.80 -42.31
C ASP A 533 -5.73 2.95 -42.01
N ALA A 534 -4.68 3.13 -42.80
CA ALA A 534 -3.73 4.21 -42.60
C ALA A 534 -4.38 5.59 -42.79
N ASN A 535 -5.32 5.71 -43.74
CA ASN A 535 -6.12 6.92 -43.95
C ASN A 535 -7.00 7.22 -42.73
N TYR A 536 -7.69 6.20 -42.21
CA TYR A 536 -8.51 6.32 -41.01
C TYR A 536 -7.67 6.77 -39.81
N PHE A 537 -6.49 6.17 -39.64
CA PHE A 537 -5.56 6.56 -38.59
C PHE A 537 -5.14 8.03 -38.71
N ASP A 538 -4.76 8.49 -39.91
CA ASP A 538 -4.39 9.88 -40.18
C ASP A 538 -5.55 10.85 -39.92
N ALA A 539 -6.78 10.48 -40.26
CA ALA A 539 -7.98 11.28 -39.98
C ALA A 539 -8.23 11.42 -38.47
N VAL A 540 -8.17 10.31 -37.72
CA VAL A 540 -8.32 10.29 -36.26
C VAL A 540 -7.19 11.09 -35.59
N GLN A 541 -5.96 10.97 -36.07
CA GLN A 541 -4.82 11.74 -35.55
C GLN A 541 -4.99 13.25 -35.69
N LYS A 542 -5.70 13.70 -36.73
CA LYS A 542 -6.05 15.12 -36.95
C LYS A 542 -7.29 15.57 -36.19
N GLY A 543 -7.86 14.71 -35.35
CA GLY A 543 -9.07 14.96 -34.57
C GLY A 543 -10.37 14.94 -35.38
N GLY A 544 -10.35 14.37 -36.57
CA GLY A 544 -11.54 14.14 -37.39
C GLY A 544 -12.17 12.77 -37.14
N ALA A 545 -13.33 12.55 -37.75
CA ALA A 545 -13.94 11.23 -37.89
C ALA A 545 -14.08 10.93 -39.39
N ASP A 546 -13.56 9.79 -39.86
CA ASP A 546 -13.79 9.32 -41.22
C ASP A 546 -14.71 8.10 -41.21
N SER A 547 -16.02 8.39 -41.25
CA SER A 547 -17.04 7.35 -41.30
C SER A 547 -16.96 6.49 -42.58
N THR A 548 -16.31 6.95 -43.65
CA THR A 548 -16.20 6.19 -44.89
C THR A 548 -15.20 5.07 -44.70
N ASP A 549 -13.97 5.42 -44.32
CA ASP A 549 -12.90 4.42 -44.12
C ASP A 549 -13.20 3.53 -42.90
N LEU A 550 -13.82 4.07 -41.84
CA LEU A 550 -14.32 3.25 -40.71
C LEU A 550 -15.27 2.15 -41.18
N ASN A 551 -16.27 2.49 -42.00
CA ASN A 551 -17.23 1.52 -42.52
C ASN A 551 -16.59 0.52 -43.48
N VAL A 552 -15.65 0.96 -44.32
CA VAL A 552 -14.90 0.07 -45.23
C VAL A 552 -14.13 -0.99 -44.45
N LEU A 553 -13.55 -0.62 -43.30
CA LEU A 553 -12.77 -1.51 -42.44
C LEU A 553 -13.66 -2.44 -41.60
N SER A 554 -14.72 -1.92 -40.99
CA SER A 554 -15.52 -2.67 -40.01
C SER A 554 -16.59 -3.57 -40.62
N GLN A 555 -17.20 -3.18 -41.76
CA GLN A 555 -18.29 -3.95 -42.36
C GLN A 555 -17.91 -5.39 -42.74
N PRO A 556 -16.75 -5.66 -43.39
CA PRO A 556 -16.36 -7.04 -43.71
C PRO A 556 -16.15 -7.90 -42.46
N VAL A 557 -15.59 -7.31 -41.39
CA VAL A 557 -15.37 -8.00 -40.11
C VAL A 557 -16.72 -8.34 -39.46
N GLN A 558 -17.64 -7.37 -39.37
CA GLN A 558 -18.98 -7.58 -38.81
C GLN A 558 -19.79 -8.59 -39.63
N GLN A 559 -19.68 -8.57 -40.97
CA GLN A 559 -20.33 -9.53 -41.85
C GLN A 559 -19.84 -10.96 -41.59
N PHE A 560 -18.53 -11.15 -41.40
CA PHE A 560 -17.96 -12.46 -41.11
C PHE A 560 -18.25 -12.95 -39.69
N LEU A 561 -18.35 -12.04 -38.72
CA LEU A 561 -18.82 -12.37 -37.38
C LEU A 561 -20.30 -12.79 -37.40
N GLY A 562 -21.19 -12.04 -38.06
CA GLY A 562 -22.62 -12.37 -38.13
C GLY A 562 -23.23 -12.59 -36.74
N SER A 563 -23.87 -13.74 -36.51
CA SER A 563 -24.40 -14.13 -35.20
C SER A 563 -23.33 -14.46 -34.14
N GLU A 564 -22.06 -14.50 -34.53
CA GLU A 564 -20.90 -14.66 -33.64
C GLU A 564 -20.34 -13.32 -33.14
N ALA A 565 -20.95 -12.19 -33.49
CA ALA A 565 -20.62 -10.91 -32.89
C ALA A 565 -20.76 -11.00 -31.36
N GLN A 566 -19.69 -10.61 -30.65
CA GLN A 566 -19.60 -10.83 -29.22
C GLN A 566 -20.37 -9.79 -28.42
N ILE A 567 -20.60 -8.61 -29.01
CA ILE A 567 -21.30 -7.51 -28.36
C ILE A 567 -22.21 -6.79 -29.35
N THR A 568 -23.34 -6.31 -28.84
CA THR A 568 -24.21 -5.32 -29.49
C THR A 568 -24.54 -4.25 -28.47
N THR A 569 -24.43 -2.97 -28.86
CA THR A 569 -24.57 -1.83 -27.94
C THR A 569 -25.04 -0.57 -28.66
N ASN A 570 -25.59 0.39 -27.92
CA ASN A 570 -25.87 1.75 -28.38
C ASN A 570 -24.79 2.77 -27.97
N ALA A 571 -23.66 2.30 -27.45
CA ALA A 571 -22.58 3.17 -27.00
C ALA A 571 -21.96 3.98 -28.16
N PRO A 572 -21.42 5.18 -27.90
CA PRO A 572 -20.68 5.93 -28.91
C PRO A 572 -19.32 5.26 -29.24
N PRO A 573 -18.67 5.60 -30.37
CA PRO A 573 -17.32 5.10 -30.69
C PRO A 573 -16.26 5.42 -29.64
N THR A 574 -16.47 6.45 -28.83
CA THR A 574 -15.59 6.81 -27.70
C THR A 574 -15.62 5.82 -26.55
N VAL A 575 -16.60 4.89 -26.51
CA VAL A 575 -16.65 3.84 -25.50
C VAL A 575 -16.23 2.51 -26.11
N THR A 576 -15.10 1.97 -25.67
CA THR A 576 -14.60 0.67 -26.14
C THR A 576 -14.94 -0.45 -25.17
N PHE A 577 -14.90 -1.69 -25.68
CA PHE A 577 -15.29 -2.87 -24.93
C PHE A 577 -14.20 -3.94 -24.99
N ASN A 578 -13.86 -4.49 -23.84
CA ASN A 578 -13.08 -5.73 -23.74
C ASN A 578 -13.88 -6.77 -22.98
N ILE A 579 -13.87 -8.01 -23.49
CA ILE A 579 -14.59 -9.14 -22.89
C ILE A 579 -13.57 -10.18 -22.48
N THR A 580 -13.57 -10.51 -21.19
CA THR A 580 -12.67 -11.51 -20.63
C THR A 580 -13.46 -12.55 -19.84
N GLY A 581 -12.84 -13.69 -19.55
CA GLY A 581 -13.45 -14.71 -18.69
C GLY A 581 -12.44 -15.34 -17.76
N SER A 582 -12.95 -16.03 -16.74
CA SER A 582 -12.11 -16.84 -15.86
C SER A 582 -11.46 -18.00 -16.66
N PRO A 583 -10.26 -18.47 -16.26
CA PRO A 583 -9.58 -19.57 -16.94
C PRO A 583 -10.39 -20.89 -16.99
N ASP A 584 -11.21 -21.15 -15.97
CA ASP A 584 -12.14 -22.29 -15.92
C ASP A 584 -13.42 -22.09 -16.75
N GLY A 585 -13.63 -20.89 -17.30
CA GLY A 585 -14.76 -20.56 -18.17
C GLY A 585 -16.09 -20.38 -17.46
N THR A 586 -16.11 -20.31 -16.13
CA THR A 586 -17.35 -20.17 -15.35
C THR A 586 -17.85 -18.74 -15.25
N ASP A 587 -16.96 -17.75 -15.39
CA ASP A 587 -17.29 -16.33 -15.19
C ASP A 587 -16.94 -15.49 -16.42
N LEU A 588 -17.70 -14.40 -16.60
CA LEU A 588 -17.57 -13.46 -17.71
C LEU A 588 -17.46 -12.03 -17.18
N TYR A 589 -16.53 -11.25 -17.74
CA TYR A 589 -16.29 -9.87 -17.37
C TYR A 589 -16.31 -8.99 -18.62
N VAL A 590 -16.98 -7.85 -18.52
CA VAL A 590 -17.13 -6.89 -19.62
C VAL A 590 -16.60 -5.54 -19.14
N HIS A 591 -15.48 -5.11 -19.71
CA HIS A 591 -14.89 -3.80 -19.46
C HIS A 591 -15.42 -2.79 -20.46
N LEU A 592 -15.83 -1.63 -19.98
CA LEU A 592 -16.24 -0.47 -20.75
C LEU A 592 -15.29 0.68 -20.42
N LEU A 593 -14.55 1.17 -21.41
CA LEU A 593 -13.63 2.31 -21.25
C LEU A 593 -14.16 3.49 -22.03
N ASN A 594 -14.22 4.66 -21.42
CA ASN A 594 -14.70 5.87 -22.10
C ASN A 594 -13.55 6.86 -22.35
N TYR A 595 -13.28 7.09 -23.62
CA TYR A 595 -12.21 7.95 -24.13
C TYR A 595 -12.68 9.36 -24.50
N ASP A 596 -13.92 9.75 -24.18
CA ASP A 596 -14.41 11.13 -24.34
C ASP A 596 -13.83 12.06 -23.25
N LEU A 597 -12.51 12.16 -23.23
CA LEU A 597 -11.71 12.99 -22.34
C LEU A 597 -11.30 14.28 -23.05
N ASP A 598 -11.73 15.42 -22.51
CA ASP A 598 -11.24 16.73 -22.87
C ASP A 598 -9.99 17.05 -22.05
N VAL A 599 -8.82 16.82 -22.64
CA VAL A 599 -7.53 17.06 -21.97
C VAL A 599 -7.12 18.52 -21.82
N LYS A 600 -7.85 19.47 -22.38
CA LYS A 600 -7.58 20.88 -22.04
C LYS A 600 -8.18 21.21 -20.68
N THR A 601 -9.25 20.51 -20.33
CA THR A 601 -10.06 20.77 -19.13
C THR A 601 -10.00 19.64 -18.11
N ASP A 602 -9.37 18.50 -18.45
CA ASP A 602 -9.40 17.25 -17.67
C ASP A 602 -10.81 16.73 -17.40
N THR A 603 -11.75 16.95 -18.30
CA THR A 603 -13.13 16.52 -18.07
C THR A 603 -13.47 15.33 -18.94
N VAL A 604 -14.00 14.27 -18.33
CA VAL A 604 -14.54 13.13 -19.06
C VAL A 604 -16.05 13.33 -19.22
N ARG A 605 -16.54 13.29 -20.45
CA ARG A 605 -17.98 13.35 -20.73
C ARG A 605 -18.55 11.94 -20.59
N SER A 606 -19.37 11.73 -19.56
CA SER A 606 -19.93 10.40 -19.28
C SER A 606 -20.90 9.96 -20.38
N ALA A 607 -20.75 8.70 -20.82
CA ALA A 607 -21.71 8.04 -21.69
C ALA A 607 -22.83 7.43 -20.83
N ASN A 608 -24.10 7.78 -21.08
CA ASN A 608 -25.22 7.40 -20.22
C ASN A 608 -26.22 6.48 -20.92
N ASN A 609 -26.94 5.68 -20.14
CA ASN A 609 -28.01 4.78 -20.58
C ASN A 609 -27.57 3.81 -21.69
N LEU A 610 -26.44 3.15 -21.48
CA LEU A 610 -25.89 2.19 -22.43
C LEU A 610 -26.61 0.86 -22.31
N GLN A 611 -27.17 0.36 -23.41
CA GLN A 611 -27.70 -0.98 -23.52
C GLN A 611 -26.60 -1.89 -24.02
N VAL A 612 -26.30 -2.94 -23.28
CA VAL A 612 -25.20 -3.86 -23.58
C VAL A 612 -25.76 -5.27 -23.71
N SER A 613 -25.51 -5.90 -24.86
CA SER A 613 -25.79 -7.32 -25.07
C SER A 613 -24.48 -8.04 -25.41
N VAL A 614 -24.09 -9.00 -24.59
CA VAL A 614 -22.86 -9.79 -24.76
C VAL A 614 -23.21 -11.25 -25.03
N LYS A 615 -22.64 -11.82 -26.08
CA LYS A 615 -22.83 -13.24 -26.41
C LYS A 615 -22.16 -14.11 -25.36
N LEU A 616 -22.90 -15.08 -24.81
CA LEU A 616 -22.37 -16.04 -23.86
C LEU A 616 -21.53 -17.11 -24.58
N PRO A 617 -20.40 -17.55 -24.00
CA PRO A 617 -19.62 -18.66 -24.54
C PRO A 617 -20.47 -19.93 -24.71
N ALA A 618 -20.13 -20.76 -25.71
CA ALA A 618 -20.78 -22.04 -25.89
C ALA A 618 -20.61 -22.92 -24.63
N GLY A 619 -21.71 -23.45 -24.10
CA GLY A 619 -21.71 -24.27 -22.88
C GLY A 619 -21.59 -23.48 -21.57
N PHE A 620 -21.61 -22.15 -21.61
CA PHE A 620 -21.67 -21.31 -20.41
C PHE A 620 -23.00 -21.55 -19.68
N ASP A 621 -22.95 -21.85 -18.38
CA ASP A 621 -24.14 -22.01 -17.55
C ASP A 621 -24.50 -20.68 -16.87
N PRO A 622 -25.58 -20.00 -17.29
CA PRO A 622 -26.02 -18.78 -16.64
C PRO A 622 -26.77 -19.03 -15.32
N GLN A 623 -27.06 -20.29 -14.95
CA GLN A 623 -27.78 -20.61 -13.73
C GLN A 623 -26.96 -20.20 -12.50
N ASN A 624 -27.62 -19.59 -11.52
CA ASN A 624 -27.01 -19.11 -10.26
C ASN A 624 -25.95 -18.02 -10.41
N LYS A 625 -25.81 -17.41 -11.60
CA LYS A 625 -24.96 -16.23 -11.81
C LYS A 625 -25.72 -14.96 -11.46
N SER A 626 -25.00 -13.97 -10.96
CA SER A 626 -25.46 -12.60 -10.74
C SER A 626 -24.61 -11.62 -11.55
N LEU A 627 -25.22 -10.53 -11.98
CA LEU A 627 -24.52 -9.43 -12.64
C LEU A 627 -24.17 -8.34 -11.62
N TRP A 628 -22.91 -7.96 -11.58
CA TRP A 628 -22.38 -6.90 -10.73
C TRP A 628 -21.72 -5.83 -11.58
N ILE A 629 -21.93 -4.57 -11.22
CA ILE A 629 -21.34 -3.41 -11.88
C ILE A 629 -20.42 -2.73 -10.87
N ALA A 630 -19.14 -2.59 -11.23
CA ALA A 630 -18.19 -1.78 -10.48
C ALA A 630 -17.62 -0.67 -11.37
N SER A 631 -17.35 0.47 -10.73
CA SER A 631 -16.81 1.67 -11.36
C SER A 631 -15.98 2.40 -10.30
N PRO A 632 -14.89 3.09 -10.66
CA PRO A 632 -14.16 3.98 -9.75
C PRO A 632 -15.07 5.05 -9.10
N GLU A 633 -16.14 5.42 -9.79
CA GLU A 633 -17.12 6.41 -9.37
C GLU A 633 -18.22 5.83 -8.45
N LEU A 634 -18.24 4.50 -8.24
CA LEU A 634 -19.13 3.83 -7.32
C LEU A 634 -18.41 3.49 -6.01
N PRO A 635 -19.03 3.73 -4.85
CA PRO A 635 -18.41 3.42 -3.56
C PRO A 635 -18.18 1.91 -3.38
N LEU A 636 -19.11 1.09 -3.85
CA LEU A 636 -19.04 -0.37 -3.87
C LEU A 636 -19.65 -0.93 -5.17
N PRO A 637 -19.28 -2.16 -5.59
CA PRO A 637 -19.97 -2.83 -6.67
C PRO A 637 -21.47 -2.96 -6.38
N ALA A 638 -22.30 -2.72 -7.39
CA ALA A 638 -23.76 -2.79 -7.29
C ALA A 638 -24.29 -3.95 -8.13
N GLN A 639 -25.25 -4.70 -7.59
CA GLN A 639 -25.94 -5.73 -8.38
C GLN A 639 -26.83 -5.06 -9.43
N ALA A 640 -26.79 -5.55 -10.66
CA ALA A 640 -27.58 -5.04 -11.77
C ALA A 640 -28.60 -6.08 -12.26
N SER A 641 -29.72 -5.59 -12.78
CA SER A 641 -30.69 -6.42 -13.48
C SER A 641 -30.14 -6.86 -14.84
N PHE A 642 -30.40 -8.10 -15.20
CA PHE A 642 -29.98 -8.67 -16.47
C PHE A 642 -31.04 -9.62 -17.01
N THR A 643 -30.97 -9.90 -18.31
CA THR A 643 -31.76 -10.95 -18.97
C THR A 643 -30.83 -11.81 -19.79
N VAL A 644 -31.04 -13.13 -19.77
CA VAL A 644 -30.37 -14.06 -20.69
C VAL A 644 -31.39 -14.51 -21.71
N SER A 645 -31.20 -14.13 -22.97
CA SER A 645 -32.08 -14.53 -24.06
C SER A 645 -31.28 -14.73 -25.35
N GLY A 646 -31.66 -15.74 -26.16
CA GLY A 646 -30.98 -16.03 -27.43
C GLY A 646 -29.49 -16.36 -27.31
N GLY A 647 -29.02 -16.84 -26.14
CA GLY A 647 -27.60 -17.10 -25.89
C GLY A 647 -26.76 -15.85 -25.58
N ALA A 648 -27.39 -14.72 -25.24
CA ALA A 648 -26.71 -13.49 -24.87
C ALA A 648 -27.17 -12.97 -23.50
N LEU A 649 -26.23 -12.39 -22.75
CA LEU A 649 -26.45 -11.60 -21.55
C LEU A 649 -26.79 -10.17 -21.95
N GLN A 650 -27.93 -9.65 -21.49
CA GLN A 650 -28.42 -8.31 -21.78
C GLN A 650 -28.57 -7.52 -20.48
N PHE A 651 -28.04 -6.30 -20.43
CA PHE A 651 -28.11 -5.43 -19.27
C PHE A 651 -27.95 -3.96 -19.66
N GLN A 652 -28.21 -3.06 -18.71
CA GLN A 652 -28.04 -1.62 -18.88
C GLN A 652 -26.93 -1.10 -17.97
N VAL A 653 -26.12 -0.19 -18.47
CA VAL A 653 -25.15 0.59 -17.70
C VAL A 653 -25.61 2.05 -17.69
N SER A 654 -25.93 2.56 -16.50
CA SER A 654 -26.52 3.89 -16.34
C SER A 654 -25.57 5.01 -16.76
N SER A 655 -24.29 4.90 -16.40
CA SER A 655 -23.26 5.88 -16.72
C SER A 655 -21.88 5.23 -16.78
N VAL A 656 -21.07 5.62 -17.76
CA VAL A 656 -19.64 5.30 -17.85
C VAL A 656 -18.89 6.62 -17.90
N ALA A 657 -18.28 6.99 -16.77
CA ALA A 657 -17.38 8.14 -16.71
C ALA A 657 -16.01 7.74 -17.27
N SER A 658 -15.20 6.97 -16.54
CA SER A 658 -13.89 6.51 -17.02
C SER A 658 -13.85 5.02 -17.38
N HIS A 659 -14.27 4.15 -16.44
CA HIS A 659 -14.18 2.71 -16.56
C HIS A 659 -15.34 2.05 -15.82
N VAL A 660 -16.09 1.17 -16.48
CA VAL A 660 -17.03 0.25 -15.83
C VAL A 660 -16.60 -1.18 -16.10
N ILE A 661 -16.65 -2.04 -15.08
CA ILE A 661 -16.56 -3.48 -15.24
C ILE A 661 -17.87 -4.13 -14.81
N ALA A 662 -18.44 -4.92 -15.73
CA ALA A 662 -19.61 -5.75 -15.47
C ALA A 662 -19.17 -7.21 -15.28
N ALA A 663 -19.32 -7.75 -14.08
CA ALA A 663 -18.96 -9.11 -13.71
C ALA A 663 -20.19 -10.00 -13.63
N PHE A 664 -20.28 -11.01 -14.49
CA PHE A 664 -21.31 -12.04 -14.48
C PHE A 664 -20.74 -13.32 -13.87
N CYS A 665 -20.94 -13.51 -12.57
CA CYS A 665 -20.29 -14.53 -11.75
C CYS A 665 -21.20 -15.03 -10.62
N ASP A 666 -20.85 -16.15 -9.98
CA ASP A 666 -21.61 -16.74 -8.86
C ASP A 666 -21.12 -16.28 -7.47
N ARG A 667 -19.90 -15.74 -7.38
CA ARG A 667 -19.23 -15.42 -6.12
C ARG A 667 -18.99 -13.92 -5.94
N HIS A 668 -20.04 -13.21 -5.54
CA HIS A 668 -19.89 -11.89 -4.93
C HIS A 668 -20.27 -11.87 -3.44
N ALA A 669 -21.04 -12.82 -2.91
CA ALA A 669 -21.35 -12.84 -1.47
C ALA A 669 -20.08 -13.09 -0.60
N GLN A 670 -19.13 -13.86 -1.12
CA GLN A 670 -17.83 -14.08 -0.45
C GLN A 670 -16.87 -12.90 -0.69
N LEU A 671 -16.78 -12.36 -1.91
CA LEU A 671 -15.93 -11.19 -2.18
C LEU A 671 -16.47 -9.90 -1.53
N ALA A 672 -17.77 -9.62 -1.45
CA ALA A 672 -18.30 -8.44 -0.73
C ALA A 672 -17.97 -8.49 0.77
N ALA A 673 -17.97 -9.69 1.37
CA ALA A 673 -17.56 -9.90 2.75
C ALA A 673 -16.05 -9.63 2.96
N THR A 674 -15.21 -9.91 1.96
CA THR A 674 -13.75 -9.62 2.00
C THR A 674 -13.39 -8.21 1.53
N LEU A 675 -14.14 -7.64 0.57
CA LEU A 675 -13.92 -6.36 -0.08
C LEU A 675 -14.50 -5.17 0.69
N GLY A 676 -15.55 -5.41 1.48
CA GLY A 676 -16.08 -4.42 2.41
C GLY A 676 -15.26 -4.28 3.70
N GLN A 677 -14.50 -5.32 4.09
CA GLN A 677 -13.84 -5.37 5.41
C GLN A 677 -12.34 -5.01 5.40
N ASP A 678 -11.58 -5.28 4.33
CA ASP A 678 -10.11 -5.13 4.40
C ASP A 678 -9.49 -4.01 3.54
N ARG A 679 -10.21 -3.35 2.62
CA ARG A 679 -9.54 -2.56 1.55
C ARG A 679 -10.15 -1.20 1.17
N ALA A 680 -11.13 -0.69 1.91
CA ALA A 680 -11.66 0.68 1.73
C ALA A 680 -11.10 1.72 2.74
N GLN A 681 -10.42 1.22 3.78
CA GLN A 681 -10.01 1.96 4.98
C GLN A 681 -8.92 3.05 4.80
N PRO A 682 -7.94 2.95 3.87
CA PRO A 682 -6.85 3.94 3.82
C PRO A 682 -7.23 5.30 3.22
N VAL A 683 -8.29 5.38 2.42
CA VAL A 683 -8.55 6.52 1.51
C VAL A 683 -9.13 7.75 2.23
N LEU A 684 -9.92 7.55 3.29
CA LEU A 684 -10.56 8.67 4.01
C LEU A 684 -9.60 9.37 4.99
N LEU A 685 -8.73 8.62 5.68
CA LEU A 685 -7.62 9.16 6.46
C LEU A 685 -6.62 9.91 5.57
N TYR A 686 -6.37 9.40 4.36
CA TYR A 686 -5.48 10.02 3.37
C TYR A 686 -6.02 11.35 2.82
N LYS A 687 -7.33 11.47 2.54
CA LYS A 687 -7.93 12.71 2.02
C LYS A 687 -7.85 13.87 3.02
N ASP A 688 -8.09 13.58 4.30
CA ASP A 688 -7.98 14.58 5.37
C ASP A 688 -6.51 15.01 5.56
N ALA A 689 -5.57 14.06 5.62
CA ALA A 689 -4.14 14.34 5.75
C ALA A 689 -3.54 15.06 4.53
N ALA A 690 -3.91 14.68 3.29
CA ALA A 690 -3.45 15.31 2.07
C ALA A 690 -3.97 16.74 1.92
N SER A 691 -5.21 17.01 2.33
CA SER A 691 -5.75 18.38 2.37
C SER A 691 -4.96 19.26 3.35
N LEU A 692 -4.63 18.73 4.53
CA LEU A 692 -3.83 19.41 5.55
C LEU A 692 -2.37 19.63 5.11
N LEU A 693 -1.77 18.65 4.41
CA LEU A 693 -0.43 18.75 3.79
C LEU A 693 -0.36 19.84 2.71
N THR A 694 -1.41 20.00 1.91
CA THR A 694 -1.47 21.03 0.86
C THR A 694 -1.59 22.44 1.45
N THR A 695 -2.40 22.58 2.50
CA THR A 695 -2.51 23.82 3.29
C THR A 695 -1.20 24.13 4.04
N PHE A 696 -0.50 23.09 4.51
CA PHE A 696 0.79 23.18 5.19
C PHE A 696 1.93 23.66 4.26
N ASP A 697 2.05 23.08 3.05
CA ASP A 697 3.08 23.48 2.08
C ASP A 697 2.90 24.95 1.63
N SER A 698 1.64 25.40 1.51
CA SER A 698 1.31 26.80 1.20
C SER A 698 1.72 27.77 2.31
N ALA A 699 1.63 27.33 3.58
CA ALA A 699 2.02 28.13 4.74
C ALA A 699 3.53 28.15 4.98
N SER A 700 4.23 27.04 4.70
CA SER A 700 5.69 27.00 4.70
C SER A 700 6.26 28.02 3.71
N GLN A 701 5.70 28.11 2.50
CA GLN A 701 6.10 29.11 1.50
C GLN A 701 5.83 30.56 1.94
N ALA A 702 4.73 30.81 2.66
CA ALA A 702 4.40 32.14 3.19
C ALA A 702 5.32 32.58 4.35
N LEU A 703 5.75 31.62 5.20
CA LEU A 703 6.72 31.82 6.28
C LEU A 703 8.14 32.04 5.74
N ASP A 704 8.56 31.26 4.74
CA ASP A 704 9.85 31.43 4.05
C ASP A 704 9.92 32.78 3.30
N ALA A 705 8.78 33.34 2.91
CA ALA A 705 8.64 34.67 2.31
C ALA A 705 8.57 35.83 3.35
N GLY A 706 8.59 35.55 4.65
CA GLY A 706 8.63 36.56 5.72
C GLY A 706 7.32 37.32 6.00
N SER A 707 6.16 36.80 5.56
CA SER A 707 4.85 37.44 5.81
C SER A 707 4.17 36.91 7.08
N PHE A 708 4.63 37.38 8.25
CA PHE A 708 4.14 36.91 9.56
C PHE A 708 2.65 37.17 9.85
N ASN A 709 2.01 38.13 9.19
CA ASN A 709 0.56 38.37 9.36
C ASN A 709 -0.31 37.26 8.72
N ASP A 710 0.22 36.52 7.75
CA ASP A 710 -0.47 35.37 7.14
C ASP A 710 -0.37 34.11 8.02
N ALA A 711 0.62 34.03 8.92
CA ALA A 711 0.81 32.92 9.85
C ALA A 711 -0.28 32.84 10.95
N ALA A 712 -0.87 33.99 11.35
CA ALA A 712 -2.01 34.02 12.26
C ALA A 712 -3.31 33.54 11.58
N GLY A 713 -3.53 33.92 10.31
CA GLY A 713 -4.63 33.40 9.49
C GLY A 713 -4.50 31.91 9.17
N PHE A 714 -3.26 31.41 9.11
CA PHE A 714 -2.95 29.98 9.01
C PHE A 714 -3.31 29.20 10.28
N LEU A 715 -3.01 29.72 11.47
CA LEU A 715 -3.43 29.14 12.75
C LEU A 715 -4.96 29.06 12.87
N ASP A 716 -5.69 30.09 12.43
CA ASP A 716 -7.16 30.08 12.42
C ASP A 716 -7.75 29.12 11.38
N SER A 717 -7.09 28.96 10.22
CA SER A 717 -7.49 27.99 9.18
C SER A 717 -7.19 26.55 9.60
N PHE A 718 -6.07 26.30 10.26
CA PHE A 718 -5.72 25.01 10.86
C PHE A 718 -6.68 24.64 12.00
N ARG A 719 -7.00 25.59 12.90
CA ARG A 719 -8.03 25.40 13.94
C ARG A 719 -9.41 25.12 13.34
N SER A 720 -9.74 25.76 12.23
CA SER A 720 -11.00 25.51 11.49
C SER A 720 -11.02 24.14 10.80
N ALA A 721 -9.90 23.67 10.25
CA ALA A 721 -9.76 22.33 9.66
C ALA A 721 -9.73 21.21 10.72
N ALA A 722 -9.06 21.42 11.86
CA ALA A 722 -9.08 20.54 13.01
C ALA A 722 -10.48 20.49 13.67
N ALA A 723 -11.22 21.61 13.65
CA ALA A 723 -12.63 21.64 14.06
C ALA A 723 -13.55 20.89 13.07
N ALA A 724 -13.26 20.92 11.76
CA ALA A 724 -13.97 20.12 10.76
C ALA A 724 -13.68 18.60 10.88
N ALA A 725 -12.51 18.22 11.38
CA ALA A 725 -12.19 16.85 11.82
C ALA A 725 -12.81 16.49 13.20
N GLY A 726 -13.51 17.43 13.85
CA GLY A 726 -14.02 17.33 15.21
C GLY A 726 -15.33 16.54 15.40
N THR A 727 -15.98 16.09 14.33
CA THR A 727 -17.18 15.24 14.40
C THR A 727 -16.85 13.86 14.99
N ILE A 728 -17.42 13.53 16.15
CA ILE A 728 -17.26 12.22 16.79
C ILE A 728 -17.90 11.15 15.92
N ARG A 729 -17.15 10.10 15.58
CA ARG A 729 -17.67 8.93 14.86
C ARG A 729 -17.90 7.76 15.81
N LEU A 730 -19.13 7.26 15.81
CA LEU A 730 -19.57 6.12 16.61
C LEU A 730 -19.80 4.92 15.71
N TYR A 731 -19.30 3.76 16.13
CA TYR A 731 -19.70 2.47 15.58
C TYR A 731 -20.73 1.85 16.52
N VAL A 732 -21.96 1.69 16.06
CA VAL A 732 -23.08 1.18 16.87
C VAL A 732 -23.36 -0.26 16.48
N ASP A 733 -23.19 -1.18 17.43
CA ASP A 733 -23.52 -2.57 17.22
C ASP A 733 -25.04 -2.77 17.13
N GLU A 734 -25.47 -3.40 16.05
CA GLU A 734 -26.85 -3.85 15.81
C GLU A 734 -26.86 -5.30 15.25
N SER A 735 -25.73 -6.01 15.35
CA SER A 735 -25.51 -7.33 14.77
C SER A 735 -25.80 -8.48 15.75
N HIS A 736 -25.97 -8.16 17.04
CA HIS A 736 -26.29 -9.10 18.11
C HIS A 736 -27.75 -8.99 18.58
N ASP A 737 -28.63 -8.58 17.66
CA ASP A 737 -30.08 -8.40 17.88
C ASP A 737 -30.37 -7.43 19.04
N GLU A 738 -29.66 -6.30 19.05
CA GLU A 738 -29.76 -5.27 20.07
C GLU A 738 -31.20 -4.82 20.25
N ALA A 739 -31.65 -4.74 21.51
CA ALA A 739 -33.03 -4.35 21.84
C ALA A 739 -33.34 -2.88 21.53
N VAL A 740 -32.33 -2.11 21.14
CA VAL A 740 -32.36 -0.69 20.82
C VAL A 740 -31.64 -0.42 19.48
N THR A 741 -31.84 0.76 18.91
CA THR A 741 -31.28 1.13 17.60
C THR A 741 -31.11 2.64 17.47
N VAL A 742 -30.27 3.08 16.54
CA VAL A 742 -30.21 4.49 16.09
C VAL A 742 -31.08 4.76 14.85
N ASP A 743 -31.72 3.73 14.28
CA ASP A 743 -32.55 3.85 13.08
C ASP A 743 -34.05 3.97 13.42
N PRO A 744 -34.70 5.09 13.06
CA PRO A 744 -36.13 5.29 13.30
C PRO A 744 -37.03 4.20 12.70
N GLN A 745 -36.67 3.61 11.56
CA GLN A 745 -37.47 2.55 10.94
C GLN A 745 -37.37 1.24 11.72
N ARG A 746 -36.16 0.86 12.14
CA ARG A 746 -35.96 -0.30 13.00
C ARG A 746 -36.60 -0.08 14.37
N ALA A 747 -36.57 1.13 14.91
CA ALA A 747 -37.22 1.46 16.19
C ALA A 747 -38.74 1.23 16.12
N LEU A 748 -39.39 1.64 15.03
CA LEU A 748 -40.81 1.37 14.76
C LEU A 748 -41.10 -0.13 14.63
N ALA A 749 -40.17 -0.91 14.09
CA ALA A 749 -40.32 -2.36 14.01
C ALA A 749 -40.13 -3.05 15.38
N LEU A 750 -39.16 -2.59 16.19
CA LEU A 750 -38.85 -3.15 17.51
C LEU A 750 -39.92 -2.80 18.55
N ASN A 751 -40.48 -1.58 18.50
CA ASN A 751 -41.57 -1.15 19.37
C ASN A 751 -42.58 -0.27 18.60
N PRO A 752 -43.60 -0.85 17.95
CA PRO A 752 -44.57 -0.10 17.15
C PRO A 752 -45.44 0.89 17.93
N GLN A 753 -45.62 0.67 19.24
CA GLN A 753 -46.47 1.54 20.07
C GLN A 753 -45.68 2.75 20.59
N ASP A 754 -44.43 2.52 21.00
CA ASP A 754 -43.58 3.56 21.59
C ASP A 754 -42.13 3.48 21.04
N PRO A 755 -41.91 3.78 19.75
CA PRO A 755 -40.60 3.64 19.10
C PRO A 755 -39.51 4.50 19.75
N GLN A 756 -39.89 5.62 20.37
CA GLN A 756 -39.00 6.50 21.12
C GLN A 756 -38.32 5.82 22.33
N TYR A 757 -38.85 4.70 22.85
CA TYR A 757 -38.23 3.98 23.96
C TYR A 757 -37.05 3.08 23.56
N VAL A 758 -36.92 2.79 22.26
CA VAL A 758 -35.87 1.95 21.69
C VAL A 758 -34.98 2.69 20.69
N LEU A 759 -35.19 3.99 20.51
CA LEU A 759 -34.41 4.86 19.64
C LEU A 759 -33.35 5.64 20.45
N LEU A 760 -32.08 5.41 20.16
CA LEU A 760 -30.94 6.06 20.82
C LEU A 760 -30.63 7.43 20.18
N GLU A 761 -31.61 8.34 20.22
CA GLU A 761 -31.57 9.64 19.52
C GLU A 761 -30.33 10.50 19.87
N VAL A 762 -29.83 10.42 21.11
CA VAL A 762 -28.66 11.20 21.59
C VAL A 762 -27.37 10.85 20.84
N LEU A 763 -27.24 9.61 20.37
CA LEU A 763 -26.06 9.19 19.59
C LEU A 763 -25.98 9.88 18.22
N THR A 764 -27.09 10.45 17.76
CA THR A 764 -27.20 11.12 16.45
C THR A 764 -27.46 12.63 16.55
N SER A 765 -27.88 13.14 17.71
CA SER A 765 -28.31 14.54 17.87
C SER A 765 -27.18 15.54 18.23
N ASN A 766 -25.95 15.06 18.48
CA ASN A 766 -24.79 15.89 18.87
C ASN A 766 -23.90 16.36 17.70
N GLY A 767 -24.32 16.15 16.46
CA GLY A 767 -23.42 16.26 15.31
C GLY A 767 -22.33 15.17 15.28
N ALA A 768 -22.51 14.09 16.04
CA ALA A 768 -21.76 12.84 15.87
C ALA A 768 -22.31 12.06 14.67
N ILE A 769 -21.44 11.33 13.97
CA ILE A 769 -21.83 10.38 12.92
C ILE A 769 -21.88 8.99 13.56
N ALA A 770 -23.04 8.35 13.57
CA ALA A 770 -23.22 7.01 14.09
C ALA A 770 -23.49 6.03 12.93
N ASP A 771 -22.53 5.16 12.65
CA ASP A 771 -22.67 4.09 11.66
C ASP A 771 -23.09 2.79 12.35
N ARG A 772 -23.92 2.00 11.68
CA ARG A 772 -24.53 0.79 12.24
C ARG A 772 -23.87 -0.47 11.70
N GLN A 773 -23.53 -1.40 12.59
CA GLN A 773 -23.15 -2.76 12.23
C GLN A 773 -24.36 -3.67 12.30
N THR A 774 -24.96 -4.04 11.17
CA THR A 774 -26.23 -4.78 11.15
C THR A 774 -26.07 -6.29 10.97
N THR A 775 -24.91 -6.76 10.47
CA THR A 775 -24.63 -8.19 10.24
C THR A 775 -23.13 -8.50 10.30
N GLY A 776 -22.75 -9.64 10.89
CA GLY A 776 -21.36 -10.13 10.94
C GLY A 776 -20.58 -9.61 12.16
N PRO A 777 -19.41 -10.21 12.47
CA PRO A 777 -18.74 -9.99 13.74
C PRO A 777 -18.08 -8.61 13.86
N ILE A 778 -17.97 -8.09 15.08
CA ILE A 778 -17.14 -6.93 15.41
C ILE A 778 -15.66 -7.31 15.31
N THR A 779 -14.92 -6.69 14.40
CA THR A 779 -13.47 -6.91 14.25
C THR A 779 -12.69 -5.65 14.60
N TYR A 780 -11.40 -5.80 14.97
CA TYR A 780 -10.55 -4.66 15.29
C TYR A 780 -10.43 -3.71 14.07
N ALA A 781 -10.37 -4.28 12.86
CA ALA A 781 -10.32 -3.52 11.61
C ALA A 781 -11.57 -2.66 11.39
N ASN A 782 -12.76 -3.11 11.80
CA ASN A 782 -13.98 -2.32 11.72
C ASN A 782 -13.95 -1.12 12.68
N LEU A 783 -13.22 -1.22 13.80
CA LEU A 783 -13.22 -0.22 14.86
C LEU A 783 -12.21 0.91 14.64
N THR A 784 -11.16 0.73 13.83
CA THR A 784 -10.05 1.69 13.69
C THR A 784 -10.45 3.05 13.11
N SER A 785 -11.59 3.15 12.42
CA SER A 785 -12.12 4.37 11.79
C SER A 785 -13.05 5.20 12.69
N TYR A 786 -13.33 4.69 13.90
CA TYR A 786 -14.29 5.27 14.84
C TYR A 786 -13.60 5.78 16.10
N ASP A 787 -14.19 6.82 16.69
CA ASP A 787 -13.70 7.37 17.95
C ASP A 787 -14.21 6.53 19.14
N ALA A 788 -15.41 5.95 19.02
CA ALA A 788 -15.94 5.04 20.03
C ALA A 788 -16.86 3.95 19.45
N LEU A 789 -16.88 2.79 20.11
CA LEU A 789 -17.84 1.71 19.91
C LEU A 789 -19.01 1.85 20.90
N VAL A 790 -20.22 1.59 20.45
CA VAL A 790 -21.43 1.49 21.28
C VAL A 790 -21.99 0.08 21.20
N ILE A 791 -22.08 -0.60 22.35
CA ILE A 791 -22.79 -1.88 22.48
C ILE A 791 -23.95 -1.65 23.45
N ALA A 792 -25.17 -1.83 22.97
CA ALA A 792 -26.37 -1.44 23.70
C ALA A 792 -27.41 -2.56 23.72
N GLU A 793 -27.66 -3.11 24.91
CA GLU A 793 -28.66 -4.16 25.14
C GLU A 793 -28.60 -5.35 24.15
N PRO A 794 -27.42 -6.00 23.95
CA PRO A 794 -27.28 -7.11 23.03
C PRO A 794 -28.14 -8.30 23.49
N ARG A 795 -28.86 -8.94 22.56
CA ARG A 795 -29.67 -10.15 22.84
C ARG A 795 -28.94 -11.45 22.54
N GLN A 796 -27.79 -11.36 21.90
CA GLN A 796 -26.84 -12.46 21.72
C GLN A 796 -25.51 -12.08 22.38
N PRO A 797 -24.75 -13.05 22.92
CA PRO A 797 -23.42 -12.78 23.45
C PRO A 797 -22.44 -12.48 22.31
N LEU A 798 -21.46 -11.62 22.58
CA LEU A 798 -20.33 -11.43 21.67
C LEU A 798 -19.40 -12.66 21.76
N SER A 799 -18.78 -13.02 20.64
CA SER A 799 -17.79 -14.09 20.61
C SER A 799 -16.47 -13.66 21.28
N GLY A 800 -15.59 -14.63 21.57
CA GLY A 800 -14.26 -14.36 22.11
C GLY A 800 -13.38 -13.51 21.18
N ASP A 801 -13.50 -13.72 19.87
CA ASP A 801 -12.73 -12.97 18.87
C ASP A 801 -13.19 -11.50 18.79
N GLU A 802 -14.50 -11.27 18.89
CA GLU A 802 -15.07 -9.91 18.96
C GLU A 802 -14.68 -9.21 20.24
N THR A 803 -14.67 -9.93 21.36
CA THR A 803 -14.23 -9.41 22.65
C THR A 803 -12.76 -8.97 22.60
N GLU A 804 -11.88 -9.78 21.99
CA GLU A 804 -10.47 -9.43 21.79
C GLU A 804 -10.30 -8.23 20.85
N ALA A 805 -11.09 -8.15 19.78
CA ALA A 805 -11.11 -7.01 18.88
C ALA A 805 -11.46 -5.69 19.59
N VAL A 806 -12.50 -5.72 20.44
CA VAL A 806 -12.91 -4.55 21.25
C VAL A 806 -11.83 -4.19 22.27
N LEU A 807 -11.25 -5.17 22.97
CA LEU A 807 -10.14 -4.94 23.92
C LEU A 807 -8.94 -4.28 23.23
N ARG A 808 -8.57 -4.76 22.04
CA ARG A 808 -7.47 -4.20 21.25
C ARG A 808 -7.77 -2.76 20.82
N PHE A 809 -9.00 -2.45 20.40
CA PHE A 809 -9.45 -1.11 20.03
C PHE A 809 -9.35 -0.12 21.19
N VAL A 810 -9.89 -0.49 22.35
CA VAL A 810 -9.86 0.37 23.54
C VAL A 810 -8.41 0.56 24.02
N ARG A 811 -7.58 -0.50 24.07
CA ARG A 811 -6.17 -0.37 24.45
C ARG A 811 -5.41 0.62 23.57
N ALA A 812 -5.76 0.69 22.28
CA ALA A 812 -5.13 1.56 21.29
C ALA A 812 -5.64 3.02 21.31
N GLY A 813 -6.54 3.40 22.24
CA GLY A 813 -7.03 4.78 22.37
C GLY A 813 -8.50 4.99 22.03
N GLY A 814 -9.20 3.95 21.55
CA GLY A 814 -10.63 4.01 21.24
C GLY A 814 -11.52 4.12 22.47
N GLY A 815 -12.70 4.71 22.29
CA GLY A 815 -13.76 4.77 23.30
C GLY A 815 -14.68 3.54 23.26
N LEU A 816 -15.21 3.11 24.40
CA LEU A 816 -16.27 2.09 24.47
C LEU A 816 -17.41 2.57 25.36
N ILE A 817 -18.63 2.50 24.84
CA ILE A 817 -19.87 2.84 25.53
C ILE A 817 -20.70 1.57 25.66
N LEU A 818 -20.85 1.07 26.88
CA LEU A 818 -21.70 -0.07 27.21
C LEU A 818 -23.02 0.43 27.80
N ILE A 819 -24.14 0.04 27.20
CA ILE A 819 -25.49 0.45 27.62
C ILE A 819 -26.28 -0.80 28.00
N GLY A 820 -26.56 -0.95 29.29
CA GLY A 820 -27.39 -2.03 29.82
C GLY A 820 -28.83 -1.59 30.09
N ASN A 821 -29.65 -2.55 30.50
CA ASN A 821 -31.05 -2.33 30.86
C ASN A 821 -31.51 -3.46 31.79
N GLY A 822 -32.24 -3.14 32.87
CA GLY A 822 -32.68 -4.13 33.85
C GLY A 822 -33.78 -5.08 33.35
N LEU A 823 -34.42 -4.73 32.22
CA LEU A 823 -35.44 -5.57 31.58
C LEU A 823 -34.84 -6.62 30.64
N VAL A 824 -33.62 -6.40 30.15
CA VAL A 824 -32.88 -7.29 29.23
C VAL A 824 -31.97 -8.22 30.03
N ASP A 825 -31.69 -9.41 29.50
CA ASP A 825 -30.76 -10.35 30.13
C ASP A 825 -29.34 -9.77 30.12
N SER A 826 -28.77 -9.60 31.31
CA SER A 826 -27.43 -9.07 31.46
C SER A 826 -26.33 -10.06 31.07
N ALA A 827 -26.63 -11.35 30.86
CA ALA A 827 -25.66 -12.36 30.45
C ALA A 827 -24.93 -11.97 29.14
N ASN A 828 -25.64 -11.42 28.17
CA ASN A 828 -25.08 -11.06 26.88
C ASN A 828 -24.16 -9.84 26.95
N ILE A 829 -24.58 -8.75 27.59
CA ILE A 829 -23.70 -7.58 27.76
C ILE A 829 -22.51 -7.90 28.68
N ASN A 830 -22.68 -8.85 29.61
CA ASN A 830 -21.60 -9.33 30.46
C ASN A 830 -20.55 -10.16 29.70
N SER A 831 -20.84 -10.65 28.49
CA SER A 831 -19.83 -11.30 27.64
C SER A 831 -18.67 -10.37 27.29
N ILE A 832 -18.93 -9.06 27.15
CA ILE A 832 -17.90 -8.03 26.92
C ILE A 832 -17.55 -7.26 28.19
N ALA A 833 -18.52 -6.96 29.07
CA ALA A 833 -18.26 -6.16 30.27
C ALA A 833 -17.24 -6.83 31.22
N ALA A 834 -17.28 -8.16 31.34
CA ALA A 834 -16.38 -8.92 32.20
C ALA A 834 -14.91 -8.73 31.82
N ALA A 835 -14.61 -8.55 30.53
CA ALA A 835 -13.26 -8.31 30.02
C ALA A 835 -12.65 -6.99 30.53
N PHE A 836 -13.49 -6.05 30.97
CA PHE A 836 -13.08 -4.78 31.58
C PHE A 836 -13.21 -4.78 33.12
N GLY A 837 -13.41 -5.95 33.75
CA GLY A 837 -13.61 -6.09 35.20
C GLY A 837 -14.91 -5.45 35.68
N LEU A 838 -15.96 -5.52 34.87
CA LEU A 838 -17.29 -4.97 35.13
C LEU A 838 -18.35 -6.06 34.94
N ARG A 839 -19.42 -6.01 35.73
CA ARG A 839 -20.58 -6.87 35.56
C ARG A 839 -21.89 -6.11 35.79
N TYR A 840 -22.82 -6.20 34.86
CA TYR A 840 -24.20 -5.73 34.99
C TYR A 840 -25.01 -6.73 35.84
N LEU A 841 -25.74 -6.24 36.83
CA LEU A 841 -26.63 -7.02 37.67
C LEU A 841 -27.83 -7.53 36.86
N SER A 842 -28.35 -8.70 37.22
CA SER A 842 -29.52 -9.29 36.56
C SER A 842 -30.79 -8.86 37.30
N GLY A 843 -31.65 -8.11 36.62
CA GLY A 843 -32.90 -7.55 37.16
C GLY A 843 -32.91 -6.02 37.23
N PRO A 844 -34.09 -5.38 37.21
CA PRO A 844 -34.21 -3.94 37.35
C PRO A 844 -33.97 -3.48 38.78
N LEU A 845 -33.47 -2.26 38.92
CA LEU A 845 -33.44 -1.54 40.19
C LEU A 845 -34.81 -0.91 40.45
N CYS A 846 -35.34 -1.12 41.65
CA CYS A 846 -36.60 -0.55 42.11
C CYS A 846 -36.37 0.32 43.35
N SER A 847 -37.32 1.22 43.66
CA SER A 847 -37.26 2.13 44.82
C SER A 847 -38.63 2.28 45.50
N ASN A 848 -38.61 2.58 46.81
CA ASN A 848 -39.81 2.79 47.62
C ASN A 848 -39.57 3.93 48.63
N PRO A 849 -40.21 5.10 48.46
CA PRO A 849 -41.11 5.42 47.34
C PRO A 849 -40.35 5.51 46.01
N GLY A 850 -40.99 5.07 44.93
CA GLY A 850 -40.53 5.37 43.56
C GLY A 850 -40.94 6.77 43.13
N LEU A 851 -40.34 7.30 42.05
CA LEU A 851 -40.66 8.64 41.53
C LEU A 851 -42.07 8.72 40.95
N TRP A 852 -42.38 7.80 40.04
CA TRP A 852 -43.66 7.68 39.35
C TRP A 852 -44.12 6.22 39.21
N ASP A 853 -43.19 5.26 39.26
CA ASP A 853 -43.44 3.83 39.35
C ASP A 853 -42.38 3.13 40.24
N ALA A 854 -42.52 1.83 40.49
CA ALA A 854 -41.59 1.08 41.33
C ALA A 854 -40.17 0.97 40.75
N GLY A 855 -40.01 1.05 39.42
CA GLY A 855 -38.72 0.98 38.72
C GLY A 855 -37.99 2.32 38.65
N SER A 856 -38.63 3.42 39.05
CA SER A 856 -38.09 4.77 39.00
C SER A 856 -37.41 5.19 40.32
N PHE A 857 -36.18 5.68 40.23
CA PHE A 857 -35.36 6.00 41.41
C PHE A 857 -34.54 7.30 41.27
N TYR A 858 -34.26 7.93 42.41
CA TYR A 858 -33.37 9.08 42.49
C TYR A 858 -31.89 8.66 42.43
N VAL A 859 -31.08 9.55 41.87
CA VAL A 859 -29.64 9.50 41.98
C VAL A 859 -29.22 10.21 43.27
N ALA A 860 -28.56 9.50 44.17
CA ALA A 860 -28.07 10.07 45.43
C ALA A 860 -26.65 10.63 45.35
N TYR A 861 -25.90 10.26 44.32
CA TYR A 861 -24.53 10.73 44.11
C TYR A 861 -24.24 10.91 42.62
N ILE A 862 -23.67 12.07 42.30
CA ILE A 862 -23.04 12.39 41.01
C ILE A 862 -21.65 12.94 41.34
N ASP A 863 -20.61 12.41 40.71
CA ASP A 863 -19.27 12.97 40.82
C ASP A 863 -19.24 14.36 40.15
N PRO A 864 -18.97 15.46 40.86
CA PRO A 864 -19.04 16.79 40.27
C PRO A 864 -17.77 17.19 39.47
N THR A 865 -16.73 16.37 39.54
CA THR A 865 -15.39 16.70 39.01
C THR A 865 -15.13 16.06 37.64
N HIS A 866 -15.89 15.04 37.27
CA HIS A 866 -15.67 14.31 36.02
C HIS A 866 -16.34 14.99 34.81
N PRO A 867 -15.70 15.03 33.63
CA PRO A 867 -16.27 15.65 32.43
C PRO A 867 -17.61 15.05 31.98
N VAL A 868 -17.83 13.76 32.22
CA VAL A 868 -19.10 13.08 31.89
C VAL A 868 -20.29 13.65 32.69
N THR A 869 -20.03 14.15 33.89
CA THR A 869 -21.06 14.59 34.84
C THR A 869 -21.11 16.11 35.02
N VAL A 870 -20.34 16.85 34.21
CA VAL A 870 -20.32 18.32 34.25
C VAL A 870 -21.70 18.89 33.91
N GLY A 871 -22.13 19.90 34.67
CA GLY A 871 -23.44 20.54 34.49
C GLY A 871 -24.63 19.75 35.07
N LEU A 872 -24.39 18.57 35.65
CA LEU A 872 -25.42 17.79 36.33
C LEU A 872 -25.42 18.10 37.83
N SER A 873 -26.59 18.04 38.45
CA SER A 873 -26.75 18.21 39.89
C SER A 873 -27.62 17.11 40.48
N THR A 874 -27.37 16.76 41.74
CA THR A 874 -28.27 15.92 42.52
C THR A 874 -29.41 16.77 43.07
N LEU A 875 -30.63 16.22 43.10
CA LEU A 875 -31.71 16.82 43.89
C LEU A 875 -31.43 16.55 45.37
N SER A 876 -31.47 17.60 46.19
CA SER A 876 -31.66 17.43 47.63
C SER A 876 -33.09 16.93 47.88
N TYR A 877 -33.23 15.85 48.66
CA TYR A 877 -34.47 15.12 48.97
C TYR A 877 -35.62 15.97 49.59
N ASN A 878 -35.46 17.28 49.74
CA ASN A 878 -36.41 18.17 50.41
C ASN A 878 -37.15 19.07 49.41
N ASN A 879 -38.14 18.49 48.72
CA ASN A 879 -39.43 19.07 48.33
C ASN A 879 -39.96 18.30 47.11
N GLY A 880 -41.01 17.51 47.32
CA GLY A 880 -41.61 16.55 46.37
C GLY A 880 -42.26 17.13 45.11
N THR A 881 -41.56 18.03 44.42
CA THR A 881 -41.82 18.45 43.05
C THR A 881 -40.47 18.52 42.35
N GLY A 882 -40.11 17.45 41.63
CA GLY A 882 -38.86 17.39 40.88
C GLY A 882 -38.78 18.57 39.90
N SER A 883 -37.74 19.40 40.04
CA SER A 883 -37.40 20.39 39.02
C SER A 883 -36.87 19.65 37.79
N TRP A 884 -37.36 20.01 36.62
CA TRP A 884 -36.78 19.64 35.33
C TRP A 884 -35.29 20.02 35.35
N GLY A 885 -34.39 19.04 35.22
CA GLY A 885 -32.93 19.26 35.27
C GLY A 885 -32.11 18.31 36.14
N THR A 886 -32.64 17.15 36.56
CA THR A 886 -31.87 16.14 37.32
C THR A 886 -31.89 14.76 36.67
N VAL A 887 -30.77 14.04 36.82
CA VAL A 887 -30.61 12.68 36.29
C VAL A 887 -31.51 11.74 37.08
N THR A 888 -32.40 11.04 36.38
CA THR A 888 -33.34 10.07 36.94
C THR A 888 -33.40 8.88 36.01
N TYR A 889 -33.61 7.68 36.55
CA TYR A 889 -33.63 6.44 35.78
C TYR A 889 -34.92 5.67 36.00
N ASN A 890 -35.21 4.74 35.10
CA ASN A 890 -36.37 3.87 35.22
C ASN A 890 -36.11 2.50 34.61
N TRP A 891 -36.25 1.45 35.41
CA TRP A 891 -36.03 0.05 35.01
C TRP A 891 -34.58 -0.29 34.60
N GLY A 892 -33.62 0.61 34.87
CA GLY A 892 -32.18 0.35 34.73
C GLY A 892 -31.65 -0.71 35.70
N THR A 893 -30.41 -1.14 35.51
CA THR A 893 -29.70 -2.09 36.37
C THR A 893 -28.49 -1.46 37.06
N GLY A 894 -27.94 -2.14 38.05
CA GLY A 894 -26.71 -1.73 38.73
C GLY A 894 -25.46 -2.42 38.17
N LEU A 895 -24.31 -1.80 38.44
CA LEU A 895 -22.98 -2.28 38.05
C LEU A 895 -22.23 -2.83 39.28
N LEU A 896 -21.53 -3.94 39.06
CA LEU A 896 -20.52 -4.52 39.94
C LEU A 896 -19.16 -4.38 39.29
N THR A 897 -18.15 -4.02 40.06
CA THR A 897 -16.80 -3.73 39.56
C THR A 897 -15.78 -4.57 40.32
N ASP A 898 -14.98 -5.34 39.59
CA ASP A 898 -13.89 -6.17 40.12
C ASP A 898 -12.51 -5.53 39.84
N ALA A 899 -12.50 -4.30 39.32
CA ALA A 899 -11.34 -3.51 38.92
C ALA A 899 -11.56 -2.02 39.27
N PRO A 900 -10.55 -1.12 39.21
CA PRO A 900 -10.68 0.27 39.67
C PRO A 900 -11.50 1.14 38.69
N TRP A 901 -12.82 0.95 38.71
CA TRP A 901 -13.79 1.80 38.03
C TRP A 901 -14.13 3.01 38.90
N LEU A 902 -14.12 4.21 38.29
CA LEU A 902 -14.63 5.41 38.94
C LEU A 902 -16.15 5.44 38.79
N ALA A 903 -16.86 5.31 39.91
CA ALA A 903 -18.31 5.41 39.95
C ALA A 903 -18.75 6.87 39.82
N LEU A 904 -19.40 7.21 38.71
CA LEU A 904 -19.87 8.58 38.44
C LEU A 904 -21.27 8.84 38.98
N VAL A 905 -22.15 7.83 38.92
CA VAL A 905 -23.55 7.96 39.31
C VAL A 905 -23.94 6.78 40.19
N LYS A 906 -24.52 7.05 41.38
CA LYS A 906 -25.02 6.01 42.28
C LYS A 906 -26.46 6.27 42.72
N THR A 907 -27.22 5.19 42.90
CA THR A 907 -28.57 5.24 43.48
C THR A 907 -28.53 5.60 44.97
N GLY A 908 -29.68 5.93 45.55
CA GLY A 908 -29.83 6.00 47.00
C GLY A 908 -29.87 4.63 47.69
N PRO A 909 -29.75 4.61 49.03
CA PRO A 909 -29.84 3.39 49.84
C PRO A 909 -31.23 2.72 49.81
N GLU A 910 -32.27 3.46 49.43
CA GLU A 910 -33.64 2.97 49.29
C GLU A 910 -33.86 2.07 48.07
N ALA A 911 -32.95 2.11 47.09
CA ALA A 911 -33.04 1.25 45.91
C ALA A 911 -32.76 -0.22 46.26
N TRP A 912 -33.42 -1.17 45.59
CA TRP A 912 -33.10 -2.59 45.66
C TRP A 912 -33.07 -3.22 44.27
N LEU A 913 -32.36 -4.33 44.13
CA LEU A 913 -32.33 -5.13 42.90
C LEU A 913 -33.52 -6.10 42.92
N ASP A 914 -34.52 -5.87 42.08
CA ASP A 914 -35.70 -6.73 41.91
C ASP A 914 -35.35 -7.95 41.05
N SER A 915 -34.73 -8.94 41.69
CA SER A 915 -34.14 -10.10 41.02
C SER A 915 -35.19 -11.08 40.51
N ASN A 916 -36.39 -11.09 41.09
CA ASN A 916 -37.50 -11.95 40.69
C ASN A 916 -38.59 -11.22 39.89
N ARG A 917 -38.41 -9.91 39.64
CA ARG A 917 -39.30 -9.04 38.85
C ARG A 917 -40.71 -8.92 39.44
N ASN A 918 -40.87 -9.04 40.76
CA ASN A 918 -42.16 -8.96 41.43
C ASN A 918 -42.50 -7.54 41.93
N GLN A 919 -41.56 -6.59 41.82
CA GLN A 919 -41.67 -5.19 42.27
C GLN A 919 -41.89 -5.03 43.79
N VAL A 920 -41.61 -6.08 44.56
CA VAL A 920 -41.76 -6.14 46.02
C VAL A 920 -40.39 -6.44 46.59
N ARG A 921 -39.87 -5.52 47.42
CA ARG A 921 -38.58 -5.72 48.09
C ARG A 921 -38.62 -6.96 48.99
N ASP A 922 -37.93 -8.01 48.55
CA ASP A 922 -37.76 -9.23 49.34
C ASP A 922 -36.53 -9.12 50.27
N PRO A 923 -36.51 -9.77 51.45
CA PRO A 923 -35.39 -9.68 52.39
C PRO A 923 -34.03 -10.16 51.85
N ALA A 924 -34.03 -11.01 50.82
CA ALA A 924 -32.82 -11.53 50.18
C ALA A 924 -32.27 -10.60 49.08
N GLU A 925 -33.03 -9.58 48.68
CA GLU A 925 -32.63 -8.69 47.60
C GLU A 925 -31.63 -7.66 48.08
N ARG A 926 -30.63 -7.43 47.25
CA ARG A 926 -29.59 -6.47 47.55
C ARG A 926 -30.18 -5.07 47.60
N SER A 927 -29.80 -4.28 48.59
CA SER A 927 -30.11 -2.85 48.66
C SER A 927 -28.92 -2.00 48.22
N GLY A 928 -29.23 -0.79 47.77
CA GLY A 928 -28.28 0.20 47.31
C GLY A 928 -27.42 0.79 48.44
N PRO A 929 -26.51 1.72 48.11
CA PRO A 929 -26.36 2.37 46.81
C PRO A 929 -25.73 1.45 45.75
N PHE A 930 -26.31 1.42 44.55
CA PHE A 930 -25.75 0.75 43.38
C PHE A 930 -24.98 1.74 42.52
N ILE A 931 -23.85 1.32 41.95
CA ILE A 931 -23.21 2.07 40.86
C ILE A 931 -24.10 1.93 39.65
N HIS A 932 -24.52 3.02 39.05
CA HIS A 932 -25.35 3.00 37.84
C HIS A 932 -24.55 3.39 36.60
N THR A 933 -23.68 4.40 36.74
CA THR A 933 -22.77 4.84 35.68
C THR A 933 -21.34 4.83 36.21
N GLY A 934 -20.45 4.14 35.51
CA GLY A 934 -19.04 4.05 35.85
C GLY A 934 -18.16 4.32 34.64
N VAL A 935 -16.95 4.81 34.88
CA VAL A 935 -15.92 5.00 33.85
C VAL A 935 -14.60 4.36 34.25
N ARG A 936 -13.81 4.00 33.25
CA ARG A 936 -12.45 3.46 33.42
C ARG A 936 -11.58 3.84 32.22
N ASN A 937 -10.31 4.13 32.48
CA ASN A 937 -9.28 4.13 31.42
C ASN A 937 -8.75 2.71 31.25
N PHE A 938 -8.58 2.27 30.00
CA PHE A 938 -8.10 0.93 29.68
C PHE A 938 -7.08 0.99 28.54
N GLY A 939 -5.80 0.75 28.85
CA GLY A 939 -4.70 1.14 27.97
C GLY A 939 -4.72 2.66 27.74
N SER A 940 -4.67 3.08 26.47
CA SER A 940 -4.78 4.50 26.09
C SER A 940 -6.23 4.97 25.87
N GLY A 941 -7.22 4.07 25.91
CA GLY A 941 -8.63 4.38 25.64
C GLY A 941 -9.50 4.52 26.88
N ARG A 942 -10.80 4.72 26.63
CA ARG A 942 -11.80 5.10 27.66
C ARG A 942 -13.03 4.23 27.56
N VAL A 943 -13.48 3.71 28.69
CA VAL A 943 -14.69 2.90 28.78
C VAL A 943 -15.68 3.59 29.70
N ILE A 944 -16.93 3.70 29.24
CA ILE A 944 -18.06 4.09 30.06
C ILE A 944 -19.12 3.01 30.02
N ALA A 945 -19.68 2.70 31.18
CA ALA A 945 -20.78 1.78 31.34
C ALA A 945 -21.95 2.47 32.02
N VAL A 946 -23.14 2.31 31.44
CA VAL A 946 -24.39 2.90 31.91
C VAL A 946 -25.43 1.80 32.07
N GLY A 947 -26.08 1.73 33.23
CA GLY A 947 -27.08 0.71 33.58
C GLY A 947 -28.46 0.84 32.90
N ASP A 948 -28.66 1.87 32.08
CA ASP A 948 -29.95 2.21 31.45
C ASP A 948 -29.71 2.90 30.10
N ASN A 949 -30.63 2.74 29.15
CA ASN A 949 -30.61 3.42 27.85
C ASN A 949 -31.20 4.84 27.90
N LEU A 950 -31.83 5.23 29.00
CA LEU A 950 -32.51 6.52 29.16
C LEU A 950 -31.60 7.74 28.85
N PRO A 951 -30.32 7.78 29.27
CA PRO A 951 -29.40 8.86 28.88
C PRO A 951 -29.18 9.02 27.38
N PHE A 952 -29.47 7.98 26.60
CA PHE A 952 -29.22 7.97 25.16
C PHE A 952 -30.50 8.08 24.31
N ARG A 953 -31.69 8.03 24.93
CA ARG A 953 -32.99 8.24 24.25
C ARG A 953 -33.67 9.57 24.58
N ALA A 954 -33.20 10.29 25.60
CA ALA A 954 -33.83 11.53 26.04
C ALA A 954 -33.59 12.69 25.04
N GLY A 955 -34.58 13.57 24.90
CA GLY A 955 -34.49 14.72 23.99
C GLY A 955 -33.57 15.84 24.50
N PRO A 956 -33.10 16.74 23.61
CA PRO A 956 -32.22 17.85 23.97
C PRO A 956 -32.78 18.72 25.11
N GLY A 957 -31.96 19.03 26.11
CA GLY A 957 -32.34 19.83 27.28
C GLY A 957 -32.72 19.03 28.52
N ASP A 958 -32.82 17.70 28.42
CA ASP A 958 -32.96 16.79 29.57
C ASP A 958 -31.59 16.53 30.25
N ALA A 959 -31.57 16.36 31.57
CA ALA A 959 -30.35 16.05 32.31
C ALA A 959 -29.77 14.67 31.96
N ASN A 960 -30.62 13.69 31.64
CA ASN A 960 -30.22 12.39 31.11
C ASN A 960 -29.60 12.53 29.72
N ALA A 961 -30.19 13.34 28.84
CA ALA A 961 -29.61 13.62 27.52
C ALA A 961 -28.24 14.30 27.65
N THR A 962 -28.09 15.22 28.62
CA THR A 962 -26.80 15.88 28.93
C THR A 962 -25.75 14.86 29.39
N LEU A 963 -26.13 13.90 30.25
CA LEU A 963 -25.25 12.81 30.66
C LEU A 963 -24.84 11.93 29.47
N GLY A 964 -25.77 11.54 28.61
CA GLY A 964 -25.48 10.78 27.38
C GLY A 964 -24.58 11.55 26.41
N MET A 965 -24.80 12.86 26.27
CA MET A 965 -24.00 13.75 25.45
C MET A 965 -22.55 13.82 25.94
N ASN A 966 -22.38 14.05 27.24
CA ASN A 966 -21.07 14.13 27.85
C ASN A 966 -20.35 12.77 27.83
N ALA A 967 -21.10 11.66 27.94
CA ALA A 967 -20.58 10.30 27.77
C ALA A 967 -20.01 10.08 26.36
N VAL A 968 -20.77 10.41 25.31
CA VAL A 968 -20.32 10.34 23.90
C VAL A 968 -19.10 11.22 23.68
N ASN A 969 -19.15 12.46 24.17
CA ASN A 969 -18.04 13.40 24.05
C ASN A 969 -16.78 12.91 24.76
N TRP A 970 -16.91 12.37 25.97
CA TRP A 970 -15.77 11.91 26.75
C TRP A 970 -15.17 10.62 26.20
N ALA A 971 -15.99 9.64 25.82
CA ALA A 971 -15.54 8.40 25.20
C ALA A 971 -14.90 8.67 23.82
N GLY A 972 -15.54 9.51 22.99
CA GLY A 972 -15.04 9.90 21.67
C GLY A 972 -13.89 10.93 21.68
N ALA A 973 -13.60 11.55 22.83
CA ALA A 973 -12.44 12.43 23.00
C ALA A 973 -11.16 11.67 23.40
N GLY A 974 -11.18 10.33 23.39
CA GLY A 974 -9.97 9.51 23.49
C GLY A 974 -8.95 9.92 22.42
N LEU A 975 -7.66 9.69 22.69
CA LEU A 975 -6.59 9.83 21.69
C LEU A 975 -6.67 8.66 20.69
N GLY A 976 -7.85 8.47 20.09
CA GLY A 976 -8.02 7.49 19.02
C GLY A 976 -6.94 7.71 17.95
N PRO A 977 -6.57 6.67 17.18
CA PRO A 977 -5.46 6.75 16.22
C PRO A 977 -5.56 7.96 15.28
N ARG A 978 -6.79 8.36 14.92
CA ARG A 978 -7.08 9.55 14.09
C ARG A 978 -6.85 10.90 14.78
N ARG A 979 -7.29 11.08 16.04
CA ARG A 979 -7.23 12.39 16.76
C ARG A 979 -5.86 12.67 17.38
N SER A 980 -5.15 11.63 17.79
CA SER A 980 -3.82 11.75 18.42
C SER A 980 -2.80 12.43 17.51
N VAL A 981 -2.85 12.14 16.20
CA VAL A 981 -1.90 12.69 15.23
C VAL A 981 -2.23 14.12 14.79
N ILE A 982 -3.52 14.48 14.73
CA ILE A 982 -3.94 15.86 14.42
C ILE A 982 -3.58 16.81 15.57
N GLN A 983 -3.69 16.35 16.82
CA GLN A 983 -3.33 17.14 18.00
C GLN A 983 -1.82 17.26 18.21
N SER A 984 -1.02 16.22 17.92
CA SER A 984 0.45 16.32 18.00
C SER A 984 1.00 17.30 16.97
N ALA A 985 0.53 17.21 15.71
CA ALA A 985 0.90 18.14 14.66
C ALA A 985 0.47 19.58 14.96
N GLY A 986 -0.68 19.78 15.60
CA GLY A 986 -1.14 21.10 16.03
C GLY A 986 -0.27 21.72 17.12
N ALA A 987 0.18 20.94 18.10
CA ALA A 987 1.06 21.40 19.16
C ALA A 987 2.45 21.81 18.63
N ASP A 988 2.99 21.06 17.66
CA ASP A 988 4.26 21.37 17.01
C ASP A 988 4.20 22.64 16.13
N ILE A 989 3.06 22.90 15.51
CA ILE A 989 2.79 24.14 14.75
C ILE A 989 2.66 25.34 15.69
N GLU A 990 1.97 25.21 16.83
CA GLU A 990 1.86 26.27 17.83
C GLU A 990 3.22 26.61 18.46
N ALA A 991 4.08 25.61 18.67
CA ALA A 991 5.47 25.81 19.09
C ALA A 991 6.30 26.53 18.01
N ALA A 992 6.13 26.17 16.73
CA ALA A 992 6.82 26.83 15.61
C ALA A 992 6.42 28.31 15.45
N ALA A 993 5.14 28.62 15.65
CA ALA A 993 4.60 29.97 15.57
C ALA A 993 5.03 30.85 16.76
N ALA A 994 5.23 30.26 17.94
CA ALA A 994 5.71 30.97 19.13
C ALA A 994 7.20 31.33 19.05
N ASP A 995 8.03 30.47 18.45
CA ASP A 995 9.49 30.63 18.42
C ASP A 995 10.03 31.20 17.10
N GLY A 996 9.20 31.33 16.06
CA GLY A 996 9.55 31.94 14.77
C GLY A 996 10.59 31.16 13.94
N ARG A 997 10.66 29.82 14.09
CA ARG A 997 11.65 28.96 13.40
C ARG A 997 11.01 27.82 12.60
N SER A 998 11.57 27.52 11.44
CA SER A 998 11.13 26.50 10.46
C SER A 998 11.24 25.02 10.91
N VAL A 999 11.78 24.75 12.09
CA VAL A 999 12.08 23.38 12.59
C VAL A 999 10.84 22.67 13.16
N GLY A 1000 9.90 23.39 13.79
CA GLY A 1000 8.64 22.78 14.26
C GLY A 1000 7.73 22.35 13.11
N LEU A 1001 7.85 23.01 11.95
CA LEU A 1001 7.17 22.64 10.71
C LEU A 1001 7.72 21.31 10.14
N SER A 1002 9.02 21.04 10.23
CA SER A 1002 9.61 19.79 9.74
C SER A 1002 9.10 18.57 10.52
N ASN A 1003 8.93 18.71 11.83
CA ASN A 1003 8.40 17.66 12.71
C ASN A 1003 6.89 17.45 12.50
N ALA A 1004 6.10 18.53 12.39
CA ALA A 1004 4.68 18.44 12.07
C ALA A 1004 4.44 17.76 10.71
N ARG A 1005 5.33 17.99 9.72
CA ARG A 1005 5.30 17.32 8.41
C ARG A 1005 5.63 15.83 8.50
N ALA A 1006 6.57 15.46 9.37
CA ALA A 1006 6.91 14.06 9.64
C ALA A 1006 5.77 13.34 10.36
N ASP A 1007 5.15 13.96 11.37
CA ASP A 1007 4.01 13.41 12.09
C ASP A 1007 2.78 13.21 11.19
N LEU A 1008 2.47 14.16 10.31
CA LEU A 1008 1.40 14.01 9.30
C LEU A 1008 1.73 12.92 8.26
N ALA A 1009 3.00 12.80 7.86
CA ALA A 1009 3.45 11.74 6.96
C ALA A 1009 3.36 10.35 7.61
N VAL A 1010 3.65 10.25 8.91
CA VAL A 1010 3.48 9.03 9.73
C VAL A 1010 2.00 8.67 9.90
N ALA A 1011 1.12 9.64 10.13
CA ALA A 1011 -0.34 9.42 10.11
C ALA A 1011 -0.82 8.83 8.78
N SER A 1012 -0.28 9.37 7.70
CA SER A 1012 -0.62 8.96 6.33
C SER A 1012 -0.13 7.53 6.06
N ALA A 1013 1.06 7.15 6.54
CA ALA A 1013 1.63 5.80 6.39
C ALA A 1013 0.99 4.75 7.32
N ALA A 1014 0.62 5.13 8.55
CA ALA A 1014 -0.04 4.23 9.50
C ALA A 1014 -1.50 3.92 9.11
N ALA A 1015 -2.19 4.87 8.47
CA ALA A 1015 -3.51 4.65 7.88
C ALA A 1015 -3.52 3.68 6.69
N LEU A 1016 -2.36 3.45 6.05
CA LEU A 1016 -2.20 2.59 4.87
C LEU A 1016 -1.86 1.13 5.21
N ASN A 1017 -1.19 0.85 6.34
CA ASN A 1017 -0.55 -0.46 6.61
C ASN A 1017 -1.14 -1.29 7.77
N ASN A 1018 -2.15 -0.80 8.49
CA ASN A 1018 -2.79 -1.50 9.63
C ASN A 1018 -1.82 -2.04 10.71
N ASP A 1019 -0.58 -1.52 10.79
CA ASP A 1019 0.45 -1.93 11.73
C ASP A 1019 1.23 -0.73 12.29
N TYR A 1020 0.64 -0.08 13.29
CA TYR A 1020 1.14 1.11 13.98
C TYR A 1020 2.56 0.95 14.62
N PRO A 1021 2.94 -0.20 15.21
CA PRO A 1021 4.23 -0.34 15.90
C PRO A 1021 5.46 -0.31 14.96
N SER A 1022 5.35 -0.92 13.78
CA SER A 1022 6.44 -1.07 12.81
C SER A 1022 6.65 0.20 11.96
N ALA A 1023 5.57 0.91 11.62
CA ALA A 1023 5.63 2.23 10.96
C ALA A 1023 6.30 3.29 11.87
N ARG A 1024 5.97 3.28 13.17
CA ARG A 1024 6.60 4.17 14.17
C ARG A 1024 8.10 3.91 14.34
N ALA A 1025 8.52 2.64 14.33
CA ALA A 1025 9.94 2.27 14.44
C ALA A 1025 10.78 2.70 13.21
N SER A 1026 10.18 2.66 12.02
CA SER A 1026 10.84 3.05 10.77
C SER A 1026 10.94 4.58 10.61
N ALA A 1027 9.93 5.31 11.09
CA ALA A 1027 9.93 6.78 11.11
C ALA A 1027 10.92 7.37 12.14
N LEU A 1028 11.08 6.73 13.31
CA LEU A 1028 12.09 7.10 14.29
C LEU A 1028 13.52 6.97 13.72
N LYS A 1029 13.77 5.93 12.91
CA LYS A 1029 15.02 5.77 12.16
C LYS A 1029 15.25 6.90 11.14
N ALA A 1030 14.23 7.25 10.35
CA ALA A 1030 14.34 8.32 9.34
C ALA A 1030 14.50 9.71 9.98
N SER A 1031 13.91 9.97 11.15
CA SER A 1031 14.13 11.21 11.91
C SER A 1031 15.53 11.29 12.52
N ASP A 1032 16.10 10.17 12.95
CA ASP A 1032 17.47 10.09 13.48
C ASP A 1032 18.51 10.31 12.37
N GLU A 1033 18.23 9.82 11.15
CA GLU A 1033 19.07 10.03 9.96
C GLU A 1033 19.02 11.49 9.45
N ALA A 1034 17.85 12.14 9.50
CA ALA A 1034 17.69 13.56 9.15
C ALA A 1034 18.33 14.51 10.19
N GLN A 1035 18.35 14.14 11.48
CA GLN A 1035 19.02 14.92 12.53
C GLN A 1035 20.55 14.83 12.47
N SER A 1036 21.12 13.77 11.91
CA SER A 1036 22.58 13.67 11.71
C SER A 1036 23.13 14.62 10.64
N ALA A 1037 22.29 15.10 9.71
CA ALA A 1037 22.74 15.94 8.59
C ALA A 1037 22.87 17.44 8.93
N VAL A 1038 22.31 17.91 10.05
CA VAL A 1038 22.34 19.34 10.45
C VAL A 1038 22.84 19.45 11.88
N SER A 1039 24.16 19.33 12.05
CA SER A 1039 24.81 19.43 13.35
C SER A 1039 24.58 20.79 14.03
N GLY A 1040 24.13 20.78 15.30
CA GLY A 1040 24.73 21.73 16.26
C GLY A 1040 23.94 22.30 17.44
N THR A 1041 22.81 21.77 17.90
CA THR A 1041 22.34 22.02 19.31
C THR A 1041 21.41 20.90 19.79
N THR A 1042 21.81 20.13 20.81
CA THR A 1042 21.04 19.03 21.38
C THR A 1042 19.95 19.55 22.33
N THR A 1043 18.71 19.10 22.15
CA THR A 1043 17.63 19.35 23.11
C THR A 1043 17.74 18.34 24.27
N PRO A 1044 17.58 18.76 25.53
CA PRO A 1044 17.60 17.85 26.68
C PRO A 1044 16.51 16.76 26.61
N PRO A 1045 16.68 15.62 27.33
CA PRO A 1045 15.69 14.55 27.37
C PRO A 1045 14.31 15.01 27.90
N SER A 1046 13.20 14.48 27.38
CA SER A 1046 11.87 14.74 27.93
C SER A 1046 11.44 13.59 28.83
N LEU A 1047 11.03 13.88 30.07
CA LEU A 1047 10.64 12.87 31.06
C LEU A 1047 9.10 12.81 31.13
N CYS A 1048 8.52 11.64 30.90
CA CYS A 1048 7.07 11.44 30.84
C CYS A 1048 6.50 10.96 32.17
N CYS A 1049 7.03 9.86 32.71
CA CYS A 1049 6.57 9.30 33.98
C CYS A 1049 7.60 8.33 34.56
N LEU A 1050 7.47 8.07 35.86
CA LEU A 1050 8.27 7.11 36.60
C LEU A 1050 7.33 6.00 37.09
N GLN A 1051 7.67 4.74 36.82
CA GLN A 1051 6.84 3.58 37.17
C GLN A 1051 7.70 2.46 37.78
N ASN A 1052 7.09 1.61 38.60
CA ASN A 1052 7.77 0.42 39.11
C ASN A 1052 8.10 -0.55 37.96
N ALA A 1053 9.35 -1.01 37.88
CA ALA A 1053 9.82 -1.78 36.72
C ALA A 1053 9.26 -3.21 36.64
N ALA A 1054 8.62 -3.72 37.70
CA ALA A 1054 8.06 -5.07 37.72
C ALA A 1054 6.58 -5.13 37.31
N ASP A 1055 5.77 -4.16 37.74
CA ASP A 1055 4.33 -4.13 37.49
C ASP A 1055 3.84 -2.90 36.71
N TYR A 1056 4.71 -1.91 36.47
CA TYR A 1056 4.38 -0.58 35.94
C TYR A 1056 3.40 0.22 36.80
N GLY A 1057 3.33 -0.11 38.10
CA GLY A 1057 2.57 0.63 39.10
C GLY A 1057 3.09 2.07 39.28
N PRO A 1058 2.23 3.00 39.75
CA PRO A 1058 2.56 4.41 39.86
C PRO A 1058 3.51 4.74 41.03
N ASP A 1059 3.65 3.84 42.00
CA ASP A 1059 4.40 4.09 43.24
C ASP A 1059 5.87 3.65 43.11
N GLY A 1060 6.79 4.47 43.62
CA GLY A 1060 8.22 4.14 43.72
C GLY A 1060 8.74 4.30 45.14
N GLY A 1061 9.76 3.55 45.54
CA GLY A 1061 10.34 3.64 46.90
C GLY A 1061 11.80 3.20 46.98
N GLY A 1062 12.45 3.46 48.11
CA GLY A 1062 13.84 3.04 48.33
C GLY A 1062 14.07 1.54 48.09
N GLY A 1063 15.12 1.17 47.36
CA GLY A 1063 15.43 -0.22 47.03
C GLY A 1063 14.57 -0.83 45.92
N THR A 1064 13.87 0.00 45.14
CA THR A 1064 12.95 -0.44 44.05
C THR A 1064 13.58 -0.21 42.69
N TRP A 1065 13.44 -1.19 41.79
CA TRP A 1065 13.73 -0.98 40.36
C TRP A 1065 12.61 -0.15 39.73
N MET A 1066 12.97 0.99 39.14
CA MET A 1066 12.03 1.88 38.48
C MET A 1066 12.35 2.00 36.99
N SER A 1067 11.31 2.14 36.19
CA SER A 1067 11.35 2.51 34.78
C SER A 1067 10.99 3.99 34.64
N LEU A 1068 11.96 4.80 34.23
CA LEU A 1068 11.70 6.16 33.77
C LEU A 1068 11.38 6.14 32.28
N LEU A 1069 10.19 6.57 31.93
CA LEU A 1069 9.71 6.65 30.56
C LEU A 1069 9.81 8.08 30.05
N GLY A 1070 10.12 8.25 28.77
CA GLY A 1070 10.37 9.57 28.20
C GLY A 1070 10.75 9.52 26.73
N GLN A 1071 11.41 10.57 26.27
CA GLN A 1071 11.97 10.65 24.93
C GLN A 1071 13.39 11.20 25.01
N ARG A 1072 14.25 10.76 24.09
CA ARG A 1072 15.66 11.18 24.00
C ARG A 1072 16.46 10.86 25.27
N LEU A 1073 16.07 9.79 25.99
CA LEU A 1073 16.73 9.37 27.24
C LEU A 1073 18.09 8.70 26.99
N SER A 1074 18.31 8.14 25.80
CA SER A 1074 19.56 7.52 25.35
C SER A 1074 19.66 7.55 23.83
N ALA A 1075 20.88 7.53 23.29
CA ALA A 1075 21.14 7.33 21.85
C ALA A 1075 21.20 5.84 21.46
N THR A 1076 21.38 4.95 22.43
CA THR A 1076 21.53 3.49 22.24
C THR A 1076 20.48 2.74 23.06
N THR A 1077 20.11 1.54 22.61
CA THR A 1077 19.24 0.62 23.35
C THR A 1077 20.04 -0.60 23.79
N ARG A 1078 20.25 -0.79 25.10
CA ARG A 1078 20.87 -2.01 25.65
C ARG A 1078 20.66 -2.17 27.15
N SER A 1079 20.79 -3.42 27.61
CA SER A 1079 20.95 -3.76 29.04
C SER A 1079 22.43 -3.73 29.45
N TRP A 1080 22.70 -3.64 30.75
CA TRP A 1080 24.04 -3.87 31.29
C TRP A 1080 24.55 -5.29 30.98
N GLY A 1081 25.85 -5.45 30.82
CA GLY A 1081 26.52 -6.73 30.63
C GLY A 1081 27.58 -6.96 31.70
N ALA A 1082 28.18 -8.16 31.73
CA ALA A 1082 29.20 -8.52 32.72
C ALA A 1082 30.40 -7.54 32.76
N ALA A 1083 30.74 -6.92 31.61
CA ALA A 1083 31.83 -5.95 31.50
C ALA A 1083 31.52 -4.58 32.13
N ASP A 1084 30.24 -4.26 32.38
CA ASP A 1084 29.83 -2.98 32.97
C ASP A 1084 29.95 -2.99 34.50
N PHE A 1085 30.18 -4.15 35.12
CA PHE A 1085 30.36 -4.29 36.57
C PHE A 1085 31.81 -3.99 36.97
N VAL A 1086 31.99 -3.06 37.90
CA VAL A 1086 33.30 -2.69 38.46
C VAL A 1086 33.35 -3.09 39.92
N ASP A 1087 34.33 -3.91 40.31
CA ASP A 1087 34.49 -4.48 41.66
C ASP A 1087 33.22 -5.19 42.19
N GLY A 1088 32.48 -5.84 41.30
CA GLY A 1088 31.22 -6.54 41.63
C GLY A 1088 30.04 -5.61 41.91
N LYS A 1089 30.16 -4.30 41.65
CA LYS A 1089 29.07 -3.33 41.78
C LYS A 1089 28.40 -3.05 40.43
N PRO A 1090 27.07 -2.88 40.40
CA PRO A 1090 26.35 -2.52 39.18
C PRO A 1090 26.73 -1.12 38.68
N PRO A 1091 26.74 -0.88 37.35
CA PRO A 1091 27.10 0.41 36.77
C PRO A 1091 26.09 1.50 37.14
N THR A 1092 26.57 2.72 37.31
CA THR A 1092 25.74 3.93 37.51
C THR A 1092 25.50 4.73 36.22
N ALA A 1093 26.10 4.28 35.11
CA ALA A 1093 25.87 4.82 33.79
C ALA A 1093 26.06 3.76 32.72
N LEU A 1094 25.30 3.86 31.62
CA LEU A 1094 25.49 3.09 30.40
C LEU A 1094 25.55 4.06 29.23
N ASP A 1095 26.55 3.94 28.36
CA ASP A 1095 26.72 4.71 27.13
C ASP A 1095 26.53 6.24 27.31
N GLY A 1096 26.97 6.78 28.45
CA GLY A 1096 26.86 8.21 28.80
C GLY A 1096 25.54 8.64 29.43
N VAL A 1097 24.60 7.72 29.66
CA VAL A 1097 23.34 7.95 30.36
C VAL A 1097 23.47 7.58 31.84
N SER A 1098 23.17 8.50 32.75
CA SER A 1098 23.17 8.27 34.21
C SER A 1098 21.93 8.85 34.88
N VAL A 1099 21.55 8.25 36.01
CA VAL A 1099 20.41 8.70 36.84
C VAL A 1099 20.89 9.04 38.25
N ALA A 1100 20.43 10.16 38.80
CA ALA A 1100 20.66 10.56 40.17
C ALA A 1100 19.33 10.82 40.90
N VAL A 1101 19.15 10.21 42.07
CA VAL A 1101 17.97 10.40 42.93
C VAL A 1101 18.39 11.23 44.14
N ASN A 1102 17.78 12.40 44.33
CA ASN A 1102 18.18 13.39 45.34
C ASN A 1102 19.69 13.72 45.29
N GLY A 1103 20.27 13.73 44.08
CA GLY A 1103 21.69 13.96 43.85
C GLY A 1103 22.60 12.74 44.11
N VAL A 1104 22.04 11.59 44.50
CA VAL A 1104 22.79 10.33 44.70
C VAL A 1104 22.71 9.48 43.44
N ALA A 1105 23.87 9.08 42.91
CA ALA A 1105 23.96 8.24 41.71
C ALA A 1105 23.26 6.88 41.92
N SER A 1106 22.45 6.49 40.95
CA SER A 1106 21.67 5.26 40.95
C SER A 1106 22.21 4.26 39.94
N SER A 1107 22.08 2.97 40.23
CA SER A 1107 22.51 1.92 39.31
C SER A 1107 21.56 1.83 38.11
N VAL A 1108 22.10 1.71 36.90
CA VAL A 1108 21.33 1.72 35.63
C VAL A 1108 21.44 0.37 34.95
N ALA A 1109 20.32 -0.34 34.81
CA ALA A 1109 20.28 -1.71 34.25
C ALA A 1109 19.92 -1.77 32.76
N TYR A 1110 19.22 -0.76 32.26
CA TYR A 1110 18.77 -0.70 30.88
C TYR A 1110 18.60 0.74 30.42
N ILE A 1111 18.98 1.00 29.17
CA ILE A 1111 18.82 2.28 28.49
C ILE A 1111 18.19 2.07 27.12
N SER A 1112 17.37 3.02 26.69
CA SER A 1112 16.82 3.17 25.35
C SER A 1112 16.38 4.62 25.15
N PRO A 1113 16.11 5.09 23.92
CA PRO A 1113 15.57 6.43 23.69
C PRO A 1113 14.28 6.72 24.47
N GLY A 1114 13.47 5.69 24.76
CA GLY A 1114 12.17 5.80 25.41
C GLY A 1114 12.10 5.40 26.89
N GLN A 1115 13.12 4.72 27.42
CA GLN A 1115 13.09 4.13 28.75
C GLN A 1115 14.48 3.97 29.37
N VAL A 1116 14.60 4.28 30.66
CA VAL A 1116 15.77 3.97 31.50
C VAL A 1116 15.29 3.20 32.74
N ASN A 1117 15.87 2.02 32.98
CA ASN A 1117 15.63 1.28 34.22
C ASN A 1117 16.76 1.51 35.21
N PHE A 1118 16.44 2.00 36.40
CA PHE A 1118 17.41 2.33 37.44
C PHE A 1118 16.93 1.89 38.83
N LEU A 1119 17.88 1.65 39.73
CA LEU A 1119 17.61 1.25 41.12
C LEU A 1119 17.56 2.48 42.02
N VAL A 1120 16.44 2.71 42.70
CA VAL A 1120 16.30 3.81 43.67
C VAL A 1120 17.17 3.52 44.90
N PRO A 1121 18.00 4.47 45.36
CA PRO A 1121 18.82 4.30 46.55
C PRO A 1121 17.99 3.99 47.81
N ASP A 1122 18.58 3.27 48.76
CA ASP A 1122 17.95 2.94 50.03
C ASP A 1122 17.57 4.19 50.84
N GLY A 1123 16.45 4.13 51.56
CA GLY A 1123 16.01 5.20 52.47
C GLY A 1123 15.34 6.42 51.80
N VAL A 1124 15.07 6.37 50.50
CA VAL A 1124 14.29 7.39 49.77
C VAL A 1124 12.79 7.18 50.03
N ALA A 1125 12.15 8.18 50.64
CA ALA A 1125 10.70 8.27 50.86
C ALA A 1125 10.25 9.74 50.86
N GLY A 1126 9.00 10.02 50.52
CA GLY A 1126 8.46 11.37 50.32
C GLY A 1126 8.83 11.94 48.94
N VAL A 1127 8.87 13.27 48.80
CA VAL A 1127 9.21 13.93 47.52
C VAL A 1127 10.68 13.68 47.15
N ALA A 1128 10.93 13.07 45.99
CA ALA A 1128 12.26 12.79 45.45
C ALA A 1128 12.49 13.51 44.11
N GLN A 1129 13.73 13.99 43.90
CA GLN A 1129 14.20 14.59 42.64
C GLN A 1129 14.97 13.54 41.84
N ILE A 1130 14.48 13.22 40.64
CA ILE A 1130 15.10 12.28 39.71
C ILE A 1130 15.75 13.07 38.59
N GLY A 1131 17.07 13.13 38.58
CA GLY A 1131 17.85 13.74 37.50
C GLY A 1131 18.39 12.69 36.54
N VAL A 1132 18.24 12.94 35.25
CA VAL A 1132 18.80 12.11 34.17
C VAL A 1132 19.74 12.94 33.33
N THR A 1133 20.96 12.46 33.19
CA THR A 1133 21.96 13.03 32.29
C THR A 1133 22.16 12.07 31.14
N ALA A 1134 21.93 12.54 29.92
CA ALA A 1134 22.21 11.83 28.67
C ALA A 1134 23.17 12.66 27.81
N PRO A 1135 23.79 12.08 26.76
CA PRO A 1135 24.67 12.83 25.85
C PRO A 1135 24.02 14.09 25.24
N ALA A 1136 22.69 14.12 25.11
CA ALA A 1136 21.91 15.24 24.58
C ALA A 1136 21.60 16.36 25.59
N GLY A 1137 21.81 16.14 26.90
CA GLY A 1137 21.53 17.11 27.96
C GLY A 1137 21.05 16.46 29.26
N THR A 1138 20.74 17.29 30.26
CA THR A 1138 20.23 16.85 31.57
C THR A 1138 18.81 17.34 31.79
N SER A 1139 17.96 16.47 32.34
CA SER A 1139 16.58 16.78 32.73
C SER A 1139 16.28 16.27 34.13
N GLN A 1140 15.28 16.86 34.79
CA GLN A 1140 14.90 16.48 36.15
C GLN A 1140 13.37 16.36 36.27
N LEU A 1141 12.92 15.42 37.10
CA LEU A 1141 11.52 15.21 37.45
C LEU A 1141 11.39 15.11 38.97
N THR A 1142 10.34 15.72 39.53
CA THR A 1142 9.96 15.56 40.93
C THR A 1142 8.85 14.52 41.04
N VAL A 1143 9.02 13.53 41.91
CA VAL A 1143 8.05 12.44 42.13
C VAL A 1143 7.82 12.22 43.62
N ASP A 1144 6.60 11.81 43.98
CA ASP A 1144 6.32 11.30 45.32
C ASP A 1144 6.77 9.84 45.40
N THR A 1145 7.53 9.50 46.45
CA THR A 1145 8.00 8.14 46.73
C THR A 1145 7.47 7.66 48.08
N VAL A 1146 7.25 6.35 48.19
CA VAL A 1146 6.78 5.66 49.39
C VAL A 1146 7.91 4.85 50.03
N ALA A 1147 7.76 4.46 51.29
CA ALA A 1147 8.79 3.72 52.02
C ALA A 1147 9.04 2.30 51.49
N ALA A 1148 8.05 1.69 50.81
CA ALA A 1148 8.15 0.42 50.11
C ALA A 1148 7.13 0.43 48.95
N SER A 1149 7.52 -0.05 47.77
CA SER A 1149 6.66 -0.23 46.59
C SER A 1149 6.79 -1.68 46.10
N PRO A 1150 6.18 -2.65 46.81
CA PRO A 1150 6.38 -4.06 46.50
C PRO A 1150 5.71 -4.43 45.17
N ALA A 1151 6.43 -5.13 44.30
CA ALA A 1151 5.89 -5.64 43.04
C ALA A 1151 6.54 -6.98 42.65
N LEU A 1152 5.77 -7.84 41.99
CA LEU A 1152 6.23 -9.15 41.49
C LEU A 1152 6.64 -9.07 40.02
N PHE A 1153 7.80 -9.64 39.68
CA PHE A 1153 8.17 -9.82 38.28
C PHE A 1153 7.24 -10.85 37.63
N CYS A 1154 6.86 -10.61 36.38
CA CYS A 1154 5.91 -11.45 35.66
C CYS A 1154 6.39 -11.74 34.23
N TYR A 1155 5.90 -12.84 33.67
CA TYR A 1155 5.96 -13.14 32.24
C TYR A 1155 4.58 -12.91 31.61
N SER A 1156 4.53 -12.26 30.46
CA SER A 1156 3.28 -12.04 29.73
C SER A 1156 3.14 -13.06 28.61
N ALA A 1157 2.08 -13.87 28.64
CA ALA A 1157 1.76 -14.84 27.58
C ALA A 1157 0.26 -15.19 27.57
N SER A 1158 -0.29 -15.43 26.38
CA SER A 1158 -1.70 -15.82 26.19
C SER A 1158 -2.67 -14.90 26.93
N ASN A 1159 -2.46 -13.59 26.84
CA ASN A 1159 -3.26 -12.53 27.47
C ASN A 1159 -3.28 -12.52 29.02
N ASN A 1160 -2.47 -13.37 29.68
CA ASN A 1160 -2.31 -13.42 31.13
C ASN A 1160 -0.92 -12.97 31.58
N ARG A 1161 -0.83 -12.44 32.80
CA ARG A 1161 0.44 -12.21 33.51
C ARG A 1161 0.70 -13.37 34.45
N TRP A 1162 1.80 -14.07 34.25
CA TRP A 1162 2.21 -15.21 35.08
C TRP A 1162 3.31 -14.76 36.02
N VAL A 1163 3.18 -15.03 37.33
CA VAL A 1163 4.23 -14.65 38.27
C VAL A 1163 5.53 -15.36 37.90
N ALA A 1164 6.65 -14.66 37.95
CA ALA A 1164 7.98 -15.25 37.80
C ALA A 1164 8.25 -16.14 39.02
N ALA A 1165 7.95 -17.42 38.87
CA ALA A 1165 8.03 -18.43 39.90
C ALA A 1165 8.83 -19.65 39.41
N ILE A 1166 9.66 -20.21 40.29
CA ILE A 1166 10.42 -21.44 40.03
C ILE A 1166 10.14 -22.50 41.08
N HIS A 1167 10.14 -23.73 40.61
CA HIS A 1167 10.23 -24.95 41.40
C HIS A 1167 11.63 -25.07 42.01
N SER A 1168 11.78 -25.89 43.06
CA SER A 1168 13.09 -26.17 43.67
C SER A 1168 14.09 -26.87 42.73
N ASP A 1169 13.60 -27.49 41.64
CA ASP A 1169 14.41 -28.12 40.58
C ASP A 1169 14.83 -27.13 39.47
N GLY A 1170 14.45 -25.85 39.58
CA GLY A 1170 14.76 -24.80 38.61
C GLY A 1170 13.78 -24.72 37.42
N VAL A 1171 12.75 -25.57 37.37
CA VAL A 1171 11.70 -25.49 36.36
C VAL A 1171 10.80 -24.28 36.63
N LEU A 1172 10.32 -23.59 35.58
CA LEU A 1172 9.39 -22.47 35.74
C LEU A 1172 7.98 -22.96 36.09
N VAL A 1173 7.33 -22.28 37.02
CA VAL A 1173 5.94 -22.56 37.40
C VAL A 1173 4.99 -21.95 36.37
N SER A 1174 4.45 -22.76 35.46
CA SER A 1174 3.45 -22.30 34.48
C SER A 1174 2.61 -23.41 33.81
N GLY A 1175 1.48 -23.05 33.18
CA GLY A 1175 0.49 -23.92 32.55
C GLY A 1175 0.90 -24.58 31.21
N SER A 1176 1.78 -23.93 30.41
CA SER A 1176 2.61 -24.47 29.29
C SER A 1176 2.90 -23.37 28.24
N GLY A 1177 4.07 -23.42 27.59
CA GLY A 1177 4.32 -22.72 26.31
C GLY A 1177 4.77 -21.25 26.34
N LEU A 1178 5.24 -20.71 27.48
CA LEU A 1178 5.58 -19.28 27.60
C LEU A 1178 6.81 -18.82 26.80
N VAL A 1179 7.85 -19.64 26.72
CA VAL A 1179 9.10 -19.36 26.00
C VAL A 1179 9.53 -20.62 25.28
N SER A 1180 9.73 -20.51 23.98
CA SER A 1180 10.20 -21.62 23.14
C SER A 1180 11.54 -22.14 23.64
N GLY A 1181 11.63 -23.45 23.90
CA GLY A 1181 12.84 -24.12 24.38
C GLY A 1181 12.98 -24.26 25.91
N THR A 1182 12.02 -23.80 26.72
CA THR A 1182 12.07 -23.89 28.19
C THR A 1182 11.02 -24.87 28.74
N SER A 1183 11.32 -25.55 29.86
CA SER A 1183 10.39 -26.47 30.53
C SER A 1183 9.49 -25.75 31.54
N TYR A 1184 8.22 -26.15 31.60
CA TYR A 1184 7.19 -25.55 32.47
C TYR A 1184 6.37 -26.63 33.17
N ARG A 1185 5.93 -26.35 34.40
CA ARG A 1185 5.00 -27.21 35.14
C ARG A 1185 4.16 -26.37 36.12
N PRO A 1186 2.83 -26.59 36.26
CA PRO A 1186 2.03 -25.96 37.32
C PRO A 1186 2.56 -26.33 38.72
N ALA A 1187 2.24 -25.52 39.72
CA ALA A 1187 2.57 -25.85 41.10
C ALA A 1187 1.60 -26.87 41.70
N ALA A 1188 2.08 -27.77 42.56
CA ALA A 1188 1.23 -28.66 43.34
C ALA A 1188 0.88 -28.05 44.70
N PRO A 1189 -0.36 -28.24 45.21
CA PRO A 1189 -0.69 -27.89 46.59
C PRO A 1189 0.27 -28.53 47.60
N GLY A 1190 0.76 -27.75 48.57
CA GLY A 1190 1.74 -28.19 49.57
C GLY A 1190 3.19 -28.22 49.08
N GLU A 1191 3.48 -27.92 47.81
CA GLU A 1191 4.87 -27.78 47.35
C GLU A 1191 5.46 -26.42 47.75
N SER A 1192 6.80 -26.33 47.85
CA SER A 1192 7.50 -25.05 48.04
C SER A 1192 8.01 -24.49 46.72
N ILE A 1193 7.67 -23.23 46.43
CA ILE A 1193 8.11 -22.48 45.24
C ILE A 1193 8.78 -21.16 45.61
N SER A 1194 9.56 -20.61 44.70
CA SER A 1194 10.23 -19.30 44.84
C SER A 1194 9.66 -18.29 43.86
N LEU A 1195 9.20 -17.14 44.38
CA LEU A 1195 8.74 -15.98 43.62
C LEU A 1195 9.81 -14.88 43.63
N TYR A 1196 9.82 -14.02 42.61
CA TYR A 1196 10.76 -12.89 42.51
C TYR A 1196 10.05 -11.54 42.37
N GLY A 1197 10.57 -10.51 43.05
CA GLY A 1197 10.00 -9.16 43.01
C GLY A 1197 11.00 -8.05 43.37
N THR A 1198 10.51 -6.81 43.44
CA THR A 1198 11.27 -5.60 43.80
C THR A 1198 10.50 -4.74 44.81
N GLY A 1199 11.20 -3.81 45.47
CA GLY A 1199 10.58 -2.78 46.32
C GLY A 1199 10.05 -3.24 47.69
N PHE A 1200 10.63 -4.30 48.27
CA PHE A 1200 10.24 -4.85 49.57
C PHE A 1200 10.71 -4.01 50.78
N GLY A 1201 11.32 -2.84 50.54
CA GLY A 1201 11.85 -1.94 51.56
C GLY A 1201 13.26 -2.30 52.04
N LEU A 1202 13.73 -1.60 53.09
CA LEU A 1202 15.10 -1.67 53.62
C LEU A 1202 15.50 -3.13 53.97
N ALA A 1203 16.43 -3.69 53.21
CA ALA A 1203 17.13 -4.91 53.61
C ALA A 1203 18.22 -4.55 54.63
N ALA A 1204 18.33 -5.31 55.73
CA ALA A 1204 19.39 -5.09 56.73
C ALA A 1204 20.81 -5.35 56.17
N SER A 1205 20.90 -6.09 55.05
CA SER A 1205 22.10 -6.33 54.25
C SER A 1205 21.71 -6.82 52.86
N TRP A 1206 22.46 -6.44 51.82
CA TRP A 1206 22.35 -6.99 50.47
C TRP A 1206 23.07 -8.35 50.30
N ALA A 1207 23.56 -8.94 51.39
CA ALA A 1207 24.12 -10.27 51.38
C ALA A 1207 23.03 -11.31 51.06
N SER A 1208 23.33 -12.21 50.12
CA SER A 1208 22.48 -13.34 49.78
C SER A 1208 22.14 -14.14 51.06
N GLY A 1209 20.84 -14.32 51.33
CA GLY A 1209 20.33 -15.03 52.51
C GLY A 1209 19.94 -14.15 53.70
N ALA A 1210 20.06 -12.82 53.61
CA ALA A 1210 19.46 -11.91 54.59
C ALA A 1210 17.92 -11.95 54.51
N SER A 1211 17.21 -11.80 55.63
CA SER A 1211 15.74 -11.69 55.62
C SER A 1211 15.28 -10.24 55.52
N VAL A 1212 14.15 -10.01 54.85
CA VAL A 1212 13.45 -8.71 54.88
C VAL A 1212 13.01 -8.41 56.32
N ALA A 1213 13.23 -7.19 56.80
CA ALA A 1213 12.90 -6.80 58.18
C ALA A 1213 11.38 -6.62 58.40
N SER A 1214 10.63 -6.40 57.33
CA SER A 1214 9.19 -6.18 57.32
C SER A 1214 8.39 -7.47 57.12
N PRO A 1215 7.16 -7.57 57.67
CA PRO A 1215 6.26 -8.69 57.39
C PRO A 1215 5.92 -8.74 55.89
N VAL A 1216 6.12 -9.93 55.29
CA VAL A 1216 5.71 -10.25 53.91
C VAL A 1216 4.51 -11.19 54.00
N VAL A 1217 3.41 -10.82 53.34
CA VAL A 1217 2.22 -11.65 53.22
C VAL A 1217 2.01 -11.94 51.73
N VAL A 1218 1.86 -13.22 51.38
CA VAL A 1218 1.43 -13.63 50.04
C VAL A 1218 0.13 -14.40 50.16
N ARG A 1219 -0.85 -14.06 49.32
CA ARG A 1219 -2.09 -14.83 49.16
C ARG A 1219 -2.14 -15.40 47.75
N VAL A 1220 -2.50 -16.67 47.63
CA VAL A 1220 -2.72 -17.36 46.36
C VAL A 1220 -4.17 -17.81 46.33
N GLY A 1221 -4.95 -17.33 45.36
CA GLY A 1221 -6.39 -17.61 45.27
C GLY A 1221 -7.15 -17.14 46.52
N GLY A 1222 -6.73 -16.03 47.14
CA GLY A 1222 -7.26 -15.51 48.40
C GLY A 1222 -6.80 -16.24 49.67
N SER A 1223 -6.18 -17.42 49.55
CA SER A 1223 -5.65 -18.19 50.69
C SER A 1223 -4.23 -17.73 51.03
N GLN A 1224 -3.97 -17.45 52.30
CA GLN A 1224 -2.63 -17.02 52.74
C GLN A 1224 -1.64 -18.18 52.66
N ALA A 1225 -0.50 -17.95 51.99
CA ALA A 1225 0.57 -18.93 51.84
C ALA A 1225 1.56 -18.86 53.02
N ASP A 1226 2.13 -20.02 53.37
CA ASP A 1226 3.16 -20.11 54.41
C ASP A 1226 4.52 -19.69 53.85
N ILE A 1227 4.99 -18.50 54.23
CA ILE A 1227 6.28 -17.95 53.81
C ILE A 1227 7.41 -18.59 54.62
N THR A 1228 8.28 -19.32 53.94
CA THR A 1228 9.46 -19.96 54.54
C THR A 1228 10.73 -19.10 54.47
N PHE A 1229 10.78 -18.16 53.51
CA PHE A 1229 11.87 -17.20 53.35
C PHE A 1229 11.40 -15.99 52.55
N ALA A 1230 11.87 -14.80 52.91
CA ALA A 1230 11.77 -13.60 52.09
C ALA A 1230 13.03 -12.75 52.29
N GLY A 1231 13.77 -12.49 51.22
CA GLY A 1231 15.08 -11.84 51.32
C GLY A 1231 15.68 -11.41 49.97
N PRO A 1232 16.62 -10.45 49.96
CA PRO A 1232 17.29 -10.04 48.73
C PRO A 1232 18.18 -11.15 48.17
N VAL A 1233 18.18 -11.28 46.84
CA VAL A 1233 19.06 -12.19 46.08
C VAL A 1233 20.03 -11.45 45.16
N SER A 1234 19.70 -10.21 44.80
CA SER A 1234 20.59 -9.24 44.15
C SER A 1234 20.11 -7.82 44.47
N PRO A 1235 20.88 -6.76 44.15
CA PRO A 1235 20.43 -5.38 44.36
C PRO A 1235 19.04 -5.13 43.75
N GLY A 1236 18.09 -4.72 44.59
CA GLY A 1236 16.70 -4.46 44.23
C GLY A 1236 15.84 -5.67 43.84
N VAL A 1237 16.35 -6.91 43.92
CA VAL A 1237 15.59 -8.14 43.62
C VAL A 1237 15.48 -9.01 44.86
N TYR A 1238 14.25 -9.36 45.20
CA TYR A 1238 13.88 -10.14 46.37
C TYR A 1238 13.29 -11.46 45.95
N GLN A 1239 13.66 -12.52 46.66
CA GLN A 1239 13.09 -13.85 46.53
C GLN A 1239 12.15 -14.12 47.71
N VAL A 1240 10.98 -14.66 47.42
CA VAL A 1240 10.01 -15.14 48.43
C VAL A 1240 9.78 -16.63 48.22
N ASN A 1241 10.15 -17.45 49.20
CA ASN A 1241 9.85 -18.87 49.20
C ASN A 1241 8.58 -19.12 50.00
N LEU A 1242 7.59 -19.71 49.37
CA LEU A 1242 6.32 -20.03 50.01
C LEU A 1242 5.90 -21.48 49.77
N THR A 1243 5.06 -22.00 50.66
CA THR A 1243 4.33 -23.25 50.43
C THR A 1243 2.98 -22.94 49.82
N VAL A 1244 2.67 -23.59 48.69
CA VAL A 1244 1.41 -23.37 47.95
C VAL A 1244 0.23 -23.87 48.79
N PRO A 1245 -0.81 -23.04 49.05
CA PRO A 1245 -1.99 -23.44 49.83
C PRO A 1245 -2.75 -24.61 49.18
N ASP A 1246 -3.61 -25.30 49.97
CA ASP A 1246 -4.51 -26.34 49.43
C ASP A 1246 -5.60 -25.72 48.55
N LEU A 1247 -5.32 -25.64 47.25
CA LEU A 1247 -6.17 -25.03 46.22
C LEU A 1247 -6.60 -26.07 45.17
N PRO A 1248 -7.77 -25.91 44.54
CA PRO A 1248 -8.18 -26.73 43.41
C PRO A 1248 -7.34 -26.45 42.15
N ASP A 1249 -7.36 -27.39 41.20
CA ASP A 1249 -6.73 -27.21 39.88
C ASP A 1249 -7.26 -25.93 39.21
N GLY A 1250 -6.36 -25.07 38.75
CA GLY A 1250 -6.70 -23.81 38.09
C GLY A 1250 -5.63 -22.73 38.23
N ASP A 1251 -5.90 -21.58 37.63
CA ASP A 1251 -5.04 -20.39 37.69
C ASP A 1251 -5.54 -19.45 38.80
N HIS A 1252 -4.67 -19.16 39.76
CA HIS A 1252 -5.03 -18.42 40.97
C HIS A 1252 -4.30 -17.07 41.04
N ALA A 1253 -5.02 -16.00 41.37
CA ALA A 1253 -4.41 -14.69 41.56
C ALA A 1253 -3.41 -14.70 42.72
N VAL A 1254 -2.30 -13.98 42.56
CA VAL A 1254 -1.27 -13.81 43.59
C VAL A 1254 -1.25 -12.37 44.08
N GLU A 1255 -1.54 -12.21 45.37
CA GLU A 1255 -1.49 -10.92 46.05
C GLU A 1255 -0.25 -10.89 46.95
N LEU A 1256 0.56 -9.84 46.83
CA LEU A 1256 1.73 -9.59 47.67
C LEU A 1256 1.48 -8.33 48.51
N GLU A 1257 1.74 -8.41 49.81
CA GLU A 1257 1.73 -7.27 50.71
C GLU A 1257 3.02 -7.23 51.53
N VAL A 1258 3.65 -6.05 51.61
CA VAL A 1258 4.86 -5.82 52.40
C VAL A 1258 4.69 -4.54 53.22
N SER A 1259 4.84 -4.63 54.54
CA SER A 1259 4.68 -3.48 55.46
C SER A 1259 3.34 -2.74 55.37
N GLY A 1260 2.23 -3.43 55.04
CA GLY A 1260 0.93 -2.77 54.85
C GLY A 1260 0.73 -2.12 53.48
N GLN A 1261 1.68 -2.26 52.55
CA GLN A 1261 1.55 -1.83 51.16
C GLN A 1261 1.31 -3.05 50.28
N ALA A 1262 0.20 -3.03 49.52
CA ALA A 1262 -0.13 -4.10 48.58
C ALA A 1262 0.51 -3.83 47.21
N ALA A 1263 1.03 -4.87 46.58
CA ALA A 1263 1.44 -4.84 45.20
C ALA A 1263 0.20 -4.75 44.29
N ILE A 1264 0.31 -3.99 43.20
CA ILE A 1264 -0.72 -4.00 42.15
C ILE A 1264 -0.44 -5.22 41.28
N SER A 1265 -1.27 -6.27 41.37
CA SER A 1265 -1.05 -7.48 40.57
C SER A 1265 -2.34 -8.13 40.10
N ASP A 1266 -2.42 -8.33 38.79
CA ASP A 1266 -3.33 -9.24 38.10
C ASP A 1266 -2.65 -10.59 37.80
N ALA A 1267 -1.51 -10.86 38.45
CA ALA A 1267 -0.67 -12.01 38.12
C ALA A 1267 -1.24 -13.32 38.65
N LEU A 1268 -1.13 -14.36 37.83
CA LEU A 1268 -1.66 -15.69 38.07
C LEU A 1268 -0.55 -16.70 38.40
N LEU A 1269 -0.88 -17.66 39.25
CA LEU A 1269 -0.11 -18.86 39.55
C LEU A 1269 -0.95 -20.10 39.21
N PRO A 1270 -0.52 -20.93 38.25
CA PRO A 1270 -1.22 -22.17 37.91
C PRO A 1270 -0.96 -23.24 38.96
N VAL A 1271 -2.02 -23.85 39.46
CA VAL A 1271 -1.99 -24.93 40.45
C VAL A 1271 -2.63 -26.19 39.86
N LYS A 1272 -2.03 -27.36 40.09
CA LYS A 1272 -2.55 -28.67 39.66
C LYS A 1272 -2.19 -29.77 40.67
N ARG A 1273 -3.18 -30.56 41.10
CA ARG A 1273 -3.02 -31.69 42.03
C ARG A 1273 -2.36 -32.92 41.42
#